data_AF-A0A814L858-F1
#
_entry.id   AF-A0A814L858-F1
#
_cell.length_a   1.000
_cell.length_b   1.000
_cell.length_c   1.000
_cell.angle_alpha   90.00
_cell.angle_beta   90.00
_cell.angle_gamma   90.00
#
_symmetry.space_group_name_H-M   'P 1'
#
loop_
_entity.id
_entity.type
_entity.pdbx_description
1 polymer ?
#
loop_
_entity_poly.entity_id
_entity_poly.type
_entity_poly.pdbx_seq_one_letter_code
_entity_poly.pdbx_strand_id
1 'polypeptide(L)'
;MNNSNHNKSNNEYKLDLLSTKFDDDWTHAIHQELNIRRRTCTTFIPKTPSTNNHTSRNNIQCGCNRLYREHSWDVMNGDEPVWNRNKHTKSACNNAYGFIPNSRTHYIRCDIETQPNILAKLMFDVWKVKFPRLIMCIIGGAKYFKLNERLEREFIKGIIQAALKADGWIVTTGFRTGVVQLVGEAIHDHKVTNPKSHITAIGCSKWGATRNREALILKKPSINSNIDVSINTSKNEKGQQDLEPNHTHFLLLDDGTYYGYDMGDYRTRFVTEVSKYNGANVPIVTIVVEGGPDTLSAIYNDLRVGIPIVLVDGSGRIPNLLANFLTCTETMINRNEKPDENSTNWKEVIDIEDTERLRNLFCRYEEEIRNGLKAISKGSRTSDKQMDELFNYFLYCLQPAVRSKIQIYSLESNHDLDDIIFEAIIRAKEKKSSEINSELDRGQLLELALAWDAIEIAKEHIIKDDLNDLTSETKDKLFFEALILDRPQFVNTFIKLNFNLSEMFYEKQINKPWKLKWNQLAKLYNNNDKKKKERLYLLEKCHEKNHIDSEYELDRVLRKLIGDYMIPIYTHSVVGSLRCWKFCCGYPQTARISDSCACLHMNNDDNESEILNPEEARKEVQELVYRDLFIWSILTNRIEMSKVILNYMETRICALLIASKIFKSYFNFAVDNESKDVLRSQADQFEEYANECLKCCYNYDEERACEIAIRRINIFGGLSCLQVAVDADDKSFVGQPCCNQLLNNIWYDKMEPFQSAISQRIRLLLSICTFGLLAPVLVSFRKEQLVQNMFFNERNRKNELIINEKEEEKQKFNLRTYKRLNDYGINYSDIYMWQSNKCSKSYLTYFLHLKHFHESPIVKYLFNSISFIIFLLLFSYYLLFDFQIPKNQSPSIHGAEIFVIITITTMLIEEIRQFFSQDHRSIIGKLTNYFVTNQFFNLIHVTSYLLFYIGLILRFTNTNSEETFSAAKIVLAYDLEIWFIRSLGFLGIAQKMGPKLVMIRKMTIDLFFFTYIILIAIIAYGVASRTMYNYNNDILSFNGRSIFRNIFYPTYYLLYGNIGNELNELDANPDSSTSISTHVLLAFHIFTFESVQTHTDLVWRYERYMLIRAYFDRPPLFPPFIIITHIIELMKLIFRHLSNHRNQTETKIFKMIGANRQVDKDWSEFECYATNLYVRSLLTKQPLTASILVSSKIRQEQESLSNITSHNSRFQSNISHLDMKTIMEELSSLRKAVLDLRTYSEEMNRYMQWMMDAMERVKMSKEPKPRLKSAIITDS
;
A
#
# COMPACT_ATOMS: atom_id res chain seq x y z
N MET A 1 49.97 -19.99 2.72
CA MET A 1 50.75 -18.76 3.01
C MET A 1 49.89 -17.56 2.65
N ASN A 2 49.55 -16.60 3.50
CA ASN A 2 49.32 -16.52 4.93
C ASN A 2 48.55 -15.20 5.13
N ASN A 3 47.41 -15.28 5.80
CA ASN A 3 46.74 -14.24 6.59
C ASN A 3 46.67 -12.79 6.09
N SER A 4 45.46 -12.36 5.69
CA SER A 4 44.99 -10.99 5.98
C SER A 4 43.45 -10.94 6.05
N ASN A 5 42.88 -11.55 7.10
CA ASN A 5 41.49 -11.35 7.52
C ASN A 5 41.50 -11.01 9.03
N HIS A 6 41.75 -9.75 9.35
CA HIS A 6 41.39 -9.13 10.63
C HIS A 6 41.62 -7.62 10.49
N ASN A 7 40.54 -6.84 10.38
CA ASN A 7 40.42 -5.44 10.85
C ASN A 7 39.09 -4.83 10.39
N LYS A 8 37.98 -5.25 11.02
CA LYS A 8 36.71 -4.50 11.08
C LYS A 8 36.09 -4.72 12.46
N SER A 9 36.74 -4.21 13.50
CA SER A 9 36.17 -4.20 14.86
C SER A 9 36.77 -3.11 15.78
N ASN A 10 37.26 -1.99 15.24
CA ASN A 10 37.94 -0.95 16.05
C ASN A 10 37.32 0.46 15.98
N ASN A 11 36.03 0.58 15.67
CA ASN A 11 35.31 1.87 15.78
C ASN A 11 34.39 1.98 17.01
N GLU A 12 34.39 1.02 17.94
CA GLU A 12 33.61 1.11 19.19
C GLU A 12 34.38 1.65 20.40
N TYR A 13 35.69 1.85 20.33
CA TYR A 13 36.52 2.29 21.46
C TYR A 13 36.93 3.76 21.45
N LYS A 14 36.11 4.66 20.90
CA LYS A 14 36.36 6.12 20.89
C LYS A 14 35.26 6.97 21.53
N LEU A 15 34.34 6.35 22.28
CA LEU A 15 33.29 7.04 23.04
C LEU A 15 33.56 7.14 24.55
N ASP A 16 34.59 6.49 25.08
CA ASP A 16 34.87 6.46 26.53
C ASP A 16 35.64 7.67 27.07
N LEU A 17 36.01 8.64 26.21
CA LEU A 17 36.68 9.89 26.61
C LEU A 17 35.74 11.11 26.67
N LEU A 18 34.44 10.93 26.38
CA LEU A 18 33.42 11.98 26.45
C LEU A 18 32.45 11.84 27.65
N SER A 19 32.51 10.73 28.39
CA SER A 19 31.63 10.49 29.56
C SER A 19 32.01 11.32 30.79
N THR A 20 33.28 11.70 30.94
CA THR A 20 33.74 12.45 32.12
C THR A 20 33.28 13.91 32.16
N LYS A 21 32.65 14.45 31.10
CA LYS A 21 32.07 15.80 31.09
C LYS A 21 30.57 15.85 31.34
N PHE A 22 29.86 14.72 31.29
CA PHE A 22 28.41 14.67 31.50
C PHE A 22 28.00 14.48 32.97
N ASP A 23 28.91 13.99 33.82
CA ASP A 23 28.59 13.61 35.20
C ASP A 23 28.53 14.81 36.19
N ASP A 24 29.17 15.94 35.87
CA ASP A 24 29.18 17.12 36.75
C ASP A 24 27.84 17.90 36.74
N ASP A 25 27.09 17.88 35.64
CA ASP A 25 25.86 18.68 35.48
C ASP A 25 24.70 18.15 36.35
N TRP A 26 24.53 16.83 36.46
CA TRP A 26 23.38 16.26 37.17
C TRP A 26 23.57 16.20 38.67
N THR A 27 24.81 15.98 39.13
CA THR A 27 25.11 16.03 40.56
C THR A 27 24.89 17.43 41.12
N HIS A 28 25.25 18.46 40.33
CA HIS A 28 24.93 19.85 40.61
C HIS A 28 23.41 20.09 40.67
N ALA A 29 22.66 19.65 39.64
CA ALA A 29 21.20 19.80 39.61
C ALA A 29 20.49 19.12 40.80
N ILE A 30 20.91 17.91 41.20
CA ILE A 30 20.29 17.16 42.30
C ILE A 30 20.46 17.86 43.66
N HIS A 31 21.65 18.40 43.95
CA HIS A 31 21.96 19.01 45.24
C HIS A 31 21.64 20.50 45.32
N GLN A 32 21.87 21.26 44.25
CA GLN A 32 21.69 22.71 44.24
C GLN A 32 20.32 23.16 43.71
N GLU A 33 19.79 22.51 42.66
CA GLU A 33 18.53 22.93 42.03
C GLU A 33 17.30 22.21 42.60
N LEU A 34 17.41 20.89 42.84
CA LEU A 34 16.29 20.06 43.30
C LEU A 34 16.30 19.78 44.81
N ASN A 35 17.44 19.95 45.50
CA ASN A 35 17.63 19.75 46.96
C ASN A 35 16.98 18.44 47.47
N ILE A 36 17.17 17.34 46.76
CA ILE A 36 16.60 16.03 47.14
C ILE A 36 17.37 15.49 48.35
N ARG A 37 16.65 15.19 49.42
CA ARG A 37 17.21 14.73 50.70
C ARG A 37 16.92 13.25 50.96
N ARG A 38 17.54 12.69 52.00
CA ARG A 38 17.28 11.33 52.53
C ARG A 38 16.83 11.40 53.98
N ARG A 39 16.37 10.30 54.55
CA ARG A 39 15.91 10.25 55.95
C ARG A 39 16.79 9.34 56.81
N THR A 40 17.01 9.74 58.06
CA THR A 40 17.80 8.96 59.03
C THR A 40 17.14 8.93 60.40
N CYS A 41 17.19 7.77 61.06
CA CYS A 41 16.79 7.63 62.45
C CYS A 41 17.83 8.30 63.36
N THR A 42 17.39 9.26 64.18
CA THR A 42 18.25 10.03 65.10
C THR A 42 18.04 9.65 66.55
N THR A 43 16.94 8.96 66.89
CA THR A 43 16.65 8.50 68.26
C THR A 43 16.45 6.99 68.31
N PHE A 44 17.19 6.32 69.17
CA PHE A 44 17.10 4.89 69.45
C PHE A 44 16.00 4.61 70.47
N ILE A 45 14.98 3.85 70.06
CA ILE A 45 13.90 3.37 70.92
C ILE A 45 13.89 1.85 70.83
N PRO A 46 14.11 1.08 71.90
CA PRO A 46 14.16 -0.37 71.84
C PRO A 46 12.78 -0.96 71.50
N LYS A 47 12.73 -1.87 70.52
CA LYS A 47 11.47 -2.50 70.05
C LYS A 47 10.88 -3.48 71.07
N THR A 48 11.73 -4.06 71.91
CA THR A 48 11.36 -4.89 73.06
C THR A 48 12.12 -4.41 74.28
N PRO A 49 11.47 -4.17 75.44
CA PRO A 49 12.18 -3.85 76.68
C PRO A 49 13.08 -5.03 77.08
N SER A 50 14.36 -4.77 77.34
CA SER A 50 15.34 -5.81 77.66
C SER A 50 15.01 -6.45 79.01
N THR A 51 14.52 -7.69 79.03
CA THR A 51 14.26 -8.43 80.28
C THR A 51 15.46 -9.27 80.76
N ASN A 52 16.55 -9.38 79.99
CA ASN A 52 17.71 -10.21 80.33
C ASN A 52 19.04 -9.43 80.28
N ASN A 53 19.74 -9.38 81.41
CA ASN A 53 21.04 -8.71 81.62
C ASN A 53 22.24 -9.31 80.84
N HIS A 54 22.03 -10.29 79.96
CA HIS A 54 23.10 -10.94 79.18
C HIS A 54 23.07 -10.64 77.67
N THR A 55 22.21 -9.73 77.20
CA THR A 55 22.23 -9.31 75.78
C THR A 55 23.15 -8.10 75.59
N SER A 56 24.17 -8.22 74.75
CA SER A 56 25.05 -7.11 74.40
C SER A 56 24.22 -5.96 73.79
N ARG A 57 24.37 -4.73 74.28
CA ARG A 57 23.66 -3.52 73.81
C ARG A 57 23.64 -3.36 72.28
N ASN A 58 24.71 -3.81 71.62
CA ASN A 58 24.86 -3.79 70.16
C ASN A 58 23.86 -4.66 69.38
N ASN A 59 23.22 -5.63 70.03
CA ASN A 59 22.25 -6.55 69.42
C ASN A 59 20.79 -6.17 69.73
N ILE A 60 20.55 -5.03 70.38
CA ILE A 60 19.19 -4.55 70.64
C ILE A 60 18.65 -3.87 69.39
N GLN A 61 17.44 -4.25 68.98
CA GLN A 61 16.78 -3.70 67.81
C GLN A 61 15.99 -2.43 68.18
N CYS A 62 16.23 -1.35 67.46
CA CYS A 62 15.45 -0.12 67.54
C CYS A 62 14.04 -0.33 66.93
N GLY A 63 13.08 0.53 67.24
CA GLY A 63 11.77 0.58 66.58
C GLY A 63 11.85 0.96 65.10
N CYS A 64 12.95 1.55 64.64
CA CYS A 64 13.28 1.66 63.21
C CYS A 64 13.80 0.34 62.60
N ASN A 65 13.82 -0.75 63.37
CA ASN A 65 14.31 -2.10 63.07
C ASN A 65 15.81 -2.26 62.80
N ARG A 66 16.62 -1.21 62.90
CA ARG A 66 18.09 -1.34 62.87
C ARG A 66 18.63 -1.78 64.22
N LEU A 67 19.73 -2.52 64.23
CA LEU A 67 20.47 -2.81 65.45
C LEU A 67 21.12 -1.52 66.00
N TYR A 68 21.36 -1.45 67.30
CA TYR A 68 22.05 -0.30 67.91
C TYR A 68 23.38 -0.01 67.22
N ARG A 69 24.16 -1.04 66.86
CA ARG A 69 25.44 -0.90 66.12
C ARG A 69 25.33 -0.37 64.68
N GLU A 70 24.14 -0.43 64.08
CA GLU A 70 23.86 0.02 62.69
C GLU A 70 23.38 1.47 62.63
N HIS A 71 23.15 2.08 63.79
CA HIS A 71 22.90 3.50 63.89
C HIS A 71 24.22 4.27 63.78
N SER A 72 24.15 5.51 63.32
CA SER A 72 25.29 6.42 63.40
C SER A 72 25.63 6.74 64.85
N TRP A 73 26.87 7.15 65.13
CA TRP A 73 27.38 7.38 66.49
C TRP A 73 26.66 8.52 67.23
N ASP A 74 25.91 9.35 66.51
CA ASP A 74 25.19 10.54 66.96
C ASP A 74 23.73 10.26 67.40
N VAL A 75 23.32 8.99 67.50
CA VAL A 75 21.94 8.63 67.84
C VAL A 75 21.64 8.74 69.35
N MET A 76 20.63 9.51 69.70
CA MET A 76 20.17 9.75 71.08
C MET A 76 19.29 8.59 71.58
N ASN A 77 19.33 8.23 72.87
CA ASN A 77 18.36 7.27 73.41
C ASN A 77 17.04 7.99 73.74
N GLY A 78 15.91 7.43 73.33
CA GLY A 78 14.58 7.95 73.64
C GLY A 78 13.82 7.06 74.62
N ASP A 79 13.03 7.67 75.50
CA ASP A 79 12.25 6.97 76.54
C ASP A 79 10.80 6.68 76.11
N GLU A 80 10.39 7.08 74.89
CA GLU A 80 9.03 6.82 74.39
C GLU A 80 8.78 5.30 74.15
N PRO A 81 7.57 4.79 74.43
CA PRO A 81 7.27 3.35 74.32
C PRO A 81 7.10 2.86 72.87
N VAL A 82 6.84 3.76 71.91
CA VAL A 82 6.59 3.42 70.50
C VAL A 82 7.38 4.34 69.60
N TRP A 83 8.10 3.74 68.66
CA TRP A 83 8.85 4.49 67.66
C TRP A 83 7.91 5.09 66.60
N ASN A 84 7.87 6.41 66.51
CA ASN A 84 7.22 7.17 65.45
C ASN A 84 8.21 7.81 64.47
N ARG A 85 7.97 7.63 63.16
CA ARG A 85 8.77 8.23 62.08
C ARG A 85 8.92 9.74 62.22
N ASN A 86 7.81 10.47 62.41
CA ASN A 86 7.80 11.93 62.35
C ASN A 86 8.60 12.60 63.49
N LYS A 87 8.76 11.91 64.63
CA LYS A 87 9.50 12.42 65.79
C LYS A 87 10.95 11.92 65.85
N HIS A 88 11.19 10.69 65.41
CA HIS A 88 12.44 9.96 65.66
C HIS A 88 13.38 9.90 64.45
N THR A 89 13.00 10.55 63.35
CA THR A 89 13.81 10.66 62.14
C THR A 89 14.03 12.12 61.74
N LYS A 90 15.12 12.38 61.03
CA LYS A 90 15.45 13.69 60.47
C LYS A 90 15.87 13.57 59.01
N SER A 91 15.59 14.60 58.22
CA SER A 91 16.04 14.71 56.83
C SER A 91 17.51 15.17 56.76
N ALA A 92 18.31 14.51 55.92
CA ALA A 92 19.75 14.71 55.75
C ALA A 92 20.13 14.80 54.26
N CYS A 93 21.33 15.29 53.95
CA CYS A 93 21.83 15.36 52.56
C CYS A 93 21.89 13.96 51.92
N ASN A 94 21.51 13.87 50.65
CA ASN A 94 21.48 12.61 49.92
C ASN A 94 22.90 12.06 49.68
N ASN A 95 23.05 10.74 49.78
CA ASN A 95 24.32 10.03 49.66
C ASN A 95 24.27 8.83 48.69
N ALA A 96 23.14 8.61 48.02
CA ALA A 96 22.95 7.50 47.09
C ALA A 96 22.14 7.95 45.86
N TYR A 97 22.84 8.12 44.75
CA TYR A 97 22.28 8.48 43.44
C TYR A 97 23.31 8.14 42.35
N GLY A 98 22.86 7.87 41.13
CA GLY A 98 23.75 7.61 40.00
C GLY A 98 23.20 6.56 39.04
N PHE A 99 24.11 5.80 38.43
CA PHE A 99 23.79 4.72 37.49
C PHE A 99 24.25 3.36 38.03
N ILE A 100 23.44 2.33 37.80
CA ILE A 100 23.87 0.94 37.97
C ILE A 100 24.55 0.49 36.67
N PRO A 101 25.86 0.18 36.66
CA PRO A 101 26.65 0.02 35.44
C PRO A 101 26.21 -1.17 34.56
N ASN A 102 25.85 -2.31 35.16
CA ASN A 102 25.46 -3.52 34.41
C ASN A 102 24.16 -3.35 33.60
N SER A 103 23.22 -2.55 34.12
CA SER A 103 21.90 -2.34 33.52
C SER A 103 21.73 -0.95 32.88
N ARG A 104 22.70 -0.04 33.08
CA ARG A 104 22.62 1.40 32.75
C ARG A 104 21.36 2.07 33.31
N THR A 105 20.94 1.68 34.51
CA THR A 105 19.70 2.17 35.13
C THR A 105 19.98 3.33 36.06
N HIS A 106 19.17 4.39 35.95
CA HIS A 106 19.25 5.51 36.87
C HIS A 106 18.62 5.13 38.20
N TYR A 107 19.24 5.55 39.31
CA TYR A 107 18.62 5.43 40.63
C TYR A 107 18.85 6.69 41.46
N ILE A 108 17.90 6.98 42.34
CA ILE A 108 18.03 8.03 43.34
C ILE A 108 17.37 7.61 44.64
N ARG A 109 18.05 7.84 45.75
CA ARG A 109 17.46 7.78 47.09
C ARG A 109 16.80 9.10 47.42
N CYS A 110 15.55 9.06 47.86
CA CYS A 110 14.78 10.25 48.22
C CYS A 110 14.02 10.06 49.52
N ASP A 111 13.86 11.14 50.28
CA ASP A 111 13.00 11.18 51.46
C ASP A 111 11.55 10.97 51.00
N ILE A 112 10.82 10.10 51.67
CA ILE A 112 9.40 9.82 51.40
C ILE A 112 8.47 11.03 51.63
N GLU A 113 8.96 12.12 52.26
CA GLU A 113 8.25 13.41 52.34
C GLU A 113 8.57 14.38 51.19
N THR A 114 9.49 14.02 50.30
CA THR A 114 9.84 14.84 49.13
C THR A 114 8.57 15.09 48.30
N GLN A 115 8.35 16.33 47.85
CA GLN A 115 7.19 16.64 47.02
C GLN A 115 7.31 15.95 45.65
N PRO A 116 6.26 15.29 45.14
CA PRO A 116 6.40 14.53 43.89
C PRO A 116 6.64 15.41 42.65
N ASN A 117 6.29 16.71 42.67
CA ASN A 117 6.65 17.68 41.63
C ASN A 117 8.17 17.79 41.43
N ILE A 118 8.96 17.72 42.52
CA ILE A 118 10.44 17.74 42.43
C ILE A 118 10.95 16.50 41.69
N LEU A 119 10.33 15.33 41.95
CA LEU A 119 10.66 14.10 41.25
C LEU A 119 10.20 14.12 39.79
N ALA A 120 9.06 14.75 39.47
CA ALA A 120 8.63 14.94 38.09
C ALA A 120 9.63 15.81 37.29
N LYS A 121 10.12 16.90 37.89
CA LYS A 121 11.21 17.71 37.30
C LYS A 121 12.50 16.91 37.10
N LEU A 122 12.87 16.06 38.07
CA LEU A 122 14.01 15.15 37.91
C LEU A 122 13.85 14.26 36.67
N MET A 123 12.67 13.67 36.47
CA MET A 123 12.40 12.77 35.34
C MET A 123 12.52 13.49 33.99
N PHE A 124 11.91 14.67 33.85
CA PHE A 124 11.80 15.35 32.56
C PHE A 124 12.96 16.31 32.25
N ASP A 125 13.41 17.08 33.24
CA ASP A 125 14.41 18.13 33.03
C ASP A 125 15.84 17.58 33.16
N VAL A 126 16.08 16.71 34.15
CA VAL A 126 17.43 16.16 34.44
C VAL A 126 17.68 14.85 33.69
N TRP A 127 16.83 13.84 33.91
CA TRP A 127 16.97 12.52 33.28
C TRP A 127 16.48 12.50 31.82
N LYS A 128 15.82 13.57 31.36
CA LYS A 128 15.35 13.74 29.97
C LYS A 128 14.51 12.55 29.46
N VAL A 129 13.70 11.97 30.36
CA VAL A 129 12.82 10.85 30.02
C VAL A 129 11.73 11.35 29.07
N LYS A 130 11.43 10.56 28.03
CA LYS A 130 10.39 10.89 27.05
C LYS A 130 9.02 10.97 27.75
N PHE A 131 8.24 11.99 27.40
CA PHE A 131 6.90 12.20 27.93
C PHE A 131 5.94 11.04 27.52
N PRO A 132 5.24 10.39 28.47
CA PRO A 132 4.35 9.27 28.17
C PRO A 132 2.98 9.70 27.66
N ARG A 133 2.32 8.87 26.82
CA ARG A 133 0.88 9.03 26.50
C ARG A 133 -0.04 8.17 27.37
N LEU A 134 0.53 7.21 28.11
CA LEU A 134 -0.17 6.41 29.11
C LEU A 134 0.77 6.07 30.27
N ILE A 135 0.26 6.05 31.50
CA ILE A 135 0.97 5.48 32.65
C ILE A 135 0.23 4.24 33.16
N MET A 136 0.90 3.10 33.13
CA MET A 136 0.40 1.83 33.65
C MET A 136 1.05 1.50 34.97
N CYS A 137 0.26 1.43 36.04
CA CYS A 137 0.70 1.00 37.35
C CYS A 137 0.40 -0.48 37.53
N ILE A 138 1.43 -1.31 37.70
CA ILE A 138 1.25 -2.75 37.94
C ILE A 138 1.40 -3.01 39.42
N ILE A 139 0.33 -3.48 40.04
CA ILE A 139 0.27 -3.84 41.46
C ILE A 139 -0.05 -5.33 41.55
N GLY A 140 0.57 -6.03 42.50
CA GLY A 140 0.22 -7.43 42.71
C GLY A 140 0.98 -8.11 43.83
N GLY A 141 1.03 -9.44 43.74
CA GLY A 141 1.71 -10.28 44.72
C GLY A 141 3.20 -9.96 44.87
N ALA A 142 3.64 -9.63 46.09
CA ALA A 142 5.06 -9.45 46.43
C ALA A 142 5.80 -10.76 46.73
N LYS A 143 5.08 -11.88 46.76
CA LYS A 143 5.64 -13.23 46.92
C LYS A 143 5.68 -13.94 45.57
N TYR A 144 6.50 -14.96 45.43
CA TYR A 144 6.46 -15.83 44.26
C TYR A 144 5.11 -16.54 44.17
N PHE A 145 4.48 -16.46 43.00
CA PHE A 145 3.28 -17.21 42.62
C PHE A 145 3.41 -17.62 41.14
N LYS A 146 2.72 -18.69 40.75
CA LYS A 146 2.69 -19.15 39.36
C LYS A 146 1.29 -18.90 38.80
N LEU A 147 1.19 -18.17 37.70
CA LEU A 147 -0.07 -18.00 36.96
C LEU A 147 -0.35 -19.22 36.09
N ASN A 148 -1.59 -19.33 35.63
CA ASN A 148 -1.90 -20.22 34.51
C ASN A 148 -1.07 -19.79 33.29
N GLU A 149 -0.37 -20.72 32.63
CA GLU A 149 0.54 -20.44 31.51
C GLU A 149 -0.13 -19.72 30.33
N ARG A 150 -1.45 -19.91 30.13
CA ARG A 150 -2.20 -19.15 29.14
C ARG A 150 -2.43 -17.71 29.59
N LEU A 151 -2.87 -17.52 30.84
CA LEU A 151 -3.09 -16.20 31.41
C LEU A 151 -1.80 -15.38 31.47
N GLU A 152 -0.70 -16.02 31.86
CA GLU A 152 0.63 -15.41 31.91
C GLU A 152 1.06 -14.88 30.55
N ARG A 153 0.92 -15.70 29.49
CA ARG A 153 1.28 -15.30 28.12
C ARG A 153 0.43 -14.13 27.61
N GLU A 154 -0.89 -14.19 27.77
CA GLU A 154 -1.77 -13.09 27.33
C GLU A 154 -1.55 -11.82 28.14
N PHE A 155 -1.31 -11.95 29.44
CA PHE A 155 -0.97 -10.83 30.32
C PHE A 155 0.34 -10.15 29.90
N ILE A 156 1.41 -10.93 29.70
CA ILE A 156 2.71 -10.42 29.26
C ILE A 156 2.59 -9.73 27.90
N LYS A 157 1.96 -10.41 26.93
CA LYS A 157 1.73 -9.87 25.59
C LYS A 157 0.95 -8.55 25.65
N GLY A 158 -0.15 -8.50 26.40
CA GLY A 158 -1.02 -7.33 26.51
C GLY A 158 -0.33 -6.11 27.11
N ILE A 159 0.45 -6.27 28.20
CA ILE A 159 1.15 -5.13 28.82
C ILE A 159 2.23 -4.56 27.89
N ILE A 160 3.02 -5.43 27.26
CA ILE A 160 4.08 -4.98 26.35
C ILE A 160 3.47 -4.30 25.13
N GLN A 161 2.39 -4.84 24.57
CA GLN A 161 1.68 -4.21 23.46
C GLN A 161 1.07 -2.86 23.84
N ALA A 162 0.42 -2.76 25.00
CA ALA A 162 -0.11 -1.50 25.53
C ALA A 162 0.99 -0.44 25.72
N ALA A 163 2.14 -0.83 26.27
CA ALA A 163 3.29 0.07 26.47
C ALA A 163 3.84 0.59 25.14
N LEU A 164 3.95 -0.28 24.12
CA LEU A 164 4.48 0.09 22.81
C LEU A 164 3.51 0.94 21.97
N LYS A 165 2.20 0.62 22.01
CA LYS A 165 1.16 1.37 21.28
C LYS A 165 1.07 2.83 21.76
N ALA A 166 1.21 3.06 23.06
CA ALA A 166 1.06 4.40 23.65
C ALA A 166 2.37 5.08 24.08
N ASP A 167 3.54 4.52 23.76
CA ASP A 167 4.81 4.97 24.37
C ASP A 167 4.66 5.15 25.91
N GLY A 168 4.02 4.15 26.53
CA GLY A 168 3.57 4.21 27.91
C GLY A 168 4.68 3.91 28.92
N TRP A 169 4.52 4.45 30.13
CA TRP A 169 5.37 4.11 31.26
C TRP A 169 4.79 2.93 32.04
N ILE A 170 5.66 2.00 32.44
CA ILE A 170 5.31 0.92 33.35
C ILE A 170 5.86 1.28 34.74
N VAL A 171 4.98 1.48 35.71
CA VAL A 171 5.35 1.81 37.10
C VAL A 171 5.06 0.60 37.99
N THR A 172 6.09 0.10 38.68
CA THR A 172 5.95 -1.04 39.60
C THR A 172 6.65 -0.76 40.93
N THR A 173 6.60 -1.72 41.87
CA THR A 173 7.35 -1.64 43.13
C THR A 173 8.86 -1.83 42.98
N GLY A 174 9.34 -2.28 41.81
CA GLY A 174 10.77 -2.39 41.48
C GLY A 174 11.55 -3.55 42.12
N PHE A 175 10.91 -4.39 42.94
CA PHE A 175 11.55 -5.57 43.53
C PHE A 175 11.42 -6.80 42.62
N ARG A 176 12.47 -7.62 42.53
CA ARG A 176 12.52 -8.87 41.74
C ARG A 176 11.73 -10.00 42.42
N THR A 177 10.43 -9.83 42.58
CA THR A 177 9.54 -10.82 43.19
C THR A 177 8.13 -10.75 42.61
N GLY A 178 7.47 -11.90 42.47
CA GLY A 178 6.07 -11.99 42.07
C GLY A 178 5.80 -11.38 40.69
N VAL A 179 4.78 -10.52 40.56
CA VAL A 179 4.38 -9.93 39.26
C VAL A 179 5.51 -9.14 38.62
N VAL A 180 6.30 -8.43 39.43
CA VAL A 180 7.34 -7.52 38.91
C VAL A 180 8.46 -8.29 38.22
N GLN A 181 8.75 -9.51 38.69
CA GLN A 181 9.70 -10.39 38.02
C GLN A 181 9.18 -10.80 36.62
N LEU A 182 7.90 -11.21 36.53
CA LEU A 182 7.27 -11.58 35.24
C LEU A 182 7.31 -10.41 34.24
N VAL A 183 7.03 -9.19 34.71
CA VAL A 183 7.10 -7.98 33.88
C VAL A 183 8.54 -7.65 33.48
N GLY A 184 9.51 -7.83 34.37
CA GLY A 184 10.93 -7.62 34.08
C GLY A 184 11.45 -8.59 33.00
N GLU A 185 11.11 -9.87 33.12
CA GLU A 185 11.43 -10.91 32.13
C GLU A 185 10.76 -10.62 30.77
N ALA A 186 9.49 -10.19 30.77
CA ALA A 186 8.80 -9.77 29.55
C ALA A 186 9.48 -8.59 28.82
N ILE A 187 9.92 -7.57 29.58
CA ILE A 187 10.65 -6.42 29.02
C ILE A 187 12.00 -6.88 28.45
N HIS A 188 12.68 -7.80 29.14
CA HIS A 188 13.94 -8.39 28.67
C HIS A 188 13.76 -9.10 27.32
N ASP A 189 12.80 -10.02 27.23
CA ASP A 189 12.53 -10.80 26.03
C ASP A 189 12.14 -9.90 24.85
N HIS A 190 11.37 -8.84 25.10
CA HIS A 190 11.05 -7.85 24.09
C HIS A 190 12.28 -7.07 23.61
N LYS A 191 13.18 -6.69 24.53
CA LYS A 191 14.41 -5.97 24.19
C LYS A 191 15.39 -6.84 23.41
N VAL A 192 15.44 -8.14 23.68
CA VAL A 192 16.26 -9.11 22.93
C VAL A 192 15.71 -9.28 21.50
N THR A 193 14.38 -9.41 21.37
CA THR A 193 13.73 -9.55 20.04
C THR A 193 13.76 -8.25 19.23
N ASN A 194 13.60 -7.10 19.88
CA ASN A 194 13.58 -5.77 19.25
C ASN A 194 14.50 -4.78 19.99
N PRO A 195 15.82 -4.77 19.72
CA PRO A 195 16.76 -3.92 20.44
C PRO A 195 16.56 -2.40 20.20
N LYS A 196 15.78 -2.03 19.17
CA LYS A 196 15.47 -0.64 18.83
C LYS A 196 14.26 -0.07 19.60
N SER A 197 13.38 -0.92 20.15
CA SER A 197 12.25 -0.45 20.96
C SER A 197 12.71 -0.20 22.39
N HIS A 198 12.25 0.92 22.97
CA HIS A 198 12.58 1.29 24.33
C HIS A 198 11.30 1.44 25.14
N ILE A 199 11.18 0.62 26.20
CA ILE A 199 10.06 0.67 27.15
C ILE A 199 10.60 1.32 28.42
N THR A 200 9.91 2.36 28.90
CA THR A 200 10.29 3.04 30.15
C THR A 200 9.62 2.33 31.32
N ALA A 201 10.42 1.66 32.15
CA ALA A 201 9.98 0.97 33.36
C ALA A 201 10.57 1.64 34.61
N ILE A 202 9.71 2.08 35.53
CA ILE A 202 10.06 2.83 36.74
C ILE A 202 9.73 1.98 37.97
N GLY A 203 10.73 1.73 38.81
CA GLY A 203 10.58 1.04 40.08
C GLY A 203 10.49 2.03 41.24
N CYS A 204 9.34 2.08 41.92
CA CYS A 204 9.16 2.85 43.15
C CYS A 204 9.31 1.91 44.35
N SER A 205 10.51 1.87 44.94
CA SER A 205 10.91 0.87 45.93
C SER A 205 11.30 1.52 47.26
N LYS A 206 11.15 0.79 48.36
CA LYS A 206 11.58 1.29 49.68
C LYS A 206 13.07 1.05 49.90
N TRP A 207 13.84 2.08 50.22
CA TRP A 207 15.26 1.99 50.58
C TRP A 207 15.52 1.08 51.81
N GLY A 208 14.56 1.02 52.73
CA GLY A 208 14.60 0.14 53.91
C GLY A 208 14.61 -1.35 53.56
N ALA A 209 14.03 -1.73 52.42
CA ALA A 209 13.81 -3.12 52.02
C ALA A 209 14.72 -3.59 50.87
N THR A 210 15.50 -2.70 50.26
CA THR A 210 16.48 -3.06 49.22
C THR A 210 17.67 -3.83 49.79
N ARG A 211 17.94 -5.01 49.23
CA ARG A 211 19.12 -5.83 49.55
C ARG A 211 20.39 -5.20 48.98
N ASN A 212 21.53 -5.46 49.64
CA ASN A 212 22.87 -4.99 49.24
C ASN A 212 22.97 -3.46 48.98
N ARG A 213 22.11 -2.68 49.63
CA ARG A 213 22.01 -1.22 49.46
C ARG A 213 23.28 -0.45 49.82
N GLU A 214 24.18 -1.05 50.59
CA GLU A 214 25.48 -0.45 50.92
C GLU A 214 26.34 -0.23 49.68
N ALA A 215 26.18 -1.06 48.65
CA ALA A 215 26.85 -0.90 47.36
C ALA A 215 26.33 0.29 46.55
N LEU A 216 25.10 0.76 46.83
CA LEU A 216 24.49 1.93 46.19
C LEU A 216 24.86 3.25 46.88
N ILE A 217 25.54 3.20 48.04
CA ILE A 217 26.01 4.39 48.77
C ILE A 217 27.38 4.79 48.21
N LEU A 218 27.52 6.05 47.80
CA LEU A 218 28.74 6.57 47.19
C LEU A 218 29.91 6.59 48.21
N LYS A 219 30.93 5.74 48.04
CA LYS A 219 32.19 5.75 48.83
C LYS A 219 33.32 6.44 48.05
N LYS A 220 33.29 7.77 47.95
CA LYS A 220 34.12 8.59 47.02
C LYS A 220 33.93 8.15 45.54
N PRO A 221 33.92 9.08 44.57
CA PRO A 221 33.65 8.73 43.19
C PRO A 221 34.91 8.10 42.56
N SER A 222 35.04 6.78 42.62
CA SER A 222 36.03 6.04 41.83
C SER A 222 35.30 5.18 40.80
N ILE A 223 35.53 5.49 39.53
CA ILE A 223 34.83 5.04 38.31
C ILE A 223 34.84 3.51 38.05
N ASN A 224 35.54 2.70 38.85
CA ASN A 224 35.80 1.28 38.53
C ASN A 224 35.36 0.24 39.57
N SER A 225 34.34 0.51 40.39
CA SER A 225 33.68 -0.59 41.10
C SER A 225 32.58 -1.18 40.22
N ASN A 226 32.84 -2.31 39.57
CA ASN A 226 31.77 -3.18 39.08
C ASN A 226 30.87 -3.49 40.27
N ILE A 227 29.70 -2.85 40.35
CA ILE A 227 28.65 -3.23 41.29
C ILE A 227 28.09 -4.51 40.72
N ASP A 228 28.70 -5.63 41.09
CA ASP A 228 28.04 -6.92 40.97
C ASP A 228 26.81 -6.86 41.89
N VAL A 229 25.65 -6.64 41.29
CA VAL A 229 24.38 -7.10 41.85
C VAL A 229 24.39 -8.63 41.70
N SER A 230 25.41 -9.28 42.27
CA SER A 230 25.54 -10.72 42.26
C SER A 230 24.43 -11.28 43.11
N ILE A 231 23.65 -12.18 42.50
CA ILE A 231 22.64 -13.02 43.14
C ILE A 231 23.40 -13.97 44.09
N ASN A 232 23.79 -13.47 45.26
CA ASN A 232 24.27 -14.36 46.31
C ASN A 232 23.05 -15.07 46.89
N THR A 233 22.89 -16.33 46.50
CA THR A 233 21.92 -17.31 47.02
C THR A 233 22.17 -17.71 48.48
N SER A 234 22.90 -16.89 49.24
CA SER A 234 22.99 -17.04 50.70
C SER A 234 21.65 -16.67 51.33
N LYS A 235 21.09 -17.60 52.11
CA LYS A 235 19.84 -17.52 52.90
C LYS A 235 19.31 -16.10 53.11
N ASN A 236 18.08 -15.85 52.65
CA ASN A 236 17.33 -14.61 52.87
C ASN A 236 17.51 -14.10 54.31
N GLU A 237 18.18 -12.97 54.49
CA GLU A 237 18.01 -12.16 55.68
C GLU A 237 16.54 -11.73 55.73
N LYS A 238 15.89 -11.89 56.89
CA LYS A 238 14.43 -11.72 57.04
C LYS A 238 14.00 -10.31 56.60
N GLY A 239 13.42 -10.18 55.40
CA GLY A 239 12.67 -8.98 54.96
C GLY A 239 13.33 -8.05 53.93
N GLN A 240 14.47 -8.42 53.32
CA GLN A 240 15.08 -7.68 52.20
C GLN A 240 14.78 -8.35 50.84
N GLN A 241 14.67 -7.54 49.79
CA GLN A 241 14.43 -7.97 48.40
C GLN A 241 15.43 -7.34 47.42
N ASP A 242 15.75 -8.09 46.36
CA ASP A 242 16.60 -7.64 45.27
C ASP A 242 15.85 -6.69 44.33
N LEU A 243 16.56 -5.73 43.73
CA LEU A 243 16.01 -4.86 42.69
C LEU A 243 15.91 -5.62 41.35
N GLU A 244 14.87 -5.33 40.57
CA GLU A 244 14.67 -5.94 39.24
C GLU A 244 15.66 -5.35 38.20
N PRO A 245 16.55 -6.15 37.59
CA PRO A 245 17.57 -5.64 36.68
C PRO A 245 17.04 -5.05 35.36
N ASN A 246 15.82 -5.44 34.94
CA ASN A 246 15.25 -5.04 33.65
C ASN A 246 14.47 -3.72 33.68
N HIS A 247 14.36 -3.06 34.83
CA HIS A 247 13.80 -1.71 34.93
C HIS A 247 14.74 -0.67 34.35
N THR A 248 14.25 0.54 34.05
CA THR A 248 15.06 1.64 33.49
C THR A 248 15.48 2.67 34.55
N HIS A 249 14.58 2.94 35.51
CA HIS A 249 14.76 3.97 36.53
C HIS A 249 14.26 3.46 37.89
N PHE A 250 14.93 3.87 38.97
CA PHE A 250 14.56 3.55 40.34
C PHE A 250 14.41 4.78 41.23
N LEU A 251 13.26 4.90 41.87
CA LEU A 251 12.97 5.86 42.93
C LEU A 251 12.98 5.10 44.27
N LEU A 252 14.06 5.27 45.03
CA LEU A 252 14.28 4.58 46.30
C LEU A 252 13.85 5.47 47.47
N LEU A 253 12.63 5.24 47.98
CA LEU A 253 12.02 6.07 49.01
C LEU A 253 12.48 5.65 50.41
N ASP A 254 12.87 6.63 51.22
CA ASP A 254 13.50 6.44 52.51
C ASP A 254 12.67 7.09 53.61
N ASP A 255 12.09 6.25 54.46
CA ASP A 255 11.25 6.64 55.60
C ASP A 255 11.99 6.54 56.94
N GLY A 256 13.29 6.20 56.90
CA GLY A 256 14.13 6.00 58.08
C GLY A 256 14.03 4.62 58.73
N THR A 257 13.14 3.73 58.26
CA THR A 257 13.01 2.36 58.78
C THR A 257 13.94 1.37 58.07
N TYR A 258 14.14 0.22 58.70
CA TYR A 258 14.84 -0.95 58.17
C TYR A 258 13.79 -2.05 58.03
N TYR A 259 13.64 -2.64 56.85
CA TYR A 259 12.53 -3.55 56.53
C TYR A 259 11.12 -2.91 56.51
N GLY A 260 10.19 -3.60 55.86
CA GLY A 260 8.80 -3.18 55.64
C GLY A 260 8.56 -2.75 54.21
N TYR A 261 7.41 -3.13 53.64
CA TYR A 261 7.08 -2.89 52.23
C TYR A 261 6.06 -1.78 52.02
N ASP A 262 5.45 -1.29 53.09
CA ASP A 262 4.46 -0.23 53.02
C ASP A 262 5.11 1.11 52.68
N MET A 263 4.55 1.73 51.64
CA MET A 263 4.97 2.97 51.00
C MET A 263 3.85 4.03 51.06
N GLY A 264 2.72 3.70 51.69
CA GLY A 264 1.53 4.53 51.74
C GLY A 264 1.00 4.87 50.35
N ASP A 265 0.54 6.11 50.20
CA ASP A 265 -0.05 6.66 48.97
C ASP A 265 0.99 7.34 48.05
N TYR A 266 2.29 7.25 48.36
CA TYR A 266 3.32 8.05 47.67
C TYR A 266 3.39 7.76 46.17
N ARG A 267 3.30 6.48 45.77
CA ARG A 267 3.26 6.08 44.35
C ARG A 267 2.10 6.75 43.64
N THR A 268 0.91 6.70 44.22
CA THR A 268 -0.32 7.30 43.66
C THR A 268 -0.12 8.81 43.50
N ARG A 269 0.39 9.50 44.52
CA ARG A 269 0.70 10.94 44.47
C ARG A 269 1.74 11.27 43.39
N PHE A 270 2.80 10.49 43.27
CA PHE A 270 3.82 10.69 42.24
C PHE A 270 3.26 10.55 40.83
N VAL A 271 2.55 9.46 40.54
CA VAL A 271 1.98 9.23 39.21
C VAL A 271 0.91 10.29 38.87
N THR A 272 0.15 10.76 39.85
CA THR A 272 -0.83 11.84 39.64
C THR A 272 -0.20 13.20 39.35
N GLU A 273 0.98 13.48 39.90
CA GLU A 273 1.74 14.70 39.58
C GLU A 273 2.36 14.61 38.19
N VAL A 274 2.93 13.45 37.82
CA VAL A 274 3.45 13.22 36.47
C VAL A 274 2.35 13.37 35.42
N SER A 275 1.15 12.86 35.69
CA SER A 275 -0.01 12.96 34.78
C SER A 275 -0.41 14.41 34.46
N LYS A 276 -0.22 15.33 35.42
CA LYS A 276 -0.58 16.75 35.32
C LYS A 276 0.58 17.68 34.96
N TYR A 277 1.78 17.12 34.78
CA TYR A 277 3.00 17.91 34.62
C TYR A 277 2.92 18.80 33.36
N ASN A 278 3.30 20.08 33.50
CA ASN A 278 3.21 21.11 32.45
C ASN A 278 1.83 21.25 31.76
N GLY A 279 0.74 20.99 32.48
CA GLY A 279 -0.62 21.12 31.95
C GLY A 279 -1.04 19.99 31.01
N ALA A 280 -0.25 18.92 30.89
CA ALA A 280 -0.66 17.70 30.23
C ALA A 280 -1.72 16.95 31.05
N ASN A 281 -2.48 16.07 30.39
CA ASN A 281 -3.50 15.22 31.03
C ASN A 281 -3.30 13.76 30.61
N VAL A 282 -2.21 13.15 31.08
CA VAL A 282 -1.86 11.77 30.71
C VAL A 282 -2.77 10.80 31.47
N PRO A 283 -3.47 9.87 30.78
CA PRO A 283 -4.28 8.85 31.46
C PRO A 283 -3.39 7.92 32.30
N ILE A 284 -3.93 7.51 33.44
CA ILE A 284 -3.30 6.54 34.34
C ILE A 284 -4.24 5.35 34.45
N VAL A 285 -3.71 4.14 34.46
CA VAL A 285 -4.46 2.91 34.72
C VAL A 285 -3.68 2.02 35.67
N THR A 286 -4.38 1.39 36.61
CA THR A 286 -3.79 0.43 37.53
C THR A 286 -4.23 -0.98 37.17
N ILE A 287 -3.26 -1.88 36.95
CA ILE A 287 -3.51 -3.30 36.63
C ILE A 287 -3.16 -4.11 37.87
N VAL A 288 -4.09 -4.98 38.30
CA VAL A 288 -3.93 -5.78 39.52
C VAL A 288 -3.85 -7.26 39.17
N VAL A 289 -2.76 -7.91 39.58
CA VAL A 289 -2.50 -9.35 39.38
C VAL A 289 -2.06 -10.02 40.65
N GLU A 290 -2.81 -11.00 41.12
CA GLU A 290 -2.68 -11.54 42.47
C GLU A 290 -2.72 -10.39 43.53
N GLY A 291 -2.53 -10.70 44.81
CA GLY A 291 -2.42 -9.64 45.82
C GLY A 291 -2.67 -10.10 47.23
N GLY A 292 -2.01 -9.43 48.18
CA GLY A 292 -2.26 -9.57 49.61
C GLY A 292 -2.95 -8.32 50.19
N PRO A 293 -3.19 -8.24 51.50
CA PRO A 293 -3.90 -7.11 52.12
C PRO A 293 -3.39 -5.71 51.69
N ASP A 294 -2.08 -5.55 51.51
CA ASP A 294 -1.45 -4.30 51.05
C ASP A 294 -1.84 -3.92 49.60
N THR A 295 -2.19 -4.90 48.76
CA THR A 295 -2.72 -4.67 47.42
C THR A 295 -4.10 -4.01 47.50
N LEU A 296 -4.94 -4.39 48.46
CA LEU A 296 -6.28 -3.82 48.65
C LEU A 296 -6.21 -2.36 49.12
N SER A 297 -5.26 -2.02 50.01
CA SER A 297 -5.04 -0.64 50.41
C SER A 297 -4.51 0.22 49.25
N ALA A 298 -3.66 -0.34 48.39
CA ALA A 298 -3.20 0.35 47.18
C ALA A 298 -4.33 0.59 46.17
N ILE A 299 -5.21 -0.39 45.96
CA ILE A 299 -6.45 -0.27 45.15
C ILE A 299 -7.33 0.86 45.69
N TYR A 300 -7.56 0.89 47.02
CA TYR A 300 -8.36 1.92 47.67
C TYR A 300 -7.78 3.32 47.43
N ASN A 301 -6.47 3.49 47.58
CA ASN A 301 -5.79 4.77 47.36
C ASN A 301 -5.91 5.24 45.89
N ASP A 302 -5.77 4.34 44.92
CA ASP A 302 -5.89 4.67 43.50
C ASP A 302 -7.34 5.04 43.11
N LEU A 303 -8.34 4.32 43.63
CA LEU A 303 -9.76 4.62 43.39
C LEU A 303 -10.19 5.96 44.00
N ARG A 304 -9.66 6.30 45.18
CA ARG A 304 -9.94 7.57 45.86
C ARG A 304 -9.50 8.78 45.03
N VAL A 305 -8.39 8.68 44.31
CA VAL A 305 -7.91 9.71 43.37
C VAL A 305 -8.64 9.64 42.02
N GLY A 306 -9.34 8.52 41.75
CA GLY A 306 -10.13 8.32 40.55
C GLY A 306 -9.34 7.74 39.38
N ILE A 307 -8.32 6.93 39.68
CA ILE A 307 -7.57 6.14 38.68
C ILE A 307 -8.38 4.87 38.35
N PRO A 308 -8.62 4.55 37.06
CA PRO A 308 -9.25 3.30 36.66
C PRO A 308 -8.39 2.07 36.99
N ILE A 309 -9.06 0.98 37.37
CA ILE A 309 -8.42 -0.28 37.76
C ILE A 309 -8.88 -1.41 36.85
N VAL A 310 -7.93 -2.17 36.32
CA VAL A 310 -8.17 -3.42 35.59
C VAL A 310 -7.81 -4.60 36.50
N LEU A 311 -8.80 -5.39 36.87
CA LEU A 311 -8.64 -6.62 37.65
C LEU A 311 -8.44 -7.79 36.70
N VAL A 312 -7.34 -8.53 36.87
CA VAL A 312 -7.09 -9.76 36.12
C VAL A 312 -7.72 -10.93 36.87
N ASP A 313 -8.91 -11.33 36.43
CA ASP A 313 -9.61 -12.51 36.93
C ASP A 313 -8.85 -13.80 36.58
N GLY A 314 -8.92 -14.78 37.48
CA GLY A 314 -8.10 -15.99 37.40
C GLY A 314 -6.65 -15.84 37.91
N SER A 315 -6.22 -14.65 38.33
CA SER A 315 -4.88 -14.43 38.91
C SER A 315 -4.76 -14.81 40.40
N GLY A 316 -5.90 -14.93 41.10
CA GLY A 316 -5.99 -15.44 42.48
C GLY A 316 -6.01 -14.36 43.57
N ARG A 317 -6.41 -14.75 44.80
CA ARG A 317 -6.54 -13.88 46.00
C ARG A 317 -7.50 -12.69 45.80
N ILE A 318 -7.01 -11.44 45.91
CA ILE A 318 -7.86 -10.24 45.92
C ILE A 318 -8.57 -10.00 44.59
N PRO A 319 -7.89 -10.03 43.42
CA PRO A 319 -8.56 -9.90 42.12
C PRO A 319 -9.77 -10.84 41.95
N ASN A 320 -9.63 -12.13 42.24
CA ASN A 320 -10.74 -13.09 42.13
C ASN A 320 -11.84 -12.82 43.17
N LEU A 321 -11.46 -12.46 44.40
CA LEU A 321 -12.44 -12.13 45.45
C LEU A 321 -13.28 -10.92 45.03
N LEU A 322 -12.64 -9.84 44.55
CA LEU A 322 -13.33 -8.65 44.04
C LEU A 322 -14.15 -8.96 42.78
N ALA A 323 -13.60 -9.68 41.81
CA ALA A 323 -14.29 -10.01 40.57
C ALA A 323 -15.58 -10.80 40.84
N ASN A 324 -15.53 -11.80 41.73
CA ASN A 324 -16.69 -12.59 42.12
C ASN A 324 -17.80 -11.70 42.72
N PHE A 325 -17.47 -10.86 43.69
CA PHE A 325 -18.48 -10.01 44.34
C PHE A 325 -18.98 -8.89 43.44
N LEU A 326 -18.13 -8.28 42.62
CA LEU A 326 -18.55 -7.26 41.64
C LEU A 326 -19.55 -7.86 40.63
N THR A 327 -19.25 -9.04 40.08
CA THR A 327 -20.16 -9.74 39.16
C THR A 327 -21.49 -10.10 39.85
N CYS A 328 -21.44 -10.57 41.10
CA CYS A 328 -22.65 -10.82 41.88
C CYS A 328 -23.49 -9.54 42.09
N THR A 329 -22.86 -8.42 42.45
CA THR A 329 -23.59 -7.15 42.64
C THR A 329 -24.27 -6.67 41.36
N GLU A 330 -23.67 -6.87 40.19
CA GLU A 330 -24.29 -6.52 38.90
C GLU A 330 -25.52 -7.35 38.60
N THR A 331 -25.46 -8.67 38.86
CA THR A 331 -26.62 -9.53 38.69
C THR A 331 -27.78 -9.17 39.63
N MET A 332 -27.50 -8.55 40.78
CA MET A 332 -28.52 -8.09 41.71
C MET A 332 -29.08 -6.72 41.33
N ILE A 333 -28.22 -5.76 40.96
CA ILE A 333 -28.63 -4.41 40.52
C ILE A 333 -29.48 -4.50 39.24
N ASN A 334 -29.16 -5.42 38.33
CA ASN A 334 -29.96 -5.61 37.12
C ASN A 334 -31.31 -6.32 37.39
N ARG A 335 -31.53 -6.88 38.59
CA ARG A 335 -32.76 -7.59 38.97
C ARG A 335 -33.70 -6.76 39.86
N ASN A 336 -33.22 -5.68 40.49
CA ASN A 336 -34.02 -4.79 41.32
C ASN A 336 -33.98 -3.36 40.73
N GLU A 337 -35.15 -2.72 40.60
CA GLU A 337 -35.28 -1.36 40.08
C GLU A 337 -34.37 -0.36 40.83
N LYS A 338 -33.86 0.61 40.07
CA LYS A 338 -32.78 1.57 40.38
C LYS A 338 -32.73 2.02 41.86
N PRO A 339 -31.58 1.93 42.55
CA PRO A 339 -31.39 2.65 43.81
C PRO A 339 -31.25 4.15 43.54
N ASP A 340 -31.86 4.98 44.38
CA ASP A 340 -31.73 6.44 44.33
C ASP A 340 -30.26 6.88 44.44
N GLU A 341 -29.85 7.76 43.51
CA GLU A 341 -28.47 8.20 43.26
C GLU A 341 -27.80 8.91 44.45
N ASN A 342 -28.56 9.29 45.48
CA ASN A 342 -28.06 10.01 46.66
C ASN A 342 -27.69 9.10 47.86
N SER A 343 -27.94 7.79 47.78
CA SER A 343 -27.60 6.85 48.86
C SER A 343 -26.12 6.43 48.79
N THR A 344 -25.25 7.28 49.34
CA THR A 344 -23.79 7.08 49.33
C THR A 344 -23.31 5.97 50.26
N ASN A 345 -24.19 5.44 51.10
CA ASN A 345 -23.86 4.50 52.16
C ASN A 345 -24.69 3.22 52.00
N TRP A 346 -24.04 2.09 51.72
CA TRP A 346 -24.70 0.77 51.74
C TRP A 346 -25.36 0.45 53.10
N LYS A 347 -24.92 1.13 54.17
CA LYS A 347 -25.56 1.07 55.50
C LYS A 347 -26.92 1.79 55.56
N GLU A 348 -27.15 2.81 54.74
CA GLU A 348 -28.41 3.58 54.71
C GLU A 348 -29.43 2.95 53.74
N VAL A 349 -28.98 2.25 52.70
CA VAL A 349 -29.87 1.42 51.84
C VAL A 349 -30.54 0.28 52.64
N ILE A 350 -29.96 -0.10 53.79
CA ILE A 350 -30.47 -1.14 54.70
C ILE A 350 -31.57 -0.60 55.65
N ASP A 351 -31.81 0.71 55.70
CA ASP A 351 -32.87 1.31 56.54
C ASP A 351 -34.22 1.49 55.80
N ILE A 352 -34.33 1.04 54.54
CA ILE A 352 -35.60 1.02 53.80
C ILE A 352 -36.34 -0.29 54.10
N GLU A 353 -37.64 -0.20 54.37
CA GLU A 353 -38.54 -1.13 55.09
C GLU A 353 -38.70 -2.60 54.62
N ASP A 354 -37.81 -3.17 53.81
CA ASP A 354 -37.90 -4.56 53.30
C ASP A 354 -36.72 -5.47 53.73
N THR A 355 -36.43 -5.60 55.04
CA THR A 355 -35.07 -5.97 55.50
C THR A 355 -34.96 -7.10 56.53
N GLU A 356 -35.47 -8.28 56.21
CA GLU A 356 -34.94 -9.52 56.82
C GLU A 356 -34.13 -10.34 55.81
N ARG A 357 -34.61 -10.48 54.57
CA ARG A 357 -33.94 -11.24 53.52
C ARG A 357 -32.67 -10.55 53.01
N LEU A 358 -32.73 -9.24 52.75
CA LEU A 358 -31.58 -8.44 52.33
C LEU A 358 -30.54 -8.30 53.45
N ARG A 359 -30.99 -8.14 54.70
CA ARG A 359 -30.12 -8.09 55.88
C ARG A 359 -29.41 -9.43 56.12
N ASN A 360 -30.11 -10.55 55.99
CA ASN A 360 -29.51 -11.89 56.09
C ASN A 360 -28.54 -12.20 54.94
N LEU A 361 -28.84 -11.74 53.72
CA LEU A 361 -27.91 -11.82 52.59
C LEU A 361 -26.66 -10.98 52.84
N PHE A 362 -26.81 -9.73 53.31
CA PHE A 362 -25.67 -8.87 53.66
C PHE A 362 -24.82 -9.44 54.79
N CYS A 363 -25.42 -9.97 55.87
CA CYS A 363 -24.67 -10.62 56.94
C CYS A 363 -23.88 -11.82 56.43
N ARG A 364 -24.48 -12.63 55.55
CA ARG A 364 -23.80 -13.76 54.90
C ARG A 364 -22.66 -13.30 54.00
N TYR A 365 -22.85 -12.23 53.23
CA TYR A 365 -21.80 -11.65 52.39
C TYR A 365 -20.68 -11.02 53.22
N GLU A 366 -21.00 -10.34 54.31
CA GLU A 366 -20.02 -9.80 55.23
C GLU A 366 -19.17 -10.93 55.84
N GLU A 367 -19.79 -12.02 56.26
CA GLU A 367 -19.06 -13.21 56.73
C GLU A 367 -18.21 -13.84 55.62
N GLU A 368 -18.74 -14.01 54.41
CA GLU A 368 -17.99 -14.57 53.26
C GLU A 368 -16.79 -13.69 52.86
N ILE A 369 -16.96 -12.36 52.82
CA ILE A 369 -15.88 -11.39 52.54
C ILE A 369 -14.85 -11.44 53.66
N ARG A 370 -15.27 -11.38 54.93
CA ARG A 370 -14.35 -11.46 56.07
C ARG A 370 -13.61 -12.78 56.10
N ASN A 371 -14.26 -13.89 55.78
CA ASN A 371 -13.64 -15.21 55.69
C ASN A 371 -12.65 -15.29 54.51
N GLY A 372 -12.98 -14.69 53.36
CA GLY A 372 -12.09 -14.56 52.21
C GLY A 372 -10.84 -13.72 52.53
N LEU A 373 -11.02 -12.56 53.17
CA LEU A 373 -9.92 -11.70 53.61
C LEU A 373 -9.07 -12.37 54.71
N LYS A 374 -9.70 -13.10 55.64
CA LYS A 374 -9.00 -13.95 56.63
C LYS A 374 -8.19 -15.05 55.95
N ALA A 375 -8.74 -15.69 54.92
CA ALA A 375 -8.03 -16.72 54.15
C ALA A 375 -6.81 -16.15 53.42
N ILE A 376 -6.92 -14.95 52.83
CA ILE A 376 -5.82 -14.26 52.15
C ILE A 376 -4.75 -13.77 53.13
N SER A 377 -5.13 -13.44 54.38
CA SER A 377 -4.23 -12.94 55.42
C SER A 377 -3.57 -14.02 56.30
N LYS A 378 -3.80 -15.33 56.04
CA LYS A 378 -3.29 -16.48 56.83
C LYS A 378 -1.77 -16.54 57.10
N GLY A 379 -0.96 -15.64 56.51
CA GLY A 379 0.48 -15.50 56.78
C GLY A 379 0.89 -14.36 57.72
N SER A 380 -0.04 -13.50 58.16
CA SER A 380 0.20 -12.35 59.04
C SER A 380 -0.74 -12.40 60.24
N ARG A 381 -0.24 -12.18 61.47
CA ARG A 381 -1.09 -11.94 62.65
C ARG A 381 -1.79 -10.59 62.49
N THR A 382 -2.85 -10.51 61.68
CA THR A 382 -3.67 -9.31 61.54
C THR A 382 -4.49 -9.12 62.81
N SER A 383 -4.45 -7.92 63.37
CA SER A 383 -5.34 -7.53 64.47
C SER A 383 -6.77 -7.32 63.96
N ASP A 384 -7.77 -7.51 64.82
CA ASP A 384 -9.19 -7.30 64.43
C ASP A 384 -9.43 -5.90 63.87
N LYS A 385 -8.76 -4.88 64.42
CA LYS A 385 -8.82 -3.49 63.92
C LYS A 385 -8.34 -3.36 62.46
N GLN A 386 -7.26 -4.04 62.09
CA GLN A 386 -6.74 -4.03 60.72
C GLN A 386 -7.67 -4.80 59.76
N MET A 387 -8.35 -5.83 60.25
CA MET A 387 -9.34 -6.55 59.46
C MET A 387 -10.58 -5.70 59.17
N ASP A 388 -11.02 -4.88 60.13
CA ASP A 388 -12.11 -3.92 59.92
C ASP A 388 -11.73 -2.83 58.91
N GLU A 389 -10.49 -2.34 58.95
CA GLU A 389 -9.97 -1.41 57.93
C GLU A 389 -9.97 -2.02 56.52
N LEU A 390 -9.46 -3.25 56.38
CA LEU A 390 -9.45 -3.97 55.10
C LEU A 390 -10.87 -4.24 54.59
N PHE A 391 -11.80 -4.57 55.48
CA PHE A 391 -13.20 -4.76 55.13
C PHE A 391 -13.83 -3.46 54.62
N ASN A 392 -13.55 -2.32 55.25
CA ASN A 392 -14.01 -1.02 54.78
C ASN A 392 -13.43 -0.66 53.40
N TYR A 393 -12.15 -0.96 53.13
CA TYR A 393 -11.57 -0.79 51.80
C TYR A 393 -12.25 -1.66 50.74
N PHE A 394 -12.60 -2.89 51.10
CA PHE A 394 -13.35 -3.79 50.22
C PHE A 394 -14.74 -3.24 49.90
N LEU A 395 -15.47 -2.78 50.91
CA LEU A 395 -16.81 -2.18 50.74
C LEU A 395 -16.78 -0.93 49.85
N TYR A 396 -15.73 -0.11 49.97
CA TYR A 396 -15.55 1.05 49.08
C TYR A 396 -15.47 0.64 47.60
N CYS A 397 -14.79 -0.48 47.29
CA CYS A 397 -14.67 -0.97 45.92
C CYS A 397 -16.02 -1.43 45.33
N LEU A 398 -16.98 -1.83 46.17
CA LEU A 398 -18.30 -2.29 45.75
C LEU A 398 -19.31 -1.15 45.53
N GLN A 399 -18.99 0.09 45.88
CA GLN A 399 -19.91 1.22 45.71
C GLN A 399 -20.29 1.45 44.23
N PRO A 400 -21.57 1.70 43.89
CA PRO A 400 -22.00 1.93 42.51
C PRO A 400 -21.28 3.11 41.84
N ALA A 401 -20.97 4.17 42.60
CA ALA A 401 -20.21 5.32 42.14
C ALA A 401 -18.77 4.97 41.71
N VAL A 402 -18.16 3.97 42.36
CA VAL A 402 -16.77 3.54 42.13
C VAL A 402 -16.70 2.41 41.11
N ARG A 403 -17.75 1.58 40.99
CA ARG A 403 -17.85 0.44 40.05
C ARG A 403 -17.45 0.79 38.62
N SER A 404 -17.84 1.96 38.13
CA SER A 404 -17.54 2.42 36.76
C SER A 404 -16.04 2.57 36.45
N LYS A 405 -15.21 2.66 37.49
CA LYS A 405 -13.75 2.80 37.39
C LYS A 405 -13.04 1.45 37.48
N ILE A 406 -13.75 0.35 37.73
CA ILE A 406 -13.17 -1.00 37.83
C ILE A 406 -13.60 -1.80 36.61
N GLN A 407 -12.65 -2.35 35.85
CA GLN A 407 -12.91 -3.22 34.72
C GLN A 407 -12.32 -4.61 35.02
N ILE A 408 -13.01 -5.66 34.61
CA ILE A 408 -12.58 -7.04 34.83
C ILE A 408 -12.06 -7.60 33.50
N TYR A 409 -10.81 -8.04 33.50
CA TYR A 409 -10.22 -8.84 32.43
C TYR A 409 -10.32 -10.31 32.82
N SER A 410 -10.89 -11.13 31.95
CA SER A 410 -10.92 -12.58 32.10
C SER A 410 -10.31 -13.21 30.85
N LEU A 411 -9.71 -14.40 30.97
CA LEU A 411 -9.32 -15.20 29.79
C LEU A 411 -10.50 -15.46 28.83
N GLU A 412 -11.73 -15.32 29.33
CA GLU A 412 -12.96 -15.47 28.57
C GLU A 412 -13.43 -14.18 27.89
N SER A 413 -12.68 -13.07 27.95
CA SER A 413 -13.04 -11.85 27.20
C SER A 413 -12.81 -12.01 25.70
N ASN A 414 -13.60 -11.30 24.88
CA ASN A 414 -13.40 -11.26 23.42
C ASN A 414 -12.27 -10.31 23.01
N HIS A 415 -11.88 -9.40 23.91
CA HIS A 415 -10.84 -8.41 23.68
C HIS A 415 -9.54 -8.81 24.38
N ASP A 416 -8.41 -8.48 23.76
CA ASP A 416 -7.08 -8.61 24.35
C ASP A 416 -6.94 -7.64 25.54
N LEU A 417 -5.96 -7.87 26.41
CA LEU A 417 -5.79 -7.08 27.64
C LEU A 417 -5.52 -5.59 27.36
N ASP A 418 -4.82 -5.27 26.28
CA ASP A 418 -4.52 -3.89 25.88
C ASP A 418 -5.76 -3.11 25.44
N ASP A 419 -6.70 -3.77 24.77
CA ASP A 419 -8.01 -3.22 24.41
C ASP A 419 -8.87 -2.95 25.65
N ILE A 420 -8.87 -3.87 26.62
CA ILE A 420 -9.61 -3.71 27.89
C ILE A 420 -9.01 -2.59 28.76
N ILE A 421 -7.69 -2.42 28.73
CA ILE A 421 -7.02 -1.28 29.37
C ILE A 421 -7.53 0.04 28.79
N PHE A 422 -7.63 0.13 27.46
CA PHE A 422 -8.13 1.32 26.79
C PHE A 422 -9.61 1.57 27.09
N GLU A 423 -10.44 0.52 27.07
CA GLU A 423 -11.86 0.59 27.43
C GLU A 423 -12.07 1.10 28.88
N ALA A 424 -11.26 0.62 29.83
CA ALA A 424 -11.33 1.06 31.22
C ALA A 424 -11.06 2.57 31.38
N ILE A 425 -10.16 3.13 30.55
CA ILE A 425 -9.84 4.56 30.55
C ILE A 425 -11.03 5.37 30.00
N ILE A 426 -11.66 4.91 28.92
CA ILE A 426 -12.83 5.56 28.32
C ILE A 426 -13.99 5.61 29.33
N ARG A 427 -14.39 4.46 29.87
CA ARG A 427 -15.51 4.35 30.83
C ARG A 427 -15.32 5.20 32.08
N ALA A 428 -14.09 5.28 32.58
CA ALA A 428 -13.77 6.10 33.75
C ALA A 428 -13.83 7.61 33.47
N LYS A 429 -13.60 8.04 32.22
CA LYS A 429 -13.72 9.43 31.80
C LYS A 429 -15.16 9.81 31.45
N GLU A 430 -15.93 8.93 30.82
CA GLU A 430 -17.34 9.16 30.46
C GLU A 430 -18.20 9.59 31.66
N LYS A 431 -18.11 8.90 32.81
CA LYS A 431 -18.90 9.27 34.00
C LYS A 431 -18.44 10.54 34.72
N LYS A 432 -17.21 11.03 34.48
CA LYS A 432 -16.77 12.34 35.00
C LYS A 432 -17.31 13.51 34.16
N SER A 433 -17.60 13.26 32.89
CA SER A 433 -18.01 14.27 31.90
C SER A 433 -19.48 14.71 32.00
N SER A 434 -20.29 14.08 32.87
CA SER A 434 -21.66 14.53 33.12
C SER A 434 -21.76 15.88 33.85
N GLU A 435 -20.64 16.43 34.36
CA GLU A 435 -20.64 17.71 35.10
C GLU A 435 -19.72 18.81 34.53
N ILE A 436 -18.80 18.56 33.57
CA ILE A 436 -17.89 19.61 33.03
C ILE A 436 -17.52 19.36 31.54
N ASN A 437 -17.71 20.39 30.69
CA ASN A 437 -17.27 20.60 29.29
C ASN A 437 -16.92 19.36 28.43
N SER A 438 -17.91 18.83 27.71
CA SER A 438 -17.87 17.61 26.88
C SER A 438 -16.93 17.62 25.66
N GLU A 439 -16.50 18.79 25.16
CA GLU A 439 -15.77 18.92 23.90
C GLU A 439 -14.29 18.51 23.99
N LEU A 440 -13.56 19.05 24.98
CA LEU A 440 -12.11 18.87 25.11
C LEU A 440 -11.74 17.42 25.47
N ASP A 441 -12.57 16.79 26.31
CA ASP A 441 -12.34 15.42 26.78
C ASP A 441 -12.59 14.38 25.68
N ARG A 442 -13.63 14.56 24.85
CA ARG A 442 -13.91 13.68 23.69
C ARG A 442 -12.83 13.77 22.61
N GLY A 443 -12.35 14.97 22.30
CA GLY A 443 -11.24 15.16 21.36
C GLY A 443 -9.95 14.45 21.83
N GLN A 444 -9.61 14.58 23.11
CA GLN A 444 -8.46 13.88 23.72
C GLN A 444 -8.63 12.36 23.72
N LEU A 445 -9.83 11.86 23.97
CA LEU A 445 -10.13 10.42 23.92
C LEU A 445 -9.95 9.85 22.51
N LEU A 446 -10.36 10.59 21.47
CA LEU A 446 -10.17 10.17 20.08
C LEU A 446 -8.69 10.24 19.65
N GLU A 447 -7.93 11.23 20.12
CA GLU A 447 -6.47 11.33 19.91
C GLU A 447 -5.77 10.12 20.54
N LEU A 448 -6.19 9.71 21.74
CA LEU A 448 -5.69 8.50 22.38
C LEU A 448 -6.08 7.24 21.59
N ALA A 449 -7.33 7.15 21.10
CA ALA A 449 -7.79 6.03 20.27
C ALA A 449 -6.97 5.89 18.98
N LEU A 450 -6.63 7.01 18.34
CA LEU A 450 -5.81 7.08 17.14
C LEU A 450 -4.37 6.62 17.39
N ALA A 451 -3.78 7.03 18.52
CA ALA A 451 -2.48 6.54 18.95
C ALA A 451 -2.50 5.01 19.17
N TRP A 452 -3.56 4.51 19.81
CA TRP A 452 -3.74 3.11 20.19
C TRP A 452 -4.19 2.18 19.04
N ASP A 453 -4.60 2.73 17.90
CA ASP A 453 -5.24 2.01 16.78
C ASP A 453 -6.53 1.25 17.16
N ALA A 454 -7.27 1.76 18.14
CA ALA A 454 -8.44 1.10 18.72
C ALA A 454 -9.75 1.56 18.04
N ILE A 455 -9.88 1.35 16.73
CA ILE A 455 -11.03 1.85 15.96
C ILE A 455 -12.36 1.20 16.37
N GLU A 456 -12.37 -0.10 16.68
CA GLU A 456 -13.61 -0.81 17.04
C GLU A 456 -14.17 -0.30 18.36
N ILE A 457 -13.31 -0.14 19.36
CA ILE A 457 -13.65 0.42 20.68
C ILE A 457 -14.06 1.88 20.54
N ALA A 458 -13.37 2.67 19.71
CA ALA A 458 -13.75 4.05 19.44
C ALA A 458 -15.12 4.14 18.76
N LYS A 459 -15.42 3.23 17.82
CA LYS A 459 -16.75 3.15 17.17
C LYS A 459 -17.85 2.82 18.17
N GLU A 460 -17.56 1.93 19.11
CA GLU A 460 -18.54 1.46 20.09
C GLU A 460 -18.81 2.48 21.20
N HIS A 461 -17.80 3.17 21.72
CA HIS A 461 -17.98 4.03 22.90
C HIS A 461 -17.93 5.53 22.58
N ILE A 462 -17.15 5.95 21.58
CA ILE A 462 -16.90 7.39 21.31
C ILE A 462 -17.74 7.90 20.14
N ILE A 463 -17.81 7.14 19.04
CA ILE A 463 -18.41 7.58 17.75
C ILE A 463 -19.91 7.21 17.66
N LYS A 464 -20.49 6.53 18.66
CA LYS A 464 -21.93 6.19 18.67
C LYS A 464 -22.84 7.42 18.61
N ASP A 465 -22.43 8.52 19.23
CA ASP A 465 -23.13 9.80 19.17
C ASP A 465 -22.59 10.61 17.98
N ASP A 466 -23.46 11.25 17.21
CA ASP A 466 -23.04 12.13 16.09
C ASP A 466 -21.99 13.13 16.59
N LEU A 467 -20.79 13.12 16.00
CA LEU A 467 -19.65 13.98 16.35
C LEU A 467 -19.86 15.47 15.98
N ASN A 468 -21.09 15.95 16.03
CA ASN A 468 -21.45 17.34 15.72
C ASN A 468 -20.89 18.32 16.76
N ASP A 469 -20.73 17.88 18.01
CA ASP A 469 -20.19 18.67 19.12
C ASP A 469 -18.70 19.06 18.95
N LEU A 470 -17.95 18.35 18.09
CA LEU A 470 -16.54 18.65 17.84
C LEU A 470 -16.38 19.84 16.88
N THR A 471 -15.55 20.81 17.27
CA THR A 471 -15.16 21.96 16.45
C THR A 471 -14.45 21.53 15.16
N SER A 472 -14.53 22.36 14.11
CA SER A 472 -13.82 22.10 12.85
C SER A 472 -12.30 21.96 13.04
N GLU A 473 -11.69 22.74 13.93
CA GLU A 473 -10.24 22.66 14.20
C GLU A 473 -9.81 21.33 14.83
N THR A 474 -10.61 20.79 15.76
CA THR A 474 -10.32 19.49 16.39
C THR A 474 -10.50 18.35 15.40
N LYS A 475 -11.55 18.40 14.55
CA LYS A 475 -11.76 17.46 13.45
C LYS A 475 -10.58 17.46 12.46
N ASP A 476 -10.10 18.64 12.08
CA ASP A 476 -8.95 18.79 11.19
C ASP A 476 -7.69 18.19 11.81
N LYS A 477 -7.41 18.50 13.09
CA LYS A 477 -6.26 17.94 13.83
C LYS A 477 -6.30 16.41 13.85
N LEU A 478 -7.44 15.83 14.24
CA LEU A 478 -7.64 14.38 14.35
C LEU A 478 -7.49 13.67 13.00
N PHE A 479 -8.03 14.27 11.93
CA PHE A 479 -7.89 13.71 10.58
C PHE A 479 -6.43 13.76 10.09
N PHE A 480 -5.72 14.88 10.31
CA PHE A 480 -4.30 14.98 9.97
C PHE A 480 -3.44 13.98 10.75
N GLU A 481 -3.72 13.78 12.03
CA GLU A 481 -2.99 12.82 12.85
C GLU A 481 -3.23 11.38 12.37
N ALA A 482 -4.47 11.03 12.00
CA ALA A 482 -4.79 9.72 11.43
C ALA A 482 -4.00 9.44 10.13
N LEU A 483 -3.84 10.45 9.26
CA LEU A 483 -3.02 10.35 8.05
C LEU A 483 -1.54 10.16 8.39
N ILE A 484 -1.01 10.94 9.35
CA ILE A 484 0.40 10.84 9.76
C ILE A 484 0.73 9.44 10.30
N LEU A 485 -0.13 8.92 11.18
CA LEU A 485 0.02 7.64 11.87
C LEU A 485 -0.29 6.40 11.00
N ASP A 486 -0.65 6.57 9.73
CA ASP A 486 -1.00 5.45 8.82
C ASP A 486 -2.22 4.65 9.26
N ARG A 487 -3.31 5.31 9.69
CA ARG A 487 -4.52 4.65 10.22
C ARG A 487 -5.68 4.67 9.21
N PRO A 488 -5.70 3.78 8.19
CA PRO A 488 -6.66 3.87 7.09
C PRO A 488 -8.12 3.65 7.51
N GLN A 489 -8.35 2.84 8.55
CA GLN A 489 -9.70 2.53 9.05
C GLN A 489 -10.34 3.71 9.79
N PHE A 490 -9.53 4.49 10.53
CA PHE A 490 -9.97 5.75 11.13
C PHE A 490 -10.31 6.78 10.05
N VAL A 491 -9.44 6.95 9.04
CA VAL A 491 -9.69 7.86 7.91
C VAL A 491 -10.98 7.48 7.18
N ASN A 492 -11.21 6.19 6.89
CA ASN A 492 -12.46 5.71 6.30
C ASN A 492 -13.69 6.08 7.14
N THR A 493 -13.57 6.01 8.47
CA THR A 493 -14.66 6.33 9.39
C THR A 493 -14.90 7.84 9.44
N PHE A 494 -13.86 8.67 9.48
CA PHE A 494 -13.99 10.13 9.47
C PHE A 494 -14.56 10.67 8.15
N ILE A 495 -14.23 10.05 7.01
CA ILE A 495 -14.85 10.39 5.71
C ILE A 495 -16.35 10.09 5.74
N LYS A 496 -16.76 8.94 6.31
CA LYS A 496 -18.19 8.57 6.46
C LYS A 496 -18.96 9.51 7.39
N LEU A 497 -18.28 10.10 8.37
CA LEU A 497 -18.84 11.12 9.27
C LEU A 497 -18.86 12.52 8.65
N ASN A 498 -18.61 12.65 7.33
CA ASN A 498 -18.69 13.88 6.56
C ASN A 498 -17.80 15.03 7.11
N PHE A 499 -16.58 14.72 7.53
CA PHE A 499 -15.61 15.77 7.87
C PHE A 499 -15.37 16.68 6.65
N ASN A 500 -15.28 18.00 6.86
CA ASN A 500 -15.16 18.95 5.75
C ASN A 500 -13.72 19.02 5.22
N LEU A 501 -13.35 18.01 4.42
CA LEU A 501 -12.00 17.90 3.83
C LEU A 501 -11.66 19.05 2.88
N SER A 502 -12.68 19.65 2.24
CA SER A 502 -12.49 20.70 1.24
C SER A 502 -11.88 21.96 1.85
N GLU A 503 -12.39 22.42 2.99
CA GLU A 503 -11.87 23.62 3.69
C GLU A 503 -10.54 23.35 4.41
N MET A 504 -10.28 22.09 4.76
CA MET A 504 -9.04 21.68 5.42
C MET A 504 -7.81 21.78 4.49
N PHE A 505 -7.94 21.33 3.24
CA PHE A 505 -6.84 21.36 2.26
C PHE A 505 -6.90 22.51 1.28
N TYR A 506 -8.07 23.10 1.03
CA TYR A 506 -8.24 24.20 0.08
C TYR A 506 -8.86 25.43 0.74
N GLU A 507 -8.40 26.60 0.32
CA GLU A 507 -8.90 27.89 0.75
C GLU A 507 -9.86 28.46 -0.31
N LYS A 508 -11.07 28.81 0.11
CA LYS A 508 -12.06 29.47 -0.73
C LYS A 508 -11.69 30.95 -0.88
N GLN A 509 -11.44 31.41 -2.10
CA GLN A 509 -11.20 32.83 -2.39
C GLN A 509 -12.43 33.48 -3.04
N ILE A 510 -12.72 34.74 -2.67
CA ILE A 510 -13.83 35.50 -3.26
C ILE A 510 -13.50 35.81 -4.73
N ASN A 511 -14.40 35.45 -5.65
CA ASN A 511 -14.27 35.66 -7.11
C ASN A 511 -12.98 35.12 -7.73
N LYS A 512 -12.36 34.11 -7.11
CA LYS A 512 -11.13 33.45 -7.54
C LYS A 512 -11.23 31.93 -7.38
N PRO A 513 -10.39 31.16 -8.11
CA PRO A 513 -10.25 29.73 -7.88
C PRO A 513 -9.94 29.37 -6.42
N TRP A 514 -10.39 28.19 -5.99
CA TRP A 514 -9.94 27.61 -4.73
C TRP A 514 -8.42 27.40 -4.78
N LYS A 515 -7.73 27.73 -3.69
CA LYS A 515 -6.28 27.66 -3.61
C LYS A 515 -5.86 26.51 -2.68
N LEU A 516 -4.90 25.69 -3.10
CA LEU A 516 -4.33 24.63 -2.25
C LEU A 516 -3.58 25.24 -1.07
N LYS A 517 -3.82 24.71 0.15
CA LYS A 517 -3.04 25.01 1.36
C LYS A 517 -1.79 24.13 1.38
N TRP A 518 -0.79 24.45 0.54
CA TRP A 518 0.44 23.66 0.39
C TRP A 518 1.09 23.27 1.72
N ASN A 519 1.14 24.19 2.70
CA ASN A 519 1.73 23.94 4.02
C ASN A 519 1.18 22.67 4.70
N GLN A 520 -0.09 22.34 4.50
CA GLN A 520 -0.68 21.13 5.08
C GLN A 520 -0.25 19.86 4.35
N LEU A 521 -0.17 19.90 3.02
CA LEU A 521 0.29 18.77 2.22
C LEU A 521 1.81 18.55 2.37
N ALA A 522 2.59 19.63 2.43
CA ALA A 522 4.03 19.61 2.68
C ALA A 522 4.37 18.96 4.04
N LYS A 523 3.57 19.21 5.09
CA LYS A 523 3.71 18.51 6.38
C LYS A 523 3.55 16.99 6.23
N LEU A 524 2.66 16.52 5.36
CA LEU A 524 2.47 15.09 5.13
C LEU A 524 3.66 14.44 4.41
N TYR A 525 4.26 15.13 3.44
CA TYR A 525 5.46 14.65 2.73
C TYR A 525 6.73 14.74 3.57
N ASN A 526 6.93 15.84 4.31
CA ASN A 526 8.19 16.14 5.01
C ASN A 526 8.24 15.67 6.48
N ASN A 527 7.25 14.95 6.98
CA ASN A 527 7.24 14.51 8.37
C ASN A 527 8.29 13.40 8.63
N ASN A 528 9.12 13.56 9.68
CA ASN A 528 10.43 12.90 9.91
C ASN A 528 10.42 11.56 10.69
N ASP A 529 9.36 10.76 10.64
CA ASP A 529 9.32 9.51 11.40
C ASP A 529 10.41 8.49 11.02
N LYS A 530 11.08 7.88 12.01
CA LYS A 530 12.20 6.94 11.78
C LYS A 530 11.84 5.69 10.97
N LYS A 531 10.59 5.20 11.04
CA LYS A 531 10.06 4.10 10.19
C LYS A 531 9.94 4.51 8.71
N LYS A 532 9.98 5.81 8.41
CA LYS A 532 9.87 6.35 7.04
C LYS A 532 11.18 6.32 6.25
N LYS A 533 12.36 6.16 6.86
CA LYS A 533 13.61 6.17 6.08
C LYS A 533 13.62 5.10 4.99
N GLU A 534 12.89 3.99 5.15
CA GLU A 534 12.71 2.97 4.10
C GLU A 534 11.61 3.35 3.09
N ARG A 535 10.49 3.96 3.53
CA ARG A 535 9.34 4.34 2.69
C ARG A 535 9.56 5.62 1.87
N LEU A 536 10.32 6.58 2.40
CA LEU A 536 10.74 7.81 1.72
C LEU A 536 12.04 7.66 0.94
N TYR A 537 12.80 6.57 1.12
CA TYR A 537 14.07 6.33 0.43
C TYR A 537 13.97 6.46 -1.09
N LEU A 538 12.88 5.93 -1.66
CA LEU A 538 12.64 5.96 -3.10
C LEU A 538 12.33 7.39 -3.58
N LEU A 539 11.57 8.15 -2.79
CA LEU A 539 11.32 9.58 -3.02
C LEU A 539 12.61 10.41 -2.92
N GLU A 540 13.44 10.19 -1.89
CA GLU A 540 14.75 10.86 -1.71
C GLU A 540 15.76 10.50 -2.82
N LYS A 541 15.65 9.33 -3.45
CA LYS A 541 16.44 9.01 -4.65
C LYS A 541 15.88 9.64 -5.92
N CYS A 542 14.57 9.78 -6.00
CA CYS A 542 13.90 10.43 -7.13
C CYS A 542 14.13 11.95 -7.10
N HIS A 543 14.11 12.53 -5.90
CA HIS A 543 14.21 13.94 -5.58
C HIS A 543 15.60 14.24 -4.99
N GLU A 544 16.43 14.99 -5.71
CA GLU A 544 17.84 15.26 -5.32
C GLU A 544 18.00 15.96 -3.95
N LYS A 545 16.91 16.43 -3.31
CA LYS A 545 16.89 17.02 -1.97
C LYS A 545 16.05 16.17 -1.00
N ASN A 546 16.31 16.30 0.30
CA ASN A 546 15.60 15.53 1.33
C ASN A 546 14.16 16.01 1.66
N HIS A 547 13.76 17.21 1.19
CA HIS A 547 12.45 17.79 1.48
C HIS A 547 11.79 18.35 0.22
N ILE A 548 10.45 18.23 0.12
CA ILE A 548 9.65 18.86 -0.94
C ILE A 548 9.12 20.17 -0.38
N ASP A 549 9.72 21.28 -0.79
CA ASP A 549 9.43 22.59 -0.19
C ASP A 549 8.36 23.36 -0.98
N SER A 550 8.15 23.01 -2.26
CA SER A 550 7.22 23.72 -3.15
C SER A 550 6.35 22.80 -4.02
N GLU A 551 5.18 23.30 -4.39
CA GLU A 551 4.25 22.70 -5.37
C GLU A 551 4.96 22.37 -6.71
N TYR A 552 5.90 23.23 -7.12
CA TYR A 552 6.70 23.05 -8.33
C TYR A 552 7.63 21.83 -8.25
N GLU A 553 8.26 21.59 -7.10
CA GLU A 553 9.11 20.41 -6.91
C GLU A 553 8.30 19.12 -6.98
N LEU A 554 7.08 19.10 -6.42
CA LEU A 554 6.18 17.95 -6.53
C LEU A 554 5.77 17.68 -7.99
N ASP A 555 5.38 18.71 -8.74
CA ASP A 555 5.06 18.58 -10.16
C ASP A 555 6.27 18.10 -10.99
N ARG A 556 7.49 18.52 -10.62
CA ARG A 556 8.72 18.04 -11.26
C ARG A 556 8.96 16.55 -10.99
N VAL A 557 8.73 16.09 -9.76
CA VAL A 557 8.81 14.66 -9.40
C VAL A 557 7.76 13.85 -10.16
N LEU A 558 6.50 14.30 -10.17
CA LEU A 558 5.42 13.63 -10.89
C LEU A 558 5.69 13.51 -12.38
N ARG A 559 6.23 14.54 -13.03
CA ARG A 559 6.62 14.50 -14.44
C ARG A 559 7.76 13.53 -14.72
N LYS A 560 8.71 13.40 -13.81
CA LYS A 560 9.81 12.43 -13.92
C LYS A 560 9.30 10.98 -13.78
N LEU A 561 8.25 10.75 -12.99
CA LEU A 561 7.68 9.42 -12.74
C LEU A 561 6.62 9.02 -13.78
N ILE A 562 5.69 9.91 -14.12
CA ILE A 562 4.59 9.61 -15.04
C ILE A 562 5.03 9.89 -16.49
N GLY A 563 5.51 11.10 -16.76
CA GLY A 563 6.06 11.51 -18.05
C GLY A 563 5.87 13.00 -18.37
N ASP A 564 6.67 13.52 -19.31
CA ASP A 564 6.73 14.94 -19.70
C ASP A 564 5.47 15.48 -20.40
N TYR A 565 4.56 14.60 -20.81
CA TYR A 565 3.29 14.95 -21.45
C TYR A 565 2.22 15.38 -20.43
N MET A 566 2.44 15.12 -19.14
CA MET A 566 1.56 15.55 -18.07
C MET A 566 1.61 17.08 -17.87
N ILE A 567 0.44 17.73 -17.89
CA ILE A 567 0.30 19.14 -17.53
C ILE A 567 0.53 19.26 -16.01
N PRO A 568 1.28 20.26 -15.51
CA PRO A 568 1.53 20.37 -14.07
C PRO A 568 0.20 20.61 -13.36
N ILE A 569 -0.02 19.91 -12.25
CA ILE A 569 -1.29 19.92 -11.53
C ILE A 569 -1.32 21.06 -10.51
N TYR A 570 -0.18 21.35 -9.88
CA TYR A 570 -0.09 22.23 -8.71
C TYR A 570 0.42 23.63 -9.06
N THR A 571 1.31 23.79 -10.06
CA THR A 571 1.93 25.11 -10.36
C THR A 571 1.04 26.08 -11.13
N HIS A 572 -0.02 25.60 -11.77
CA HIS A 572 -1.04 26.45 -12.39
C HIS A 572 -2.21 26.58 -11.43
N SER A 573 -2.72 27.78 -11.19
CA SER A 573 -3.89 28.02 -10.33
C SER A 573 -5.15 27.38 -10.93
N VAL A 574 -5.31 26.07 -10.72
CA VAL A 574 -6.47 25.30 -11.14
C VAL A 574 -7.61 25.68 -10.22
N VAL A 575 -8.56 26.43 -10.76
CA VAL A 575 -10.03 26.35 -10.57
C VAL A 575 -10.72 27.47 -11.38
N GLY A 576 -9.96 28.41 -12.01
CA GLY A 576 -10.55 29.62 -12.62
C GLY A 576 -10.36 29.82 -14.12
N SER A 577 -9.45 29.11 -14.79
CA SER A 577 -9.18 29.39 -16.21
C SER A 577 -9.31 28.17 -17.12
N LEU A 578 -10.53 27.63 -17.22
CA LEU A 578 -10.94 26.82 -18.37
C LEU A 578 -10.77 27.58 -19.71
N ARG A 579 -10.65 28.92 -19.69
CA ARG A 579 -10.36 29.75 -20.88
C ARG A 579 -8.88 29.78 -21.31
N CYS A 580 -7.92 29.48 -20.42
CA CYS A 580 -6.49 29.49 -20.78
C CYS A 580 -6.04 28.20 -21.51
N TRP A 581 -6.92 27.19 -21.54
CA TRP A 581 -6.72 25.92 -22.24
C TRP A 581 -6.48 26.11 -23.75
N LYS A 582 -6.99 27.21 -24.33
CA LYS A 582 -6.83 27.51 -25.77
C LYS A 582 -5.49 28.17 -26.13
N PHE A 583 -4.69 28.63 -25.16
CA PHE A 583 -3.51 29.48 -25.43
C PHE A 583 -2.19 28.93 -24.86
N CYS A 584 -2.22 28.08 -23.81
CA CYS A 584 -1.00 27.61 -23.14
C CYS A 584 -0.37 26.33 -23.71
N CYS A 585 -1.03 25.64 -24.64
CA CYS A 585 -0.45 24.51 -25.38
C CYS A 585 0.47 25.05 -26.50
N GLY A 586 1.62 25.65 -26.14
CA GLY A 586 2.49 26.22 -27.18
C GLY A 586 3.80 26.91 -26.78
N TYR A 587 4.28 26.81 -25.52
CA TYR A 587 5.57 27.41 -25.16
C TYR A 587 6.66 26.38 -24.85
N PRO A 588 7.78 26.34 -25.61
CA PRO A 588 9.01 25.74 -25.14
C PRO A 588 9.61 26.63 -24.03
N GLN A 589 10.01 26.04 -22.90
CA GLN A 589 10.60 26.72 -21.74
C GLN A 589 12.02 27.23 -22.01
N THR A 590 12.15 28.19 -22.93
CA THR A 590 13.34 29.06 -23.04
C THR A 590 12.89 30.51 -23.22
N ALA A 591 12.18 31.02 -22.23
CA ALA A 591 12.10 32.46 -22.03
C ALA A 591 12.32 32.71 -20.54
N ARG A 592 13.36 33.51 -20.24
CA ARG A 592 13.56 34.12 -18.94
C ARG A 592 12.21 34.65 -18.47
N ILE A 593 11.84 34.33 -17.23
CA ILE A 593 10.71 34.95 -16.55
C ILE A 593 11.09 36.44 -16.44
N SER A 594 10.63 37.24 -17.39
CA SER A 594 10.50 38.69 -17.25
C SER A 594 9.01 38.97 -17.17
N ASP A 595 8.64 39.82 -16.20
CA ASP A 595 7.31 40.16 -15.71
C ASP A 595 6.33 40.78 -16.73
N SER A 596 6.14 40.14 -17.88
CA SER A 596 5.27 40.63 -18.95
C SER A 596 4.50 39.49 -19.59
N CYS A 597 3.61 38.88 -18.81
CA CYS A 597 2.43 38.24 -19.38
C CYS A 597 1.22 39.12 -19.03
N ALA A 598 1.13 40.24 -19.73
CA ALA A 598 -0.04 41.10 -19.73
C ALA A 598 -1.19 40.37 -20.44
N CYS A 599 -1.89 39.52 -19.69
CA CYS A 599 -3.18 38.94 -20.08
C CYS A 599 -4.34 39.84 -19.62
N LEU A 600 -4.14 41.16 -19.62
CA LEU A 600 -5.19 42.16 -19.44
C LEU A 600 -5.58 42.65 -20.83
N HIS A 601 -6.68 42.08 -21.36
CA HIS A 601 -7.62 42.65 -22.34
C HIS A 601 -8.31 41.48 -23.05
N MET A 602 -9.36 40.95 -22.42
CA MET A 602 -10.42 40.24 -23.14
C MET A 602 -11.68 41.08 -22.96
N ASN A 603 -12.22 41.49 -24.09
CA ASN A 603 -13.46 42.26 -24.21
C ASN A 603 -14.60 41.58 -23.46
N ASN A 604 -15.45 42.43 -22.88
CA ASN A 604 -16.77 42.09 -22.39
C ASN A 604 -17.60 41.53 -23.56
N ASP A 605 -17.68 40.22 -23.67
CA ASP A 605 -18.82 39.57 -24.31
C ASP A 605 -19.66 38.98 -23.18
N ASP A 606 -20.80 39.63 -22.97
CA ASP A 606 -21.84 39.40 -21.96
C ASP A 606 -22.54 38.05 -22.16
N ASN A 607 -21.83 36.95 -21.95
CA ASN A 607 -22.45 35.66 -21.68
C ASN A 607 -22.29 35.37 -20.19
N GLU A 608 -23.39 35.56 -19.47
CA GLU A 608 -23.59 35.30 -18.05
C GLU A 608 -22.76 34.10 -17.60
N SER A 609 -21.87 34.33 -16.64
CA SER A 609 -21.31 33.27 -15.82
C SER A 609 -22.47 32.50 -15.20
N GLU A 610 -22.75 31.29 -15.67
CA GLU A 610 -23.57 30.33 -14.92
C GLU A 610 -22.96 30.24 -13.52
N ILE A 611 -23.61 30.88 -12.55
CA ILE A 611 -23.23 30.86 -11.16
C ILE A 611 -23.31 29.40 -10.73
N LEU A 612 -22.16 28.77 -10.53
CA LEU A 612 -22.15 27.39 -10.04
C LEU A 612 -22.90 27.34 -8.72
N ASN A 613 -23.78 26.36 -8.58
CA ASN A 613 -24.40 26.06 -7.32
C ASN A 613 -23.27 25.79 -6.29
N PRO A 614 -23.23 26.45 -5.12
CA PRO A 614 -22.12 26.33 -4.16
C PRO A 614 -21.82 24.89 -3.73
N GLU A 615 -22.83 24.02 -3.75
CA GLU A 615 -22.71 22.59 -3.43
C GLU A 615 -21.95 21.81 -4.50
N GLU A 616 -22.16 22.11 -5.78
CA GLU A 616 -21.43 21.46 -6.89
C GLU A 616 -19.95 21.86 -6.89
N ALA A 617 -19.66 23.12 -6.59
CA ALA A 617 -18.28 23.58 -6.46
C ALA A 617 -17.54 22.88 -5.30
N ARG A 618 -18.24 22.59 -4.20
CA ARG A 618 -17.68 21.83 -3.06
C ARG A 618 -17.35 20.39 -3.44
N LYS A 619 -18.22 19.71 -4.20
CA LYS A 619 -17.98 18.33 -4.67
C LYS A 619 -16.74 18.23 -5.56
N GLU A 620 -16.59 19.16 -6.51
CA GLU A 620 -15.40 19.18 -7.38
C GLU A 620 -14.10 19.40 -6.59
N VAL A 621 -14.11 20.29 -5.59
CA VAL A 621 -12.95 20.50 -4.71
C VAL A 621 -12.66 19.26 -3.87
N GLN A 622 -13.69 18.56 -3.41
CA GLN A 622 -13.53 17.33 -2.65
C GLN A 622 -12.87 16.21 -3.47
N GLU A 623 -13.19 16.08 -4.76
CA GLU A 623 -12.50 15.16 -5.67
C GLU A 623 -11.01 15.54 -5.84
N LEU A 624 -10.67 16.83 -5.86
CA LEU A 624 -9.26 17.27 -5.87
C LEU A 624 -8.52 16.89 -4.59
N VAL A 625 -9.18 16.97 -3.43
CA VAL A 625 -8.60 16.51 -2.16
C VAL A 625 -8.32 15.02 -2.19
N TYR A 626 -9.26 14.20 -2.68
CA TYR A 626 -9.04 12.76 -2.79
C TYR A 626 -7.90 12.43 -3.76
N ARG A 627 -7.81 13.13 -4.89
CA ARG A 627 -6.66 13.01 -5.81
C ARG A 627 -5.34 13.28 -5.09
N ASP A 628 -5.26 14.39 -4.34
CA ASP A 628 -3.99 14.80 -3.70
C ASP A 628 -3.57 13.83 -2.59
N LEU A 629 -4.53 13.38 -1.78
CA LEU A 629 -4.29 12.35 -0.77
C LEU A 629 -3.92 11.01 -1.39
N PHE A 630 -4.52 10.65 -2.53
CA PHE A 630 -4.20 9.43 -3.26
C PHE A 630 -2.77 9.47 -3.80
N ILE A 631 -2.37 10.56 -4.47
CA ILE A 631 -0.99 10.74 -4.96
C ILE A 631 0.01 10.68 -3.80
N TRP A 632 -0.27 11.36 -2.68
CA TRP A 632 0.57 11.31 -1.48
C TRP A 632 0.71 9.89 -0.93
N SER A 633 -0.39 9.14 -0.85
CA SER A 633 -0.39 7.77 -0.33
C SER A 633 0.44 6.82 -1.22
N ILE A 634 0.41 6.99 -2.54
CA ILE A 634 1.22 6.18 -3.48
C ILE A 634 2.69 6.55 -3.38
N LEU A 635 3.00 7.86 -3.42
CA LEU A 635 4.38 8.31 -3.39
C LEU A 635 5.08 7.87 -2.10
N THR A 636 4.37 7.84 -0.97
CA THR A 636 4.88 7.38 0.34
C THR A 636 4.71 5.87 0.61
N ASN A 637 4.29 5.08 -0.40
CA ASN A 637 4.09 3.63 -0.33
C ASN A 637 3.12 3.17 0.79
N ARG A 638 1.94 3.81 0.87
CA ARG A 638 0.85 3.52 1.81
C ARG A 638 -0.37 2.93 1.08
N ILE A 639 -0.31 1.66 0.73
CA ILE A 639 -1.29 1.00 -0.15
C ILE A 639 -2.68 0.88 0.46
N GLU A 640 -2.77 0.47 1.72
CA GLU A 640 -4.08 0.31 2.37
C GLU A 640 -4.80 1.67 2.49
N MET A 641 -4.03 2.75 2.67
CA MET A 641 -4.56 4.11 2.64
C MET A 641 -5.04 4.50 1.23
N SER A 642 -4.26 4.20 0.19
CA SER A 642 -4.63 4.52 -1.19
C SER A 642 -5.90 3.78 -1.62
N LYS A 643 -6.08 2.52 -1.20
CA LYS A 643 -7.31 1.73 -1.46
C LYS A 643 -8.54 2.35 -0.80
N VAL A 644 -8.43 2.84 0.44
CA VAL A 644 -9.54 3.51 1.12
C VAL A 644 -9.94 4.79 0.41
N ILE A 645 -8.98 5.63 0.03
CA ILE A 645 -9.24 6.90 -0.67
C ILE A 645 -9.87 6.65 -2.05
N LEU A 646 -9.39 5.62 -2.75
CA LEU A 646 -9.90 5.25 -4.07
C LEU A 646 -11.39 4.91 -4.10
N ASN A 647 -11.94 4.36 -3.01
CA ASN A 647 -13.38 4.09 -2.91
C ASN A 647 -14.24 5.36 -2.97
N TYR A 648 -13.67 6.52 -2.64
CA TYR A 648 -14.37 7.80 -2.65
C TYR A 648 -14.12 8.63 -3.92
N MET A 649 -13.14 8.24 -4.74
CA MET A 649 -12.87 8.93 -6.02
C MET A 649 -13.90 8.55 -7.09
N GLU A 650 -14.26 9.51 -7.92
CA GLU A 650 -15.10 9.31 -9.11
C GLU A 650 -14.28 8.75 -10.29
N THR A 651 -13.03 9.22 -10.43
CA THR A 651 -12.13 8.87 -11.55
C THR A 651 -11.12 7.77 -11.20
N ARG A 652 -11.62 6.56 -10.97
CA ARG A 652 -10.84 5.43 -10.41
C ARG A 652 -9.87 4.79 -11.41
N ILE A 653 -10.30 4.56 -12.65
CA ILE A 653 -9.53 3.82 -13.66
C ILE A 653 -8.22 4.55 -13.96
N CYS A 654 -8.28 5.86 -14.18
CA CYS A 654 -7.08 6.65 -14.46
C CYS A 654 -6.15 6.72 -13.26
N ALA A 655 -6.69 6.92 -12.06
CA ALA A 655 -5.92 6.96 -10.83
C ALA A 655 -5.15 5.64 -10.61
N LEU A 656 -5.78 4.50 -10.89
CA LEU A 656 -5.16 3.18 -10.78
C LEU A 656 -4.00 2.96 -11.76
N LEU A 657 -4.18 3.39 -13.01
CA LEU A 657 -3.12 3.30 -14.02
C LEU A 657 -1.95 4.23 -13.69
N ILE A 658 -2.23 5.41 -13.13
CA ILE A 658 -1.19 6.32 -12.62
C ILE A 658 -0.43 5.65 -11.46
N ALA A 659 -1.13 4.96 -10.56
CA ALA A 659 -0.50 4.21 -9.48
C ALA A 659 0.43 3.12 -10.03
N SER A 660 -0.06 2.29 -10.96
CA SER A 660 0.76 1.28 -11.67
C SER A 660 2.01 1.92 -12.28
N LYS A 661 1.85 3.03 -13.02
CA LYS A 661 2.96 3.75 -13.65
C LYS A 661 4.00 4.25 -12.64
N ILE A 662 3.57 4.80 -11.51
CA ILE A 662 4.47 5.31 -10.46
C ILE A 662 5.28 4.16 -9.84
N PHE A 663 4.62 3.06 -9.45
CA PHE A 663 5.31 1.90 -8.88
C PHE A 663 6.27 1.26 -9.88
N LYS A 664 5.88 1.16 -11.16
CA LYS A 664 6.76 0.66 -12.23
C LYS A 664 7.96 1.59 -12.46
N SER A 665 7.80 2.89 -12.27
CA SER A 665 8.90 3.86 -12.39
C SER A 665 9.83 3.80 -11.17
N TYR A 666 9.32 3.45 -9.99
CA TYR A 666 10.16 3.22 -8.81
C TYR A 666 11.13 2.05 -8.95
N PHE A 667 10.87 1.06 -9.82
CA PHE A 667 11.81 -0.02 -10.10
C PHE A 667 13.20 0.47 -10.51
N ASN A 668 13.26 1.56 -11.28
CA ASN A 668 14.51 2.11 -11.78
C ASN A 668 15.37 2.70 -10.65
N PHE A 669 14.78 3.03 -9.50
CA PHE A 669 15.46 3.63 -8.34
C PHE A 669 15.73 2.63 -7.21
N ALA A 670 15.05 1.48 -7.21
CA ALA A 670 15.26 0.40 -6.25
C ALA A 670 16.59 -0.34 -6.50
N VAL A 671 17.36 -0.58 -5.44
CA VAL A 671 18.66 -1.28 -5.52
C VAL A 671 18.46 -2.78 -5.35
N ASP A 672 17.64 -3.18 -4.37
CA ASP A 672 17.46 -4.57 -3.97
C ASP A 672 16.38 -5.27 -4.81
N ASN A 673 16.60 -6.54 -5.14
CA ASN A 673 15.63 -7.34 -5.91
C ASN A 673 14.34 -7.60 -5.11
N GLU A 674 14.43 -7.85 -3.80
CA GLU A 674 13.24 -8.04 -2.96
C GLU A 674 12.31 -6.81 -2.97
N SER A 675 12.89 -5.61 -2.92
CA SER A 675 12.12 -4.36 -3.01
C SER A 675 11.46 -4.20 -4.38
N LYS A 676 12.14 -4.62 -5.47
CA LYS A 676 11.55 -4.62 -6.82
C LYS A 676 10.39 -5.61 -6.94
N ASP A 677 10.52 -6.79 -6.35
CA ASP A 677 9.45 -7.80 -6.37
C ASP A 677 8.22 -7.33 -5.61
N VAL A 678 8.40 -6.68 -4.44
CA VAL A 678 7.30 -6.05 -3.71
C VAL A 678 6.64 -4.98 -4.56
N LEU A 679 7.39 -3.99 -5.09
CA LEU A 679 6.84 -2.93 -5.94
C LEU A 679 6.10 -3.49 -7.17
N ARG A 680 6.53 -4.66 -7.68
CA ARG A 680 5.90 -5.30 -8.84
C ARG A 680 4.59 -5.95 -8.50
N SER A 681 4.54 -6.67 -7.40
CA SER A 681 3.28 -7.17 -6.85
C SER A 681 2.29 -6.03 -6.61
N GLN A 682 2.75 -4.86 -6.15
CA GLN A 682 1.89 -3.69 -5.93
C GLN A 682 1.37 -3.09 -7.25
N ALA A 683 2.25 -2.89 -8.24
CA ALA A 683 1.85 -2.39 -9.55
C ALA A 683 0.83 -3.31 -10.24
N ASP A 684 1.10 -4.63 -10.22
CA ASP A 684 0.24 -5.65 -10.82
C ASP A 684 -1.15 -5.68 -10.14
N GLN A 685 -1.23 -5.49 -8.81
CA GLN A 685 -2.51 -5.37 -8.09
C GLN A 685 -3.35 -4.18 -8.56
N PHE A 686 -2.72 -3.02 -8.79
CA PHE A 686 -3.44 -1.84 -9.28
C PHE A 686 -3.84 -1.98 -10.76
N GLU A 687 -3.01 -2.62 -11.59
CA GLU A 687 -3.35 -2.95 -12.98
C GLU A 687 -4.55 -3.91 -13.05
N GLU A 688 -4.57 -4.95 -12.22
CA GLU A 688 -5.70 -5.89 -12.11
C GLU A 688 -6.98 -5.18 -11.66
N TYR A 689 -6.90 -4.30 -10.67
CA TYR A 689 -8.09 -3.56 -10.22
C TYR A 689 -8.61 -2.58 -11.29
N ALA A 690 -7.73 -1.95 -12.07
CA ALA A 690 -8.12 -1.11 -13.21
C ALA A 690 -8.84 -1.94 -14.30
N ASN A 691 -8.35 -3.14 -14.57
CA ASN A 691 -8.96 -4.08 -15.53
C ASN A 691 -10.39 -4.43 -15.13
N GLU A 692 -10.60 -4.80 -13.87
CA GLU A 692 -11.92 -5.18 -13.38
C GLU A 692 -12.90 -3.99 -13.43
N CYS A 693 -12.45 -2.79 -13.05
CA CYS A 693 -13.25 -1.58 -13.18
C CYS A 693 -13.67 -1.31 -14.63
N LEU A 694 -12.75 -1.43 -15.59
CA LEU A 694 -13.06 -1.22 -17.01
C LEU A 694 -13.99 -2.31 -17.57
N LYS A 695 -13.79 -3.57 -17.18
CA LYS A 695 -14.69 -4.69 -17.56
C LYS A 695 -16.12 -4.43 -17.08
N CYS A 696 -16.29 -3.91 -15.86
CA CYS A 696 -17.60 -3.58 -15.33
C CYS A 696 -18.27 -2.43 -16.07
N CYS A 697 -17.51 -1.38 -16.42
CA CYS A 697 -18.02 -0.31 -17.28
C CYS A 697 -18.46 -0.85 -18.64
N TYR A 698 -17.65 -1.71 -19.25
CA TYR A 698 -17.91 -2.30 -20.56
C TYR A 698 -19.14 -3.22 -20.57
N ASN A 699 -19.32 -4.03 -19.52
CA ASN A 699 -20.50 -4.90 -19.39
C ASN A 699 -21.81 -4.11 -19.23
N TYR A 700 -21.74 -2.88 -18.74
CA TYR A 700 -22.92 -2.02 -18.60
C TYR A 700 -23.21 -1.23 -19.88
N ASP A 701 -22.20 -0.56 -20.45
CA ASP A 701 -22.30 0.18 -21.70
C ASP A 701 -20.96 0.12 -22.46
N GLU A 702 -20.94 -0.64 -23.56
CA GLU A 702 -19.73 -0.86 -24.36
C GLU A 702 -19.21 0.44 -25.00
N GLU A 703 -20.11 1.30 -25.49
CA GLU A 703 -19.74 2.52 -26.21
C GLU A 703 -19.16 3.54 -25.23
N ARG A 704 -19.85 3.81 -24.12
CA ARG A 704 -19.35 4.74 -23.08
C ARG A 704 -18.05 4.27 -22.46
N ALA A 705 -17.88 2.96 -22.24
CA ALA A 705 -16.62 2.41 -21.73
C ALA A 705 -15.44 2.65 -22.69
N CYS A 706 -15.66 2.57 -24.00
CA CYS A 706 -14.65 2.91 -25.01
C CYS A 706 -14.29 4.41 -24.96
N GLU A 707 -15.28 5.29 -24.76
CA GLU A 707 -15.06 6.74 -24.62
C GLU A 707 -14.26 7.07 -23.36
N ILE A 708 -14.55 6.44 -22.23
CA ILE A 708 -13.81 6.59 -20.96
C ILE A 708 -12.34 6.19 -21.10
N ALA A 709 -12.04 5.19 -21.93
CA ALA A 709 -10.65 4.78 -22.16
C ALA A 709 -9.84 5.86 -22.92
N ILE A 710 -10.50 6.70 -23.74
CA ILE A 710 -9.85 7.74 -24.56
C ILE A 710 -9.93 9.13 -23.92
N ARG A 711 -10.96 9.43 -23.13
CA ARG A 711 -11.22 10.76 -22.58
C ARG A 711 -9.98 11.35 -21.89
N ARG A 712 -9.83 12.67 -21.96
CA ARG A 712 -8.77 13.39 -21.25
C ARG A 712 -9.29 13.85 -19.88
N ILE A 713 -8.63 13.43 -18.83
CA ILE A 713 -9.06 13.70 -17.45
C ILE A 713 -8.32 14.94 -16.93
N ASN A 714 -9.06 16.03 -16.80
CA ASN A 714 -8.51 17.33 -16.39
C ASN A 714 -7.96 17.31 -14.96
N ILE A 715 -8.56 16.52 -14.06
CA ILE A 715 -8.14 16.34 -12.65
C ILE A 715 -6.68 15.85 -12.55
N PHE A 716 -6.24 15.01 -13.50
CA PHE A 716 -4.90 14.44 -13.56
C PHE A 716 -4.00 15.10 -14.62
N GLY A 717 -4.26 16.36 -15.01
CA GLY A 717 -3.39 17.07 -15.96
C GLY A 717 -3.62 16.71 -17.43
N GLY A 718 -4.85 16.32 -17.78
CA GLY A 718 -5.26 16.05 -19.17
C GLY A 718 -4.86 14.67 -19.70
N LEU A 719 -4.57 13.73 -18.80
CA LEU A 719 -4.15 12.36 -19.13
C LEU A 719 -5.31 11.52 -19.67
N SER A 720 -5.01 10.64 -20.62
CA SER A 720 -5.94 9.62 -21.12
C SER A 720 -5.59 8.26 -20.53
N CYS A 721 -6.59 7.48 -20.11
CA CYS A 721 -6.39 6.15 -19.52
C CYS A 721 -5.55 5.24 -20.43
N LEU A 722 -5.89 5.20 -21.73
CA LEU A 722 -5.17 4.38 -22.71
C LEU A 722 -3.72 4.84 -22.90
N GLN A 723 -3.46 6.14 -22.84
CA GLN A 723 -2.10 6.68 -22.95
C GLN A 723 -1.24 6.27 -21.75
N VAL A 724 -1.76 6.45 -20.52
CA VAL A 724 -1.04 6.08 -19.30
C VAL A 724 -0.75 4.58 -19.26
N ALA A 725 -1.73 3.74 -19.63
CA ALA A 725 -1.55 2.28 -19.67
C ALA A 725 -0.45 1.85 -20.64
N VAL A 726 -0.38 2.48 -21.82
CA VAL A 726 0.65 2.16 -22.82
C VAL A 726 2.02 2.59 -22.34
N ASP A 727 2.14 3.79 -21.77
CA ASP A 727 3.39 4.33 -21.23
C ASP A 727 3.87 3.54 -19.99
N ALA A 728 2.95 2.90 -19.25
CA ALA A 728 3.23 2.02 -18.12
C ALA A 728 3.58 0.57 -18.51
N ASP A 729 3.45 0.20 -19.79
CA ASP A 729 3.53 -1.19 -20.27
C ASP A 729 2.49 -2.12 -19.60
N ASP A 730 1.28 -1.60 -19.33
CA ASP A 730 0.13 -2.33 -18.78
C ASP A 730 -0.53 -3.21 -19.86
N LYS A 731 0.13 -4.32 -20.22
CA LYS A 731 -0.31 -5.22 -21.30
C LYS A 731 -1.69 -5.82 -21.05
N SER A 732 -2.03 -6.10 -19.79
CA SER A 732 -3.32 -6.73 -19.46
C SER A 732 -4.50 -5.77 -19.65
N PHE A 733 -4.27 -4.47 -19.43
CA PHE A 733 -5.24 -3.41 -19.66
C PHE A 733 -5.50 -3.15 -21.13
N VAL A 734 -4.45 -2.96 -21.93
CA VAL A 734 -4.59 -2.77 -23.38
C VAL A 734 -5.17 -4.03 -24.05
N GLY A 735 -4.92 -5.20 -23.47
CA GLY A 735 -5.46 -6.48 -23.93
C GLY A 735 -6.96 -6.70 -23.70
N GLN A 736 -7.65 -5.83 -22.95
CA GLN A 736 -9.08 -5.95 -22.65
C GLN A 736 -9.96 -5.91 -23.92
N PRO A 737 -11.14 -6.57 -23.91
CA PRO A 737 -12.09 -6.52 -25.03
C PRO A 737 -12.50 -5.09 -25.40
N CYS A 738 -12.73 -4.23 -24.41
CA CYS A 738 -13.07 -2.80 -24.59
C CYS A 738 -12.02 -2.07 -25.44
N CYS A 739 -10.74 -2.15 -25.05
CA CYS A 739 -9.64 -1.53 -25.81
C CYS A 739 -9.51 -2.12 -27.22
N ASN A 740 -9.76 -3.42 -27.41
CA ASN A 740 -9.72 -4.04 -28.73
C ASN A 740 -10.87 -3.59 -29.65
N GLN A 741 -12.08 -3.43 -29.12
CA GLN A 741 -13.23 -2.89 -29.85
C GLN A 741 -12.98 -1.43 -30.24
N LEU A 742 -12.45 -0.65 -29.30
CA LEU A 742 -12.02 0.72 -29.56
C LEU A 742 -10.94 0.78 -30.66
N LEU A 743 -9.92 -0.06 -30.60
CA LEU A 743 -8.88 -0.13 -31.62
C LEU A 743 -9.42 -0.57 -32.98
N ASN A 744 -10.42 -1.47 -33.01
CA ASN A 744 -11.13 -1.81 -34.24
C ASN A 744 -11.88 -0.59 -34.80
N ASN A 745 -12.56 0.17 -33.93
CA ASN A 745 -13.25 1.39 -34.33
C ASN A 745 -12.29 2.43 -34.91
N ILE A 746 -11.13 2.65 -34.28
CA ILE A 746 -10.09 3.56 -34.78
C ILE A 746 -9.52 3.04 -36.11
N TRP A 747 -9.34 1.73 -36.28
CA TRP A 747 -8.78 1.12 -37.49
C TRP A 747 -9.64 1.34 -38.74
N TYR A 748 -10.96 1.25 -38.61
CA TYR A 748 -11.91 1.54 -39.68
C TYR A 748 -12.30 3.03 -39.74
N ASP A 749 -12.08 3.78 -38.67
CA ASP A 749 -12.39 5.21 -38.51
C ASP A 749 -13.87 5.50 -38.84
N LYS A 750 -14.12 6.18 -39.97
CA LYS A 750 -15.48 6.55 -40.42
C LYS A 750 -16.20 5.45 -41.19
N MET A 751 -15.49 4.36 -41.55
CA MET A 751 -16.10 3.20 -42.20
C MET A 751 -16.72 2.28 -41.15
N GLU A 752 -17.78 1.57 -41.55
CA GLU A 752 -18.41 0.60 -40.67
C GLU A 752 -17.56 -0.69 -40.57
N PRO A 753 -17.41 -1.28 -39.36
CA PRO A 753 -16.81 -2.60 -39.23
C PRO A 753 -17.70 -3.66 -39.88
N PHE A 754 -17.13 -4.39 -40.85
CA PHE A 754 -17.82 -5.33 -41.73
C PHE A 754 -18.35 -6.59 -41.01
N GLN A 755 -19.68 -6.79 -40.95
CA GLN A 755 -20.34 -7.93 -40.27
C GLN A 755 -20.21 -9.29 -40.99
N SER A 756 -19.96 -9.33 -42.32
CA SER A 756 -19.78 -10.59 -43.08
C SER A 756 -18.41 -10.64 -43.78
N ALA A 757 -17.56 -11.58 -43.36
CA ALA A 757 -16.13 -11.51 -43.62
C ALA A 757 -15.71 -11.66 -45.10
N ILE A 758 -16.49 -12.36 -45.95
CA ILE A 758 -15.99 -12.76 -47.29
C ILE A 758 -16.43 -11.77 -48.38
N SER A 759 -17.73 -11.52 -48.51
CA SER A 759 -18.29 -10.59 -49.50
C SER A 759 -17.76 -9.15 -49.32
N GLN A 760 -17.46 -8.74 -48.10
CA GLN A 760 -17.04 -7.36 -47.79
C GLN A 760 -15.53 -7.16 -47.93
N ARG A 761 -14.70 -8.17 -47.65
CA ARG A 761 -13.26 -8.12 -47.98
C ARG A 761 -13.04 -8.05 -49.48
N ILE A 762 -13.87 -8.73 -50.26
CA ILE A 762 -13.86 -8.65 -51.73
C ILE A 762 -14.27 -7.24 -52.19
N ARG A 763 -15.30 -6.63 -51.58
CA ARG A 763 -15.68 -5.23 -51.86
C ARG A 763 -14.57 -4.22 -51.54
N LEU A 764 -13.88 -4.39 -50.42
CA LEU A 764 -12.72 -3.56 -50.05
C LEU A 764 -11.53 -3.77 -51.01
N LEU A 765 -11.26 -5.02 -51.43
CA LEU A 765 -10.21 -5.32 -52.40
C LEU A 765 -10.55 -4.72 -53.78
N LEU A 766 -11.80 -4.85 -54.24
CA LEU A 766 -12.29 -4.24 -55.49
C LEU A 766 -12.20 -2.71 -55.46
N SER A 767 -12.53 -2.08 -54.33
CA SER A 767 -12.38 -0.63 -54.19
C SER A 767 -10.90 -0.21 -54.17
N ILE A 768 -9.99 -1.00 -53.59
CA ILE A 768 -8.54 -0.73 -53.61
C ILE A 768 -7.95 -0.91 -55.01
N CYS A 769 -8.30 -1.97 -55.73
CA CYS A 769 -7.82 -2.21 -57.10
C CYS A 769 -8.21 -1.09 -58.08
N THR A 770 -9.34 -0.41 -57.81
CA THR A 770 -9.80 0.75 -58.58
C THR A 770 -9.31 2.08 -58.01
N PHE A 771 -8.26 2.06 -57.19
CA PHE A 771 -7.69 3.24 -56.53
C PHE A 771 -8.72 4.06 -55.73
N GLY A 772 -9.71 3.39 -55.13
CA GLY A 772 -10.75 4.01 -54.31
C GLY A 772 -11.95 4.57 -55.08
N LEU A 773 -11.96 4.57 -56.42
CA LEU A 773 -13.04 5.18 -57.21
C LEU A 773 -14.41 4.50 -57.00
N LEU A 774 -14.44 3.18 -56.77
CA LEU A 774 -15.68 2.47 -56.45
C LEU A 774 -16.03 2.48 -54.94
N ALA A 775 -15.19 3.08 -54.09
CA ALA A 775 -15.39 3.05 -52.64
C ALA A 775 -16.71 3.69 -52.17
N PRO A 776 -17.17 4.85 -52.71
CA PRO A 776 -18.43 5.47 -52.29
C PRO A 776 -19.69 4.65 -52.61
N VAL A 777 -19.57 3.64 -53.49
CA VAL A 777 -20.67 2.76 -53.90
C VAL A 777 -20.62 1.41 -53.18
N LEU A 778 -19.41 0.88 -52.95
CA LEU A 778 -19.21 -0.47 -52.42
C LEU A 778 -19.05 -0.54 -50.89
N VAL A 779 -18.72 0.58 -50.23
CA VAL A 779 -18.40 0.66 -48.80
C VAL A 779 -19.43 1.50 -48.04
N SER A 780 -19.95 0.98 -46.92
CA SER A 780 -20.83 1.71 -46.02
C SER A 780 -20.03 2.60 -45.05
N PHE A 781 -20.51 3.84 -44.86
CA PHE A 781 -19.93 4.80 -43.92
C PHE A 781 -20.80 4.93 -42.67
N ARG A 782 -20.15 4.93 -41.49
CA ARG A 782 -20.78 4.85 -40.17
C ARG A 782 -21.82 5.96 -39.93
N LYS A 783 -21.55 7.19 -40.40
CA LYS A 783 -22.45 8.35 -40.23
C LYS A 783 -23.75 8.21 -41.02
N GLU A 784 -23.73 7.62 -42.21
CA GLU A 784 -24.92 7.44 -43.03
C GLU A 784 -25.87 6.41 -42.44
N GLN A 785 -25.32 5.31 -41.91
CA GLN A 785 -26.10 4.25 -41.29
C GLN A 785 -26.61 4.62 -39.89
N LEU A 786 -25.83 5.38 -39.09
CA LEU A 786 -26.32 5.97 -37.84
C LEU A 786 -27.51 6.90 -38.11
N VAL A 787 -27.41 7.76 -39.12
CA VAL A 787 -28.51 8.65 -39.52
C VAL A 787 -29.71 7.85 -40.03
N GLN A 788 -29.51 6.81 -40.85
CA GLN A 788 -30.58 5.93 -41.31
C GLN A 788 -31.23 5.13 -40.17
N ASN A 789 -30.45 4.61 -39.22
CA ASN A 789 -30.93 3.89 -38.05
C ASN A 789 -31.65 4.81 -37.07
N MET A 790 -31.19 6.06 -36.90
CA MET A 790 -31.90 7.08 -36.15
C MET A 790 -33.23 7.40 -36.82
N PHE A 791 -33.28 7.58 -38.14
CA PHE A 791 -34.53 7.79 -38.87
C PHE A 791 -35.46 6.57 -38.85
N PHE A 792 -34.91 5.35 -38.88
CA PHE A 792 -35.66 4.11 -38.76
C PHE A 792 -36.24 3.94 -37.34
N ASN A 793 -35.44 4.21 -36.30
CA ASN A 793 -35.89 4.21 -34.92
C ASN A 793 -36.87 5.34 -34.63
N GLU A 794 -36.69 6.53 -35.24
CA GLU A 794 -37.67 7.61 -35.18
C GLU A 794 -38.98 7.23 -35.87
N ARG A 795 -38.93 6.51 -37.01
CA ARG A 795 -40.14 5.96 -37.64
C ARG A 795 -40.80 4.92 -36.77
N ASN A 796 -40.06 3.94 -36.27
CA ASN A 796 -40.60 2.88 -35.42
C ASN A 796 -41.17 3.43 -34.11
N ARG A 797 -40.47 4.39 -33.49
CA ARG A 797 -40.91 5.03 -32.25
C ARG A 797 -42.01 6.06 -32.49
N LYS A 798 -42.07 6.73 -33.65
CA LYS A 798 -43.26 7.48 -34.09
C LYS A 798 -44.43 6.53 -34.29
N ASN A 799 -44.23 5.35 -34.87
CA ASN A 799 -45.28 4.35 -35.02
C ASN A 799 -45.75 3.82 -33.64
N GLU A 800 -44.86 3.64 -32.67
CA GLU A 800 -45.21 3.30 -31.27
C GLU A 800 -45.89 4.47 -30.53
N LEU A 801 -45.48 5.71 -30.74
CA LEU A 801 -46.08 6.93 -30.15
C LEU A 801 -47.36 7.38 -30.86
N ILE A 802 -47.65 6.89 -32.07
CA ILE A 802 -48.96 7.04 -32.73
C ILE A 802 -49.97 6.08 -32.08
N ILE A 803 -49.51 4.98 -31.47
CA ILE A 803 -50.36 4.02 -30.72
C ILE A 803 -50.66 4.52 -29.30
N ASN A 804 -49.80 5.36 -28.71
CA ASN A 804 -49.98 5.95 -27.37
C ASN A 804 -49.97 7.50 -27.43
N GLU A 805 -51.15 8.13 -27.43
CA GLU A 805 -51.33 9.59 -27.52
C GLU A 805 -50.77 10.35 -26.31
N LYS A 806 -49.50 10.79 -26.34
CA LYS A 806 -48.98 11.87 -25.47
C LYS A 806 -48.07 12.84 -26.24
N GLU A 807 -48.60 14.04 -26.54
CA GLU A 807 -47.89 15.09 -27.30
C GLU A 807 -46.75 15.78 -26.53
N GLU A 808 -46.79 15.79 -25.19
CA GLU A 808 -45.72 16.41 -24.36
C GLU A 808 -44.41 15.61 -24.37
N GLU A 809 -44.47 14.28 -24.51
CA GLU A 809 -43.27 13.44 -24.63
C GLU A 809 -42.58 13.61 -25.99
N LYS A 810 -43.33 13.92 -27.05
CA LYS A 810 -42.78 14.25 -28.38
C LYS A 810 -41.90 15.51 -28.33
N GLN A 811 -42.30 16.54 -27.59
CA GLN A 811 -41.53 17.80 -27.49
C GLN A 811 -40.24 17.65 -26.66
N LYS A 812 -40.31 17.00 -25.48
CA LYS A 812 -39.10 16.73 -24.66
C LYS A 812 -38.13 15.77 -25.34
N PHE A 813 -38.63 14.82 -26.12
CA PHE A 813 -37.82 13.90 -26.91
C PHE A 813 -37.11 14.63 -28.07
N ASN A 814 -37.82 15.47 -28.83
CA ASN A 814 -37.21 16.27 -29.90
C ASN A 814 -36.06 17.15 -29.38
N LEU A 815 -36.19 17.69 -28.16
CA LEU A 815 -35.12 18.45 -27.51
C LEU A 815 -33.90 17.59 -27.10
N ARG A 816 -34.13 16.35 -26.64
CA ARG A 816 -33.07 15.39 -26.29
C ARG A 816 -32.35 14.85 -27.52
N THR A 817 -33.09 14.53 -28.58
CA THR A 817 -32.54 14.11 -29.88
C THR A 817 -31.77 15.26 -30.52
N TYR A 818 -32.29 16.49 -30.42
CA TYR A 818 -31.58 17.71 -30.84
C TYR A 818 -30.27 17.93 -30.07
N LYS A 819 -30.27 17.77 -28.73
CA LYS A 819 -29.04 17.82 -27.92
C LYS A 819 -28.01 16.77 -28.36
N ARG A 820 -28.44 15.50 -28.53
CA ARG A 820 -27.56 14.42 -28.99
C ARG A 820 -26.95 14.69 -30.38
N LEU A 821 -27.75 15.21 -31.32
CA LEU A 821 -27.27 15.54 -32.67
C LEU A 821 -26.22 16.67 -32.65
N ASN A 822 -26.39 17.65 -31.76
CA ASN A 822 -25.42 18.72 -31.54
C ASN A 822 -24.14 18.21 -30.86
N ASP A 823 -24.23 17.24 -29.94
CA ASP A 823 -23.07 16.59 -29.30
C ASP A 823 -22.20 15.84 -30.32
N TYR A 824 -22.79 15.31 -31.40
CA TYR A 824 -22.07 14.74 -32.54
C TYR A 824 -21.57 15.78 -33.57
N GLY A 825 -21.79 17.07 -33.32
CA GLY A 825 -21.38 18.18 -34.19
C GLY A 825 -22.18 18.28 -35.49
N ILE A 826 -23.42 17.76 -35.51
CA ILE A 826 -24.31 17.79 -36.67
C ILE A 826 -25.37 18.87 -36.43
N ASN A 827 -25.29 19.99 -37.16
CA ASN A 827 -26.31 21.03 -37.08
C ASN A 827 -27.65 20.49 -37.60
N TYR A 828 -28.74 20.77 -36.88
CA TYR A 828 -30.09 20.38 -37.29
C TYR A 828 -30.47 20.96 -38.67
N SER A 829 -29.94 22.14 -39.00
CA SER A 829 -30.04 22.74 -40.34
C SER A 829 -29.39 21.88 -41.43
N ASP A 830 -28.29 21.18 -41.15
CA ASP A 830 -27.61 20.28 -42.11
C ASP A 830 -28.47 19.04 -42.41
N ILE A 831 -29.30 18.60 -41.46
CA ILE A 831 -30.24 17.47 -41.59
C ILE A 831 -31.47 17.85 -42.42
N TYR A 832 -32.07 19.01 -42.16
CA TYR A 832 -33.17 19.55 -42.98
C TYR A 832 -32.70 19.90 -44.39
N MET A 833 -31.47 20.38 -44.52
CA MET A 833 -30.80 20.57 -45.82
C MET A 833 -30.51 19.24 -46.55
N TRP A 834 -30.39 18.12 -45.83
CA TRP A 834 -30.22 16.78 -46.41
C TRP A 834 -31.51 16.24 -47.03
N GLN A 835 -32.68 16.63 -46.50
CA GLN A 835 -34.00 16.24 -47.03
C GLN A 835 -34.44 17.04 -48.27
N SER A 836 -34.00 18.30 -48.44
CA SER A 836 -34.61 19.21 -49.42
C SER A 836 -33.95 19.28 -50.81
N ASN A 837 -32.71 18.81 -51.02
CA ASN A 837 -31.99 19.04 -52.28
C ASN A 837 -31.31 17.79 -52.86
N LYS A 838 -31.95 17.16 -53.86
CA LYS A 838 -31.57 15.85 -54.45
C LYS A 838 -30.49 15.84 -55.55
N CYS A 839 -30.14 16.94 -56.23
CA CYS A 839 -29.30 16.87 -57.45
C CYS A 839 -27.88 17.46 -57.39
N SER A 840 -27.55 18.41 -56.50
CA SER A 840 -26.19 19.03 -56.49
C SER A 840 -25.20 18.39 -55.49
N LYS A 841 -25.69 17.58 -54.54
CA LYS A 841 -24.89 17.01 -53.44
C LYS A 841 -24.20 15.68 -53.73
N SER A 842 -24.57 14.95 -54.79
CA SER A 842 -24.00 13.61 -55.06
C SER A 842 -22.48 13.65 -55.29
N TYR A 843 -21.97 14.65 -56.02
CA TYR A 843 -20.53 14.81 -56.26
C TYR A 843 -19.75 15.25 -55.01
N LEU A 844 -20.29 16.19 -54.22
CA LEU A 844 -19.64 16.67 -52.99
C LEU A 844 -19.58 15.56 -51.92
N THR A 845 -20.66 14.77 -51.80
CA THR A 845 -20.69 13.58 -50.94
C THR A 845 -19.77 12.48 -51.46
N TYR A 846 -19.69 12.26 -52.78
CA TYR A 846 -18.76 11.30 -53.40
C TYR A 846 -17.29 11.64 -53.11
N PHE A 847 -16.87 12.89 -53.31
CA PHE A 847 -15.50 13.32 -53.00
C PHE A 847 -15.20 13.29 -51.49
N LEU A 848 -16.20 13.58 -50.65
CA LEU A 848 -16.06 13.46 -49.20
C LEU A 848 -15.89 11.99 -48.76
N HIS A 849 -16.65 11.07 -49.35
CA HIS A 849 -16.51 9.63 -49.12
C HIS A 849 -15.15 9.10 -49.61
N LEU A 850 -14.71 9.55 -50.79
CA LEU A 850 -13.38 9.21 -51.30
C LEU A 850 -12.27 9.73 -50.37
N LYS A 851 -12.41 10.96 -49.87
CA LYS A 851 -11.50 11.52 -48.85
C LYS A 851 -11.53 10.69 -47.57
N HIS A 852 -12.70 10.34 -47.04
CA HIS A 852 -12.81 9.53 -45.84
C HIS A 852 -12.22 8.13 -46.01
N PHE A 853 -12.40 7.52 -47.18
CA PHE A 853 -11.79 6.23 -47.53
C PHE A 853 -10.25 6.29 -47.51
N HIS A 854 -9.64 7.29 -48.13
CA HIS A 854 -8.18 7.45 -48.12
C HIS A 854 -7.63 7.95 -46.76
N GLU A 855 -8.44 8.61 -45.93
CA GLU A 855 -8.07 8.99 -44.55
C GLU A 855 -8.03 7.79 -43.60
N SER A 856 -8.76 6.70 -43.89
CA SER A 856 -8.86 5.53 -43.00
C SER A 856 -7.54 4.75 -42.87
N PRO A 857 -7.12 4.38 -41.65
CA PRO A 857 -5.86 3.65 -41.40
C PRO A 857 -5.74 2.33 -42.15
N ILE A 858 -6.82 1.55 -42.23
CA ILE A 858 -6.82 0.27 -42.96
C ILE A 858 -6.47 0.42 -44.44
N VAL A 859 -6.99 1.46 -45.08
CA VAL A 859 -6.74 1.74 -46.50
C VAL A 859 -5.30 2.18 -46.71
N LYS A 860 -4.78 3.07 -45.84
CA LYS A 860 -3.36 3.48 -45.85
C LYS A 860 -2.43 2.27 -45.70
N TYR A 861 -2.73 1.37 -44.77
CA TYR A 861 -1.96 0.15 -44.55
C TYR A 861 -1.97 -0.77 -45.78
N LEU A 862 -3.14 -0.99 -46.40
CA LEU A 862 -3.26 -1.85 -47.58
C LEU A 862 -2.52 -1.26 -48.80
N PHE A 863 -2.67 0.03 -49.07
CA PHE A 863 -1.89 0.69 -50.13
C PHE A 863 -0.39 0.64 -49.86
N ASN A 864 0.03 0.88 -48.61
CA ASN A 864 1.45 0.77 -48.24
C ASN A 864 1.98 -0.66 -48.41
N SER A 865 1.21 -1.67 -48.03
CA SER A 865 1.58 -3.08 -48.14
C SER A 865 1.71 -3.51 -49.61
N ILE A 866 0.76 -3.13 -50.47
CA ILE A 866 0.79 -3.44 -51.91
C ILE A 866 1.96 -2.70 -52.57
N SER A 867 2.14 -1.42 -52.27
CA SER A 867 3.28 -0.63 -52.78
C SER A 867 4.61 -1.23 -52.37
N PHE A 868 4.72 -1.80 -51.18
CA PHE A 868 5.94 -2.44 -50.70
C PHE A 868 6.25 -3.74 -51.45
N ILE A 869 5.24 -4.56 -51.75
CA ILE A 869 5.42 -5.77 -52.57
C ILE A 869 5.86 -5.40 -54.00
N ILE A 870 5.25 -4.38 -54.60
CA ILE A 870 5.66 -3.87 -55.92
C ILE A 870 7.11 -3.37 -55.88
N PHE A 871 7.50 -2.66 -54.82
CA PHE A 871 8.87 -2.24 -54.59
C PHE A 871 9.85 -3.43 -54.53
N LEU A 872 9.54 -4.49 -53.78
CA LEU A 872 10.39 -5.69 -53.71
C LEU A 872 10.55 -6.36 -55.07
N LEU A 873 9.48 -6.45 -55.86
CA LEU A 873 9.52 -7.02 -57.20
C LEU A 873 10.38 -6.16 -58.15
N LEU A 874 10.23 -4.84 -58.10
CA LEU A 874 11.04 -3.91 -58.91
C LEU A 874 12.51 -3.90 -58.47
N PHE A 875 12.79 -4.00 -57.18
CA PHE A 875 14.17 -4.07 -56.67
C PHE A 875 14.84 -5.40 -57.06
N SER A 876 14.10 -6.51 -57.01
CA SER A 876 14.56 -7.82 -57.49
C SER A 876 14.81 -7.80 -59.01
N TYR A 877 13.89 -7.19 -59.78
CA TYR A 877 14.05 -7.01 -61.22
C TYR A 877 15.31 -6.20 -61.57
N TYR A 878 15.52 -5.07 -60.87
CA TYR A 878 16.70 -4.24 -61.03
C TYR A 878 18.00 -5.02 -60.78
N LEU A 879 18.11 -5.76 -59.68
CA LEU A 879 19.34 -6.50 -59.35
C LEU A 879 19.64 -7.68 -60.28
N LEU A 880 18.60 -8.32 -60.82
CA LEU A 880 18.75 -9.50 -61.68
C LEU A 880 19.00 -9.14 -63.15
N PHE A 881 18.30 -8.14 -63.69
CA PHE A 881 18.31 -7.85 -65.14
C PHE A 881 19.05 -6.55 -65.51
N ASP A 882 18.81 -5.47 -64.78
CA ASP A 882 19.30 -4.12 -65.14
C ASP A 882 20.67 -3.78 -64.51
N PHE A 883 21.11 -4.54 -63.51
CA PHE A 883 22.42 -4.36 -62.86
C PHE A 883 23.56 -4.90 -63.74
N GLN A 884 23.90 -4.15 -64.80
CA GLN A 884 24.96 -4.48 -65.76
C GLN A 884 26.16 -3.53 -65.65
N ILE A 885 27.35 -4.07 -65.93
CA ILE A 885 28.60 -3.30 -65.98
C ILE A 885 28.47 -2.28 -67.14
N PRO A 886 28.68 -0.98 -66.92
CA PRO A 886 28.54 0.02 -67.96
C PRO A 886 29.56 -0.24 -69.09
N LYS A 887 29.06 -0.67 -70.26
CA LYS A 887 29.91 -0.91 -71.46
C LYS A 887 30.40 0.38 -72.14
N ASN A 888 29.74 1.52 -71.88
CA ASN A 888 30.08 2.83 -72.41
C ASN A 888 30.41 3.80 -71.25
N GLN A 889 31.30 4.77 -71.49
CA GLN A 889 31.88 5.72 -70.51
C GLN A 889 30.88 6.64 -69.77
N SER A 890 29.58 6.40 -69.86
CA SER A 890 28.53 7.09 -69.09
C SER A 890 27.64 6.08 -68.37
N PRO A 891 27.38 6.23 -67.07
CA PRO A 891 26.47 5.35 -66.34
C PRO A 891 25.05 5.51 -66.90
N SER A 892 24.55 4.54 -67.67
CA SER A 892 23.15 4.51 -68.10
C SER A 892 22.28 4.10 -66.92
N ILE A 893 21.69 5.08 -66.24
CA ILE A 893 20.73 4.86 -65.15
C ILE A 893 19.42 4.38 -65.79
N HIS A 894 18.99 3.16 -65.47
CA HIS A 894 17.74 2.59 -65.97
C HIS A 894 16.54 3.12 -65.17
N GLY A 895 15.36 3.17 -65.79
CA GLY A 895 14.15 3.70 -65.15
C GLY A 895 13.77 2.96 -63.86
N ALA A 896 13.99 1.64 -63.80
CA ALA A 896 13.75 0.83 -62.61
C ALA A 896 14.66 1.22 -61.44
N GLU A 897 15.93 1.57 -61.73
CA GLU A 897 16.89 2.03 -60.73
C GLU A 897 16.45 3.36 -60.10
N ILE A 898 16.04 4.33 -60.94
CA ILE A 898 15.54 5.63 -60.46
C ILE A 898 14.33 5.43 -59.56
N PHE A 899 13.40 4.56 -59.95
CA PHE A 899 12.21 4.27 -59.16
C PHE A 899 12.54 3.67 -57.79
N VAL A 900 13.48 2.72 -57.73
CA VAL A 900 13.96 2.11 -56.47
C VAL A 900 14.63 3.15 -55.58
N ILE A 901 15.50 4.00 -56.13
CA ILE A 901 16.16 5.08 -55.39
C ILE A 901 15.14 6.08 -54.83
N ILE A 902 14.19 6.53 -55.65
CA ILE A 902 13.12 7.45 -55.20
C ILE A 902 12.30 6.79 -54.10
N THR A 903 11.92 5.52 -54.25
CA THR A 903 11.09 4.83 -53.26
C THR A 903 11.80 4.65 -51.92
N ILE A 904 13.10 4.30 -51.91
CA ILE A 904 13.86 4.12 -50.67
C ILE A 904 14.14 5.48 -50.01
N THR A 905 14.47 6.51 -50.79
CA THR A 905 14.68 7.87 -50.27
C THR A 905 13.40 8.45 -49.67
N THR A 906 12.24 8.23 -50.28
CA THR A 906 10.95 8.69 -49.72
C THR A 906 10.54 7.89 -48.48
N MET A 907 10.78 6.57 -48.43
CA MET A 907 10.58 5.78 -47.21
C MET A 907 11.49 6.24 -46.07
N LEU A 908 12.75 6.63 -46.35
CA LEU A 908 13.65 7.19 -45.35
C LEU A 908 13.12 8.53 -44.79
N ILE A 909 12.64 9.43 -45.66
CA ILE A 909 12.07 10.71 -45.23
C ILE A 909 10.86 10.49 -44.31
N GLU A 910 10.02 9.52 -44.61
CA GLU A 910 8.86 9.17 -43.78
C GLU A 910 9.26 8.58 -42.42
N GLU A 911 10.32 7.77 -42.35
CA GLU A 911 10.88 7.30 -41.07
C GLU A 911 11.46 8.45 -40.24
N ILE A 912 12.16 9.39 -40.87
CA ILE A 912 12.68 10.60 -40.22
C ILE A 912 11.52 11.45 -39.68
N ARG A 913 10.44 11.62 -40.45
CA ARG A 913 9.24 12.34 -39.99
C ARG A 913 8.64 11.67 -38.75
N GLN A 914 8.46 10.34 -38.77
CA GLN A 914 7.93 9.58 -37.64
C GLN A 914 8.80 9.70 -36.39
N PHE A 915 10.12 9.69 -36.56
CA PHE A 915 11.07 9.94 -35.47
C PHE A 915 10.85 11.33 -34.84
N PHE A 916 10.66 12.36 -35.64
CA PHE A 916 10.39 13.71 -35.12
C PHE A 916 9.00 13.88 -34.52
N SER A 917 7.99 13.15 -35.01
CA SER A 917 6.61 13.18 -34.50
C SER A 917 6.41 12.50 -33.15
N GLN A 918 7.43 11.86 -32.56
CA GLN A 918 7.34 11.26 -31.21
C GLN A 918 7.20 12.32 -30.10
N ASP A 919 6.48 11.96 -29.04
CA ASP A 919 6.05 12.86 -27.96
C ASP A 919 7.17 13.29 -26.98
N HIS A 920 8.36 12.68 -27.01
CA HIS A 920 9.45 13.04 -26.10
C HIS A 920 10.06 14.42 -26.42
N ARG A 921 10.50 15.16 -25.40
CA ARG A 921 11.05 16.52 -25.59
C ARG A 921 12.53 16.51 -26.00
N SER A 922 13.33 15.58 -25.45
CA SER A 922 14.76 15.50 -25.73
C SER A 922 15.04 14.62 -26.94
N ILE A 923 15.96 15.05 -27.81
CA ILE A 923 16.39 14.28 -28.99
C ILE A 923 17.03 12.96 -28.56
N ILE A 924 17.79 12.99 -27.46
CA ILE A 924 18.38 11.79 -26.85
C ILE A 924 17.28 10.85 -26.36
N GLY A 925 16.25 11.39 -25.69
CA GLY A 925 15.09 10.60 -25.25
C GLY A 925 14.32 9.97 -26.41
N LYS A 926 14.14 10.70 -27.52
CA LYS A 926 13.56 10.17 -28.76
C LYS A 926 14.41 9.05 -29.34
N LEU A 927 15.74 9.22 -29.42
CA LEU A 927 16.67 8.19 -29.90
C LEU A 927 16.63 6.95 -29.02
N THR A 928 16.72 7.12 -27.70
CA THR A 928 16.64 5.99 -26.77
C THR A 928 15.32 5.26 -26.89
N ASN A 929 14.18 5.98 -26.96
CA ASN A 929 12.89 5.34 -27.11
C ASN A 929 12.76 4.60 -28.45
N TYR A 930 13.19 5.22 -29.55
CA TYR A 930 13.19 4.59 -30.88
C TYR A 930 13.98 3.28 -30.90
N PHE A 931 15.15 3.20 -30.26
CA PHE A 931 15.92 1.95 -30.19
C PHE A 931 15.45 0.97 -29.11
N VAL A 932 14.82 1.44 -28.03
CA VAL A 932 14.39 0.59 -26.90
C VAL A 932 13.02 -0.08 -27.13
N THR A 933 12.02 0.61 -27.67
CA THR A 933 10.64 0.06 -27.76
C THR A 933 10.50 -1.08 -28.78
N ASN A 934 11.24 -1.04 -29.89
CA ASN A 934 11.17 -2.03 -30.96
C ASN A 934 12.57 -2.34 -31.53
N GLN A 935 13.50 -2.69 -30.63
CA GLN A 935 14.92 -2.88 -30.92
C GLN A 935 15.19 -3.72 -32.19
N PHE A 936 14.44 -4.80 -32.41
CA PHE A 936 14.67 -5.69 -33.54
C PHE A 936 14.30 -5.08 -34.90
N PHE A 937 13.06 -4.60 -35.08
CA PHE A 937 12.61 -4.07 -36.37
C PHE A 937 13.24 -2.72 -36.70
N ASN A 938 13.40 -1.84 -35.70
CA ASN A 938 14.02 -0.54 -35.91
C ASN A 938 15.52 -0.68 -36.26
N LEU A 939 16.22 -1.65 -35.68
CA LEU A 939 17.59 -1.98 -36.08
C LEU A 939 17.65 -2.50 -37.53
N ILE A 940 16.74 -3.39 -37.91
CA ILE A 940 16.62 -3.88 -39.30
C ILE A 940 16.36 -2.71 -40.27
N HIS A 941 15.48 -1.78 -39.90
CA HIS A 941 15.17 -0.60 -40.70
C HIS A 941 16.39 0.30 -40.92
N VAL A 942 17.12 0.65 -39.85
CA VAL A 942 18.33 1.47 -39.96
C VAL A 942 19.40 0.76 -40.78
N THR A 943 19.56 -0.56 -40.57
CA THR A 943 20.54 -1.38 -41.30
C THR A 943 20.24 -1.45 -42.79
N SER A 944 18.97 -1.62 -43.20
CA SER A 944 18.59 -1.63 -44.62
C SER A 944 18.88 -0.28 -45.30
N TYR A 945 18.55 0.84 -44.66
CA TYR A 945 18.86 2.14 -45.27
C TYR A 945 20.37 2.37 -45.40
N LEU A 946 21.15 2.02 -44.38
CA LEU A 946 22.61 2.18 -44.41
C LEU A 946 23.25 1.32 -45.51
N LEU A 947 22.90 0.03 -45.59
CA LEU A 947 23.45 -0.87 -46.61
C LEU A 947 23.06 -0.43 -48.02
N PHE A 948 21.83 0.06 -48.23
CA PHE A 948 21.42 0.61 -49.51
C PHE A 948 22.30 1.78 -49.96
N TYR A 949 22.52 2.79 -49.11
CA TYR A 949 23.36 3.93 -49.48
C TYR A 949 24.84 3.56 -49.62
N ILE A 950 25.35 2.62 -48.82
CA ILE A 950 26.71 2.08 -49.00
C ILE A 950 26.82 1.37 -50.36
N GLY A 951 25.86 0.53 -50.72
CA GLY A 951 25.80 -0.14 -52.02
C GLY A 951 25.70 0.86 -53.18
N LEU A 952 24.92 1.93 -53.01
CA LEU A 952 24.79 3.02 -53.98
C LEU A 952 26.08 3.82 -54.12
N ILE A 953 26.77 4.15 -53.03
CA ILE A 953 28.08 4.83 -53.06
C ILE A 953 29.12 3.94 -53.74
N LEU A 954 29.18 2.65 -53.41
CA LEU A 954 30.08 1.68 -54.07
C LEU A 954 29.80 1.56 -55.58
N ARG A 955 28.54 1.69 -55.98
CA ARG A 955 28.15 1.74 -57.40
C ARG A 955 28.72 2.97 -58.13
N PHE A 956 28.92 4.11 -57.46
CA PHE A 956 29.38 5.37 -58.08
C PHE A 956 30.85 5.73 -57.84
N THR A 957 31.53 5.12 -56.85
CA THR A 957 32.86 5.57 -56.38
C THR A 957 34.05 5.10 -57.23
N ASN A 958 33.90 4.05 -58.04
CA ASN A 958 34.97 3.64 -58.96
C ASN A 958 34.40 2.82 -60.13
N THR A 959 33.99 3.52 -61.20
CA THR A 959 33.30 2.92 -62.35
C THR A 959 34.16 1.97 -63.20
N ASN A 960 35.47 1.90 -62.92
CA ASN A 960 36.44 1.20 -63.77
C ASN A 960 36.99 -0.10 -63.17
N SER A 961 36.68 -0.44 -61.91
CA SER A 961 37.12 -1.68 -61.27
C SER A 961 35.98 -2.71 -61.18
N GLU A 962 36.16 -3.88 -61.80
CA GLU A 962 35.18 -4.98 -61.76
C GLU A 962 34.91 -5.47 -60.32
N GLU A 963 35.90 -5.33 -59.44
CA GLU A 963 35.81 -5.72 -58.03
C GLU A 963 34.82 -4.86 -57.23
N THR A 964 34.82 -3.54 -57.41
CA THR A 964 33.91 -2.63 -56.69
C THR A 964 32.47 -2.79 -57.17
N PHE A 965 32.26 -3.05 -58.45
CA PHE A 965 30.92 -3.30 -59.00
C PHE A 965 30.34 -4.63 -58.51
N SER A 966 31.18 -5.66 -58.43
CA SER A 966 30.81 -6.95 -57.86
C SER A 966 30.53 -6.84 -56.36
N ALA A 967 31.34 -6.07 -55.62
CA ALA A 967 31.08 -5.75 -54.21
C ALA A 967 29.75 -4.99 -54.03
N ALA A 968 29.46 -3.99 -54.87
CA ALA A 968 28.19 -3.25 -54.84
C ALA A 968 26.98 -4.17 -55.09
N LYS A 969 27.09 -5.10 -56.04
CA LYS A 969 26.04 -6.11 -56.31
C LYS A 969 25.79 -7.00 -55.10
N ILE A 970 26.85 -7.47 -54.45
CA ILE A 970 26.77 -8.33 -53.26
C ILE A 970 26.13 -7.55 -52.10
N VAL A 971 26.56 -6.31 -51.86
CA VAL A 971 25.99 -5.46 -50.80
C VAL A 971 24.50 -5.19 -51.03
N LEU A 972 24.10 -4.85 -52.26
CA LEU A 972 22.69 -4.61 -52.59
C LEU A 972 21.85 -5.91 -52.58
N ALA A 973 22.45 -7.07 -52.86
CA ALA A 973 21.77 -8.36 -52.71
C ALA A 973 21.46 -8.67 -51.25
N TYR A 974 22.42 -8.45 -50.33
CA TYR A 974 22.16 -8.55 -48.90
C TYR A 974 21.15 -7.50 -48.42
N ASP A 975 21.19 -6.29 -48.97
CA ASP A 975 20.18 -5.28 -48.68
C ASP A 975 18.77 -5.77 -49.07
N LEU A 976 18.60 -6.34 -50.28
CA LEU A 976 17.33 -6.92 -50.72
C LEU A 976 16.81 -8.02 -49.76
N GLU A 977 17.68 -8.89 -49.25
CA GLU A 977 17.28 -9.90 -48.25
C GLU A 977 16.71 -9.24 -46.97
N ILE A 978 17.34 -8.16 -46.50
CA ILE A 978 16.86 -7.42 -45.33
C ILE A 978 15.51 -6.75 -45.61
N TRP A 979 15.29 -6.24 -46.83
CA TRP A 979 13.98 -5.72 -47.26
C TRP A 979 12.90 -6.82 -47.30
N PHE A 980 13.23 -8.06 -47.66
CA PHE A 980 12.31 -9.20 -47.54
C PHE A 980 11.98 -9.53 -46.08
N ILE A 981 12.97 -9.53 -45.19
CA ILE A 981 12.73 -9.74 -43.73
C ILE A 981 11.83 -8.61 -43.18
N ARG A 982 12.06 -7.36 -43.61
CA ARG A 982 11.23 -6.20 -43.27
C ARG A 982 9.77 -6.39 -43.68
N SER A 983 9.49 -7.12 -44.77
CA SER A 983 8.13 -7.41 -45.23
C SER A 983 7.30 -8.20 -44.21
N LEU A 984 7.93 -9.02 -43.36
CA LEU A 984 7.24 -9.81 -42.33
C LEU A 984 6.54 -8.91 -41.31
N GLY A 985 7.03 -7.67 -41.12
CA GLY A 985 6.40 -6.68 -40.24
C GLY A 985 4.95 -6.35 -40.60
N PHE A 986 4.56 -6.45 -41.89
CA PHE A 986 3.17 -6.24 -42.30
C PHE A 986 2.24 -7.35 -41.76
N LEU A 987 2.73 -8.58 -41.63
CA LEU A 987 1.95 -9.69 -41.07
C LEU A 987 1.62 -9.51 -39.58
N GLY A 988 2.30 -8.57 -38.90
CA GLY A 988 2.10 -8.27 -37.48
C GLY A 988 0.67 -7.82 -37.13
N ILE A 989 -0.06 -7.18 -38.06
CA ILE A 989 -1.43 -6.73 -37.77
C ILE A 989 -2.49 -7.84 -37.85
N ALA A 990 -2.18 -8.94 -38.55
CA ALA A 990 -3.15 -10.00 -38.79
C ALA A 990 -3.39 -10.81 -37.52
N GLN A 991 -4.65 -10.95 -37.10
CA GLN A 991 -5.04 -11.64 -35.86
C GLN A 991 -4.50 -13.07 -35.73
N LYS A 992 -4.35 -13.80 -36.85
CA LYS A 992 -3.84 -15.18 -36.84
C LYS A 992 -2.32 -15.31 -37.01
N MET A 993 -1.67 -14.33 -37.64
CA MET A 993 -0.23 -14.39 -37.95
C MET A 993 0.62 -13.54 -37.00
N GLY A 994 0.05 -12.48 -36.43
CA GLY A 994 0.74 -11.57 -35.53
C GLY A 994 1.31 -12.26 -34.29
N PRO A 995 0.54 -13.05 -33.50
CA PRO A 995 1.08 -13.78 -32.35
C PRO A 995 2.22 -14.74 -32.73
N LYS A 996 2.15 -15.34 -33.92
CA LYS A 996 3.22 -16.21 -34.45
C LYS A 996 4.48 -15.43 -34.77
N LEU A 997 4.36 -14.20 -35.32
CA LEU A 997 5.51 -13.34 -35.57
C LEU A 997 6.19 -12.90 -34.26
N VAL A 998 5.40 -12.56 -33.23
CA VAL A 998 5.91 -12.24 -31.88
C VAL A 998 6.66 -13.43 -31.29
N MET A 999 6.13 -14.64 -31.47
CA MET A 999 6.75 -15.88 -31.02
C MET A 999 8.07 -16.15 -31.75
N ILE A 1000 8.11 -16.06 -33.08
CA ILE A 1000 9.35 -16.20 -33.88
C ILE A 1000 10.41 -15.23 -33.35
N ARG A 1001 10.07 -13.94 -33.17
CA ARG A 1001 11.02 -12.93 -32.68
C ARG A 1001 11.58 -13.30 -31.29
N LYS A 1002 10.73 -13.70 -30.35
CA LYS A 1002 11.19 -14.07 -28.99
C LYS A 1002 12.07 -15.33 -29.03
N MET A 1003 11.68 -16.34 -29.81
CA MET A 1003 12.44 -17.59 -29.93
C MET A 1003 13.80 -17.40 -30.64
N THR A 1004 13.95 -16.41 -31.53
CA THR A 1004 15.26 -16.16 -32.19
C THR A 1004 16.37 -15.74 -31.22
N ILE A 1005 16.04 -15.06 -30.11
CA ILE A 1005 17.03 -14.66 -29.10
C ILE A 1005 17.57 -15.89 -28.36
N ASP A 1006 16.67 -16.80 -27.97
CA ASP A 1006 17.04 -18.04 -27.29
C ASP A 1006 17.80 -19.00 -28.23
N LEU A 1007 17.40 -19.03 -29.51
CA LEU A 1007 18.07 -19.81 -30.55
C LEU A 1007 19.50 -19.34 -30.83
N PHE A 1008 19.80 -18.05 -30.69
CA PHE A 1008 21.14 -17.49 -30.95
C PHE A 1008 22.23 -18.16 -30.11
N PHE A 1009 22.01 -18.31 -28.80
CA PHE A 1009 22.97 -18.97 -27.90
C PHE A 1009 23.21 -20.43 -28.29
N PHE A 1010 22.15 -21.13 -28.70
CA PHE A 1010 22.28 -22.51 -29.15
C PHE A 1010 23.03 -22.61 -30.49
N THR A 1011 22.74 -21.74 -31.45
CA THR A 1011 23.49 -21.69 -32.72
C THR A 1011 24.96 -21.39 -32.50
N TYR A 1012 25.31 -20.60 -31.48
CA TYR A 1012 26.69 -20.34 -31.09
C TYR A 1012 27.40 -21.60 -30.55
N ILE A 1013 26.72 -22.41 -29.75
CA ILE A 1013 27.26 -23.69 -29.25
C ILE A 1013 27.47 -24.68 -30.40
N ILE A 1014 26.50 -24.80 -31.32
CA ILE A 1014 26.64 -25.62 -32.53
C ILE A 1014 27.80 -25.11 -33.39
N LEU A 1015 27.95 -23.79 -33.57
CA LEU A 1015 29.03 -23.20 -34.34
C LEU A 1015 30.40 -23.58 -33.78
N ILE A 1016 30.58 -23.55 -32.46
CA ILE A 1016 31.82 -23.99 -31.79
C ILE A 1016 32.08 -25.49 -32.06
N ALA A 1017 31.05 -26.33 -31.94
CA ALA A 1017 31.17 -27.76 -32.20
C ALA A 1017 31.54 -28.06 -33.67
N ILE A 1018 30.93 -27.35 -34.62
CA ILE A 1018 31.23 -27.44 -36.06
C ILE A 1018 32.67 -27.04 -36.33
N ILE A 1019 33.13 -25.91 -35.78
CA ILE A 1019 34.52 -25.45 -35.99
C ILE A 1019 35.50 -26.45 -35.35
N ALA A 1020 35.23 -26.94 -34.14
CA ALA A 1020 36.08 -27.91 -33.46
C ALA A 1020 36.19 -29.23 -34.25
N TYR A 1021 35.07 -29.76 -34.73
CA TYR A 1021 35.06 -30.94 -35.59
C TYR A 1021 35.70 -30.67 -36.95
N GLY A 1022 35.45 -29.52 -37.57
CA GLY A 1022 36.03 -29.15 -38.87
C GLY A 1022 37.55 -29.03 -38.82
N VAL A 1023 38.07 -28.41 -37.75
CA VAL A 1023 39.52 -28.37 -37.50
C VAL A 1023 40.05 -29.78 -37.25
N ALA A 1024 39.43 -30.56 -36.35
CA ALA A 1024 39.89 -31.91 -36.01
C ALA A 1024 39.87 -32.86 -37.23
N SER A 1025 38.74 -32.94 -37.94
CA SER A 1025 38.60 -33.76 -39.15
C SER A 1025 39.61 -33.33 -40.21
N ARG A 1026 39.79 -32.03 -40.48
CA ARG A 1026 40.76 -31.59 -41.48
C ARG A 1026 42.20 -31.91 -41.06
N THR A 1027 42.53 -31.81 -39.77
CA THR A 1027 43.86 -32.20 -39.26
C THR A 1027 44.11 -33.71 -39.35
N MET A 1028 43.08 -34.55 -39.16
CA MET A 1028 43.21 -36.00 -39.24
C MET A 1028 43.28 -36.51 -40.70
N TYR A 1029 42.52 -35.93 -41.62
CA TYR A 1029 42.43 -36.41 -43.00
C TYR A 1029 43.52 -35.89 -43.95
N ASN A 1030 44.20 -34.78 -43.61
CA ASN A 1030 45.17 -34.16 -44.51
C ASN A 1030 46.63 -34.48 -44.10
N TYR A 1031 47.08 -35.72 -44.32
CA TYR A 1031 48.50 -36.09 -44.07
C TYR A 1031 49.43 -35.78 -45.26
N ASN A 1032 48.93 -35.76 -46.49
CA ASN A 1032 49.74 -35.42 -47.68
C ASN A 1032 48.84 -34.80 -48.76
N ASN A 1033 48.92 -33.46 -48.92
CA ASN A 1033 49.01 -32.77 -50.21
C ASN A 1033 48.87 -31.25 -50.02
N ASP A 1034 49.82 -30.55 -50.64
CA ASP A 1034 49.94 -29.14 -51.01
C ASP A 1034 49.74 -28.04 -49.97
N ILE A 1035 50.81 -27.24 -49.88
CA ILE A 1035 50.93 -25.96 -49.18
C ILE A 1035 49.70 -25.11 -49.52
N LEU A 1036 48.80 -24.99 -48.54
CA LEU A 1036 47.74 -23.99 -48.54
C LEU A 1036 48.38 -22.63 -48.81
N SER A 1037 48.06 -22.02 -49.95
CA SER A 1037 48.26 -20.57 -50.09
C SER A 1037 47.70 -19.92 -48.84
N PHE A 1038 48.51 -19.09 -48.17
CA PHE A 1038 48.24 -18.45 -46.88
C PHE A 1038 47.14 -17.37 -47.00
N ASN A 1039 46.13 -17.61 -47.85
CA ASN A 1039 44.94 -16.79 -47.97
C ASN A 1039 43.93 -17.31 -46.95
N GLY A 1040 43.67 -16.54 -45.89
CA GLY A 1040 42.70 -16.91 -44.84
C GLY A 1040 41.32 -17.34 -45.37
N ARG A 1041 40.93 -16.87 -46.57
CA ARG A 1041 39.69 -17.25 -47.26
C ARG A 1041 39.65 -18.72 -47.71
N SER A 1042 40.76 -19.28 -48.20
CA SER A 1042 40.81 -20.69 -48.64
C SER A 1042 40.79 -21.63 -47.45
N ILE A 1043 41.48 -21.27 -46.36
CA ILE A 1043 41.51 -22.02 -45.10
C ILE A 1043 40.12 -22.08 -44.46
N PHE A 1044 39.46 -20.92 -44.31
CA PHE A 1044 38.11 -20.88 -43.75
C PHE A 1044 37.11 -21.67 -44.61
N ARG A 1045 37.22 -21.55 -45.95
CA ARG A 1045 36.35 -22.29 -46.87
C ARG A 1045 36.50 -23.80 -46.70
N ASN A 1046 37.73 -24.28 -46.57
CA ASN A 1046 38.05 -25.71 -46.54
C ASN A 1046 37.78 -26.37 -45.17
N ILE A 1047 37.78 -25.60 -44.07
CA ILE A 1047 37.49 -26.11 -42.72
C ILE A 1047 35.99 -26.04 -42.42
N PHE A 1048 35.36 -24.90 -42.70
CA PHE A 1048 33.99 -24.63 -42.22
C PHE A 1048 32.91 -25.23 -43.12
N TYR A 1049 33.01 -25.07 -44.44
CA TYR A 1049 31.93 -25.45 -45.37
C TYR A 1049 31.67 -26.96 -45.41
N PRO A 1050 32.69 -27.85 -45.49
CA PRO A 1050 32.44 -29.29 -45.48
C PRO A 1050 31.75 -29.75 -44.20
N THR A 1051 32.16 -29.26 -43.04
CA THR A 1051 31.50 -29.65 -41.78
C THR A 1051 30.11 -29.04 -41.64
N TYR A 1052 29.88 -27.83 -42.14
CA TYR A 1052 28.57 -27.21 -42.15
C TYR A 1052 27.57 -27.98 -43.04
N TYR A 1053 27.96 -28.39 -44.25
CA TYR A 1053 27.10 -29.17 -45.13
C TYR A 1053 26.83 -30.60 -44.61
N LEU A 1054 27.69 -31.14 -43.76
CA LEU A 1054 27.48 -32.41 -43.06
C LEU A 1054 26.24 -32.34 -42.14
N LEU A 1055 25.98 -31.18 -41.52
CA LEU A 1055 24.79 -30.96 -40.67
C LEU A 1055 23.48 -31.09 -41.46
N TYR A 1056 23.50 -30.74 -42.74
CA TYR A 1056 22.33 -30.83 -43.64
C TYR A 1056 22.16 -32.23 -44.26
N GLY A 1057 23.05 -33.18 -43.98
CA GLY A 1057 23.02 -34.54 -44.53
C GLY A 1057 23.37 -34.64 -46.01
N ASN A 1058 23.85 -33.55 -46.63
CA ASN A 1058 23.98 -33.45 -48.09
C ASN A 1058 25.33 -33.96 -48.65
N ILE A 1059 26.25 -34.44 -47.79
CA ILE A 1059 27.57 -34.97 -48.20
C ILE A 1059 27.58 -36.51 -48.32
N GLY A 1060 26.49 -37.18 -47.95
CA GLY A 1060 26.37 -38.63 -48.10
C GLY A 1060 26.54 -39.13 -49.54
N ASN A 1061 26.41 -38.27 -50.55
CA ASN A 1061 26.60 -38.65 -51.95
C ASN A 1061 28.06 -38.59 -52.44
N GLU A 1062 28.97 -37.90 -51.74
CA GLU A 1062 30.40 -37.82 -52.11
C GLU A 1062 31.32 -38.62 -51.17
N LEU A 1063 30.83 -39.10 -50.01
CA LEU A 1063 31.61 -39.83 -48.99
C LEU A 1063 31.21 -41.31 -48.81
N ASN A 1064 30.67 -41.96 -49.85
CA ASN A 1064 30.32 -43.40 -49.82
C ASN A 1064 31.51 -44.39 -49.81
N GLU A 1065 32.70 -43.99 -49.33
CA GLU A 1065 33.87 -44.88 -49.24
C GLU A 1065 34.35 -45.20 -47.81
N LEU A 1066 33.63 -44.80 -46.76
CA LEU A 1066 33.98 -45.22 -45.39
C LEU A 1066 32.76 -45.76 -44.63
N ASP A 1067 32.77 -47.08 -44.42
CA ASP A 1067 31.85 -47.86 -43.57
C ASP A 1067 31.91 -47.40 -42.11
N ALA A 1068 31.30 -46.25 -41.80
CA ALA A 1068 31.03 -45.82 -40.44
C ALA A 1068 29.56 -45.43 -40.31
N ASN A 1069 28.78 -46.28 -39.63
CA ASN A 1069 27.38 -46.02 -39.27
C ASN A 1069 27.23 -44.61 -38.64
N PRO A 1070 26.52 -43.67 -39.29
CA PRO A 1070 26.38 -42.29 -38.81
C PRO A 1070 25.25 -42.11 -37.78
N ASP A 1071 24.65 -43.18 -37.27
CA ASP A 1071 23.29 -43.16 -36.72
C ASP A 1071 23.14 -42.70 -35.26
N SER A 1072 24.21 -42.38 -34.52
CA SER A 1072 24.09 -42.15 -33.06
C SER A 1072 24.44 -40.75 -32.55
N SER A 1073 25.29 -39.97 -33.21
CA SER A 1073 25.78 -38.68 -32.67
C SER A 1073 25.11 -37.44 -33.27
N THR A 1074 24.70 -37.49 -34.53
CA THR A 1074 23.95 -36.40 -35.22
C THR A 1074 22.51 -36.29 -34.74
N SER A 1075 21.93 -37.42 -34.31
CA SER A 1075 20.55 -37.50 -33.79
C SER A 1075 20.40 -36.75 -32.46
N ILE A 1076 21.38 -36.83 -31.55
CA ILE A 1076 21.26 -36.19 -30.22
C ILE A 1076 21.17 -34.66 -30.33
N SER A 1077 22.03 -34.04 -31.16
CA SER A 1077 22.06 -32.57 -31.30
C SER A 1077 20.77 -32.00 -31.91
N THR A 1078 20.19 -32.69 -32.89
CA THR A 1078 18.94 -32.30 -33.55
C THR A 1078 17.72 -32.53 -32.66
N HIS A 1079 17.72 -33.61 -31.86
CA HIS A 1079 16.64 -33.89 -30.91
C HIS A 1079 16.66 -32.94 -29.72
N VAL A 1080 17.85 -32.54 -29.23
CA VAL A 1080 17.99 -31.49 -28.21
C VAL A 1080 17.51 -30.15 -28.74
N LEU A 1081 17.82 -29.81 -30.00
CA LEU A 1081 17.32 -28.59 -30.63
C LEU A 1081 15.79 -28.60 -30.73
N LEU A 1082 15.20 -29.73 -31.14
CA LEU A 1082 13.75 -29.88 -31.23
C LEU A 1082 13.09 -29.75 -29.85
N ALA A 1083 13.63 -30.40 -28.84
CA ALA A 1083 13.13 -30.31 -27.46
C ALA A 1083 13.20 -28.87 -26.92
N PHE A 1084 14.29 -28.15 -27.19
CA PHE A 1084 14.43 -26.74 -26.80
C PHE A 1084 13.43 -25.83 -27.54
N HIS A 1085 13.21 -26.06 -28.83
CA HIS A 1085 12.18 -25.33 -29.58
C HIS A 1085 10.78 -25.60 -29.03
N ILE A 1086 10.45 -26.86 -28.68
CA ILE A 1086 9.14 -27.20 -28.10
C ILE A 1086 8.98 -26.53 -26.73
N PHE A 1087 10.00 -26.57 -25.87
CA PHE A 1087 9.97 -25.94 -24.55
C PHE A 1087 9.82 -24.42 -24.62
N THR A 1088 10.61 -23.76 -25.46
CA THR A 1088 10.53 -22.30 -25.66
C THR A 1088 9.21 -21.90 -26.32
N PHE A 1089 8.70 -22.70 -27.26
CA PHE A 1089 7.40 -22.49 -27.89
C PHE A 1089 6.26 -22.53 -26.88
N GLU A 1090 6.22 -23.57 -26.03
CA GLU A 1090 5.19 -23.74 -25.00
C GLU A 1090 5.20 -22.60 -23.97
N SER A 1091 6.40 -22.20 -23.51
CA SER A 1091 6.57 -21.07 -22.59
C SER A 1091 6.08 -19.75 -23.19
N VAL A 1092 6.42 -19.48 -24.45
CA VAL A 1092 6.12 -18.21 -25.13
C VAL A 1092 4.65 -18.12 -25.55
N GLN A 1093 4.02 -19.23 -25.95
CA GLN A 1093 2.65 -19.26 -26.48
C GLN A 1093 1.59 -18.73 -25.50
N THR A 1094 1.78 -18.96 -24.19
CA THR A 1094 0.79 -18.60 -23.16
C THR A 1094 0.53 -17.08 -23.07
N HIS A 1095 1.50 -16.25 -23.46
CA HIS A 1095 1.42 -14.79 -23.33
C HIS A 1095 1.50 -14.03 -24.66
N THR A 1096 1.66 -14.72 -25.80
CA THR A 1096 1.85 -14.06 -27.11
C THR A 1096 0.64 -13.28 -27.58
N ASP A 1097 -0.57 -13.77 -27.31
CA ASP A 1097 -1.80 -13.11 -27.74
C ASP A 1097 -1.99 -11.75 -27.06
N LEU A 1098 -1.63 -11.65 -25.78
CA LEU A 1098 -1.69 -10.41 -25.02
C LEU A 1098 -0.67 -9.40 -25.53
N VAL A 1099 0.58 -9.85 -25.73
CA VAL A 1099 1.65 -9.01 -26.29
C VAL A 1099 1.30 -8.52 -27.69
N TRP A 1100 0.73 -9.39 -28.52
CA TRP A 1100 0.27 -9.01 -29.86
C TRP A 1100 -0.83 -7.94 -29.82
N ARG A 1101 -1.82 -8.06 -28.93
CA ARG A 1101 -2.87 -7.03 -28.75
C ARG A 1101 -2.28 -5.68 -28.36
N TYR A 1102 -1.27 -5.68 -27.48
CA TYR A 1102 -0.53 -4.47 -27.11
C TYR A 1102 0.25 -3.88 -28.30
N GLU A 1103 1.02 -4.69 -29.04
CA GLU A 1103 1.78 -4.20 -30.20
C GLU A 1103 0.89 -3.70 -31.34
N ARG A 1104 -0.30 -4.30 -31.48
CA ARG A 1104 -1.32 -3.86 -32.44
C ARG A 1104 -1.73 -2.41 -32.19
N TYR A 1105 -1.82 -1.96 -30.94
CA TYR A 1105 -2.10 -0.55 -30.63
C TYR A 1105 -1.04 0.39 -31.23
N MET A 1106 0.25 0.09 -31.00
CA MET A 1106 1.36 0.91 -31.48
C MET A 1106 1.37 1.00 -33.00
N LEU A 1107 1.07 -0.11 -33.67
CA LEU A 1107 0.99 -0.16 -35.13
C LEU A 1107 -0.22 0.63 -35.68
N ILE A 1108 -1.40 0.52 -35.06
CA ILE A 1108 -2.59 1.30 -35.46
C ILE A 1108 -2.32 2.80 -35.32
N ARG A 1109 -1.73 3.22 -34.20
CA ARG A 1109 -1.35 4.62 -33.96
C ARG A 1109 -0.41 5.15 -35.04
N ALA A 1110 0.63 4.39 -35.39
CA ALA A 1110 1.57 4.76 -36.45
C ALA A 1110 0.89 4.94 -37.82
N TYR A 1111 -0.05 4.06 -38.21
CA TYR A 1111 -0.76 4.17 -39.49
C TYR A 1111 -1.82 5.25 -39.52
N PHE A 1112 -2.40 5.61 -38.37
CA PHE A 1112 -3.33 6.72 -38.29
C PHE A 1112 -2.62 8.06 -38.56
N ASP A 1113 -1.45 8.27 -37.94
CA ASP A 1113 -0.63 9.49 -38.11
C ASP A 1113 0.12 9.56 -39.46
N ARG A 1114 0.09 8.50 -40.27
CA ARG A 1114 0.67 8.51 -41.62
C ARG A 1114 -0.17 9.33 -42.59
N PRO A 1115 0.46 10.04 -43.54
CA PRO A 1115 -0.25 10.68 -44.65
C PRO A 1115 -0.95 9.64 -45.53
N PRO A 1116 -1.99 10.04 -46.29
CA PRO A 1116 -2.82 9.10 -47.06
C PRO A 1116 -2.14 8.54 -48.32
N LEU A 1117 -1.10 9.19 -48.86
CA LEU A 1117 -0.39 8.73 -50.05
C LEU A 1117 0.70 7.70 -49.71
N PHE A 1118 0.90 6.75 -50.62
CA PHE A 1118 1.87 5.67 -50.48
C PHE A 1118 3.29 6.11 -50.90
N PRO A 1119 4.36 5.41 -50.46
CA PRO A 1119 5.74 5.89 -50.50
C PRO A 1119 6.31 6.49 -51.81
N PRO A 1120 6.00 6.03 -53.04
CA PRO A 1120 6.46 6.73 -54.25
C PRO A 1120 5.84 8.13 -54.43
N PHE A 1121 4.62 8.38 -53.90
CA PHE A 1121 3.91 9.65 -54.04
C PHE A 1121 3.82 10.45 -52.73
N ILE A 1122 4.33 9.90 -51.62
CA ILE A 1122 4.32 10.56 -50.31
C ILE A 1122 5.10 11.88 -50.32
N ILE A 1123 6.09 12.01 -51.21
CA ILE A 1123 6.89 13.23 -51.37
C ILE A 1123 6.02 14.46 -51.65
N ILE A 1124 4.92 14.28 -52.39
CA ILE A 1124 3.95 15.35 -52.69
C ILE A 1124 3.27 15.81 -51.39
N THR A 1125 2.92 14.88 -50.48
CA THR A 1125 2.34 15.25 -49.18
C THR A 1125 3.32 15.99 -48.30
N HIS A 1126 4.59 15.57 -48.26
CA HIS A 1126 5.63 16.26 -47.50
C HIS A 1126 5.90 17.66 -48.05
N ILE A 1127 5.93 17.83 -49.38
CA ILE A 1127 6.04 19.14 -50.02
C ILE A 1127 4.84 20.02 -49.63
N ILE A 1128 3.61 19.49 -49.68
CA ILE A 1128 2.41 20.23 -49.27
C ILE A 1128 2.45 20.62 -47.78
N GLU A 1129 2.91 19.72 -46.90
CA GLU A 1129 3.04 20.01 -45.45
C GLU A 1129 4.14 21.03 -45.17
N LEU A 1130 5.28 20.93 -45.85
CA LEU A 1130 6.37 21.90 -45.79
C LEU A 1130 5.91 23.27 -46.27
N MET A 1131 5.19 23.33 -47.40
CA MET A 1131 4.61 24.57 -47.92
C MET A 1131 3.60 25.16 -46.92
N LYS A 1132 2.73 24.34 -46.30
CA LYS A 1132 1.81 24.80 -45.25
C LYS A 1132 2.55 25.33 -44.01
N LEU A 1133 3.66 24.70 -43.62
CA LEU A 1133 4.50 25.18 -42.52
C LEU A 1133 5.13 26.53 -42.84
N ILE A 1134 5.70 26.68 -44.04
CA ILE A 1134 6.30 27.92 -44.53
C ILE A 1134 5.23 29.03 -44.61
N PHE A 1135 4.05 28.74 -45.19
CA PHE A 1135 2.94 29.69 -45.25
C PHE A 1135 2.40 30.09 -43.86
N ARG A 1136 2.32 29.16 -42.90
CA ARG A 1136 1.92 29.47 -41.51
C ARG A 1136 2.96 30.30 -40.77
N HIS A 1137 4.24 30.04 -41.03
CA HIS A 1137 5.34 30.83 -40.48
C HIS A 1137 5.32 32.28 -41.01
N LEU A 1138 4.94 32.46 -42.29
CA LEU A 1138 4.77 33.77 -42.92
C LEU A 1138 3.46 34.48 -42.54
N SER A 1139 2.38 33.74 -42.22
CA SER A 1139 1.04 34.29 -41.98
C SER A 1139 0.75 34.70 -40.53
N ASN A 1140 1.66 34.52 -39.56
CA ASN A 1140 1.44 34.73 -38.11
C ASN A 1140 0.20 34.03 -37.49
N HIS A 1141 -0.54 33.22 -38.24
CA HIS A 1141 -1.59 32.34 -37.73
C HIS A 1141 -0.96 31.04 -37.21
N ARG A 1142 -0.53 31.08 -35.94
CA ARG A 1142 -0.10 29.91 -35.16
C ARG A 1142 -1.30 29.08 -34.71
N ASN A 1143 -1.95 28.37 -35.62
CA ASN A 1143 -2.77 27.21 -35.23
C ASN A 1143 -1.92 25.94 -35.45
N GLN A 1144 -1.41 25.41 -34.34
CA GLN A 1144 -0.63 24.17 -34.34
C GLN A 1144 -1.47 23.00 -34.87
N THR A 1145 -0.81 22.11 -35.63
CA THR A 1145 -1.33 20.78 -35.98
C THR A 1145 -1.32 19.91 -34.74
N GLU A 1146 -2.35 20.03 -33.91
CA GLU A 1146 -2.67 19.03 -32.90
C GLU A 1146 -3.04 17.72 -33.60
N THR A 1147 -2.46 16.61 -33.15
CA THR A 1147 -2.70 15.26 -33.68
C THR A 1147 -4.19 14.93 -33.60
N LYS A 1148 -4.78 14.54 -34.74
CA LYS A 1148 -6.23 14.36 -34.90
C LYS A 1148 -6.81 13.14 -34.16
N ILE A 1149 -5.96 12.20 -33.70
CA ILE A 1149 -6.38 10.86 -33.25
C ILE A 1149 -7.20 10.89 -31.96
N PHE A 1150 -6.78 11.68 -30.98
CA PHE A 1150 -7.35 11.68 -29.63
C PHE A 1150 -8.07 13.00 -29.33
N LYS A 1151 -8.67 13.58 -30.37
CA LYS A 1151 -9.50 14.77 -30.26
C LYS A 1151 -10.92 14.37 -29.86
N MET A 1152 -11.07 13.90 -28.62
CA MET A 1152 -12.21 14.42 -27.87
C MET A 1152 -11.74 15.75 -27.30
N ILE A 1153 -12.30 16.82 -27.89
CA ILE A 1153 -12.41 18.13 -27.24
C ILE A 1153 -12.84 17.82 -25.81
N GLY A 1154 -12.11 18.35 -24.81
CA GLY A 1154 -12.51 18.27 -23.41
C GLY A 1154 -14.01 18.51 -23.38
N ALA A 1155 -14.76 17.49 -22.98
CA ALA A 1155 -16.18 17.51 -23.24
C ALA A 1155 -16.76 18.73 -22.52
N ASN A 1156 -17.90 19.23 -22.97
CA ASN A 1156 -18.61 20.23 -22.17
C ASN A 1156 -18.57 19.77 -20.71
N ARG A 1157 -18.29 20.67 -19.75
CA ARG A 1157 -18.09 20.30 -18.33
C ARG A 1157 -19.16 19.33 -17.82
N GLN A 1158 -20.38 19.45 -18.33
CA GLN A 1158 -21.48 18.54 -18.08
C GLN A 1158 -21.22 17.09 -18.52
N VAL A 1159 -20.71 16.87 -19.72
CA VAL A 1159 -20.42 15.54 -20.27
C VAL A 1159 -19.26 14.87 -19.53
N ASP A 1160 -18.22 15.62 -19.13
CA ASP A 1160 -17.12 15.09 -18.31
C ASP A 1160 -17.61 14.64 -16.92
N LYS A 1161 -18.58 15.37 -16.34
CA LYS A 1161 -19.27 14.97 -15.10
C LYS A 1161 -20.09 13.71 -15.32
N ASP A 1162 -20.94 13.69 -16.34
CA ASP A 1162 -21.81 12.54 -16.67
C ASP A 1162 -20.98 11.24 -16.84
N TRP A 1163 -19.81 11.31 -17.49
CA TRP A 1163 -18.90 10.17 -17.63
C TRP A 1163 -18.27 9.73 -16.30
N SER A 1164 -17.90 10.67 -15.43
CA SER A 1164 -17.28 10.37 -14.14
C SER A 1164 -18.29 9.79 -13.16
N GLU A 1165 -19.53 10.30 -13.16
CA GLU A 1165 -20.66 9.70 -12.44
C GLU A 1165 -20.97 8.28 -12.92
N PHE A 1166 -20.95 8.06 -14.24
CA PHE A 1166 -21.14 6.75 -14.83
C PHE A 1166 -20.05 5.75 -14.40
N GLU A 1167 -18.78 6.16 -14.47
CA GLU A 1167 -17.63 5.35 -14.01
C GLU A 1167 -17.78 5.00 -12.52
N CYS A 1168 -18.09 5.99 -11.69
CA CYS A 1168 -18.30 5.80 -10.24
C CYS A 1168 -19.46 4.82 -9.97
N TYR A 1169 -20.59 4.99 -10.67
CA TYR A 1169 -21.77 4.11 -10.54
C TYR A 1169 -21.44 2.66 -10.94
N ALA A 1170 -20.85 2.45 -12.11
CA ALA A 1170 -20.52 1.11 -12.61
C ALA A 1170 -19.49 0.40 -11.71
N THR A 1171 -18.49 1.12 -11.22
CA THR A 1171 -17.47 0.56 -10.33
C THR A 1171 -18.00 0.34 -8.90
N ASN A 1172 -18.91 1.17 -8.39
CA ASN A 1172 -19.59 0.91 -7.11
C ASN A 1172 -20.45 -0.34 -7.16
N LEU A 1173 -21.12 -0.60 -8.29
CA LEU A 1173 -21.80 -1.88 -8.52
C LEU A 1173 -20.81 -3.03 -8.48
N TYR A 1174 -19.59 -2.87 -9.02
CA TYR A 1174 -18.53 -3.87 -8.90
C TYR A 1174 -18.09 -4.09 -7.46
N VAL A 1175 -17.77 -3.04 -6.70
CA VAL A 1175 -17.38 -3.15 -5.28
C VAL A 1175 -18.49 -3.79 -4.46
N ARG A 1176 -19.75 -3.41 -4.70
CA ARG A 1176 -20.91 -4.08 -4.10
C ARG A 1176 -21.01 -5.52 -4.54
N SER A 1177 -20.75 -5.81 -5.82
CA SER A 1177 -20.68 -7.18 -6.32
C SER A 1177 -19.52 -7.97 -5.74
N LEU A 1178 -18.39 -7.36 -5.37
CA LEU A 1178 -17.30 -8.03 -4.65
C LEU A 1178 -17.75 -8.38 -3.23
N LEU A 1179 -18.40 -7.44 -2.53
CA LEU A 1179 -18.95 -7.66 -1.19
C LEU A 1179 -20.07 -8.72 -1.19
N THR A 1180 -20.84 -8.85 -2.27
CA THR A 1180 -21.90 -9.88 -2.40
C THR A 1180 -21.46 -11.16 -3.12
N LYS A 1181 -20.46 -11.11 -4.02
CA LYS A 1181 -19.81 -12.24 -4.72
C LYS A 1181 -18.58 -12.78 -3.97
N GLN A 1182 -18.33 -12.33 -2.73
CA GLN A 1182 -17.47 -13.04 -1.79
C GLN A 1182 -17.81 -14.55 -1.59
N PRO A 1183 -18.90 -15.15 -2.17
CA PRO A 1183 -18.99 -16.60 -2.29
C PRO A 1183 -18.65 -17.24 -3.66
N LEU A 1184 -17.89 -16.66 -4.63
CA LEU A 1184 -17.81 -17.26 -5.99
C LEU A 1184 -16.44 -17.42 -6.73
N THR A 1185 -15.26 -17.20 -6.15
CA THR A 1185 -13.96 -17.54 -6.83
C THR A 1185 -13.13 -18.56 -6.03
N ALA A 1186 -12.96 -19.77 -6.57
CA ALA A 1186 -12.51 -20.97 -5.82
C ALA A 1186 -11.11 -20.90 -5.16
N SER A 1187 -10.17 -20.07 -5.62
CA SER A 1187 -8.83 -19.98 -4.99
C SER A 1187 -8.77 -18.94 -3.85
N ILE A 1188 -9.39 -17.77 -4.07
CA ILE A 1188 -9.52 -16.74 -3.04
C ILE A 1188 -10.50 -17.20 -1.97
N LEU A 1189 -11.60 -17.88 -2.34
CA LEU A 1189 -12.54 -18.53 -1.43
C LEU A 1189 -11.82 -19.50 -0.50
N VAL A 1190 -10.92 -20.36 -0.97
CA VAL A 1190 -10.20 -21.27 -0.07
C VAL A 1190 -9.35 -20.48 0.90
N SER A 1191 -8.61 -19.45 0.47
CA SER A 1191 -7.78 -18.66 1.40
C SER A 1191 -8.59 -17.77 2.36
N SER A 1192 -9.65 -17.12 1.90
CA SER A 1192 -10.50 -16.22 2.70
C SER A 1192 -11.48 -16.99 3.56
N LYS A 1193 -11.97 -18.13 3.09
CA LYS A 1193 -12.78 -19.07 3.87
C LYS A 1193 -11.93 -19.91 4.79
N ILE A 1194 -10.69 -20.27 4.45
CA ILE A 1194 -9.72 -20.79 5.45
C ILE A 1194 -9.45 -19.71 6.47
N ARG A 1195 -9.33 -18.43 6.10
CA ARG A 1195 -9.10 -17.36 7.07
C ARG A 1195 -10.32 -17.07 7.93
N GLN A 1196 -11.52 -17.01 7.36
CA GLN A 1196 -12.79 -16.91 8.09
C GLN A 1196 -13.08 -18.16 8.90
N GLU A 1197 -12.74 -19.34 8.40
CA GLU A 1197 -12.83 -20.60 9.13
C GLU A 1197 -11.71 -20.71 10.15
N GLN A 1198 -10.56 -20.07 9.97
CA GLN A 1198 -9.50 -19.98 10.99
C GLN A 1198 -9.88 -18.98 12.06
N GLU A 1199 -10.53 -17.87 11.71
CA GLU A 1199 -11.10 -16.89 12.65
C GLU A 1199 -12.32 -17.48 13.36
N SER A 1200 -13.18 -18.22 12.64
CA SER A 1200 -14.30 -18.92 13.25
C SER A 1200 -13.81 -20.13 14.05
N LEU A 1201 -12.80 -20.87 13.60
CA LEU A 1201 -12.14 -21.93 14.37
C LEU A 1201 -11.38 -21.36 15.55
N SER A 1202 -10.77 -20.17 15.46
CA SER A 1202 -10.14 -19.50 16.61
C SER A 1202 -11.18 -19.04 17.60
N ASN A 1203 -12.34 -18.56 17.12
CA ASN A 1203 -13.49 -18.23 17.96
C ASN A 1203 -14.14 -19.48 18.54
N ILE A 1204 -14.22 -20.59 17.80
CA ILE A 1204 -14.76 -21.87 18.26
C ILE A 1204 -13.75 -22.57 19.17
N THR A 1205 -12.45 -22.45 18.97
CA THR A 1205 -11.43 -22.99 19.89
C THR A 1205 -11.31 -22.12 21.12
N SER A 1206 -11.42 -20.79 21.02
CA SER A 1206 -11.55 -19.93 22.19
C SER A 1206 -12.82 -20.28 22.95
N HIS A 1207 -13.97 -20.46 22.27
CA HIS A 1207 -15.22 -20.85 22.87
C HIS A 1207 -15.23 -22.29 23.42
N ASN A 1208 -14.60 -23.25 22.75
CA ASN A 1208 -14.41 -24.63 23.25
C ASN A 1208 -13.43 -24.66 24.43
N SER A 1209 -12.40 -23.82 24.43
CA SER A 1209 -11.51 -23.69 25.57
C SER A 1209 -12.19 -23.01 26.77
N ARG A 1210 -13.13 -22.08 26.51
CA ARG A 1210 -14.07 -21.52 27.52
C ARG A 1210 -15.06 -22.58 28.02
N PHE A 1211 -15.55 -23.46 27.14
CA PHE A 1211 -16.40 -24.58 27.54
C PHE A 1211 -15.64 -25.62 28.38
N GLN A 1212 -14.39 -25.94 28.01
CA GLN A 1212 -13.55 -26.87 28.77
C GLN A 1212 -13.11 -26.32 30.14
N SER A 1213 -12.88 -25.01 30.30
CA SER A 1213 -12.64 -24.40 31.62
C SER A 1213 -13.87 -24.49 32.52
N ASN A 1214 -15.06 -24.24 31.96
CA ASN A 1214 -16.32 -24.33 32.71
C ASN A 1214 -16.68 -25.77 33.14
N ILE A 1215 -16.32 -26.78 32.34
CA ILE A 1215 -16.53 -28.21 32.68
C ILE A 1215 -15.69 -28.65 33.89
N SER A 1216 -14.57 -27.98 34.18
CA SER A 1216 -13.71 -28.37 35.32
C SER A 1216 -14.26 -28.01 36.71
N HIS A 1217 -15.38 -27.27 36.77
CA HIS A 1217 -15.96 -26.74 38.01
C HIS A 1217 -17.37 -27.27 38.37
N LEU A 1218 -17.97 -28.20 37.62
CA LEU A 1218 -19.32 -28.71 37.89
C LEU A 1218 -19.38 -30.19 38.36
N ASP A 1219 -20.30 -30.46 39.28
CA ASP A 1219 -20.57 -31.77 39.88
C ASP A 1219 -20.96 -32.85 38.84
N MET A 1220 -20.48 -34.08 39.06
CA MET A 1220 -20.66 -35.30 38.23
C MET A 1220 -22.11 -35.65 37.86
N LYS A 1221 -23.11 -35.08 38.56
CA LYS A 1221 -24.52 -35.36 38.34
C LYS A 1221 -25.09 -34.53 37.17
N THR A 1222 -24.68 -33.28 37.05
CA THR A 1222 -25.04 -32.37 35.95
C THR A 1222 -24.33 -32.79 34.66
N ILE A 1223 -23.10 -33.30 34.77
CA ILE A 1223 -22.30 -33.85 33.66
C ILE A 1223 -23.04 -35.02 32.97
N MET A 1224 -23.73 -35.89 33.72
CA MET A 1224 -24.45 -37.04 33.15
C MET A 1224 -25.73 -36.62 32.41
N GLU A 1225 -26.43 -35.58 32.87
CA GLU A 1225 -27.62 -35.04 32.19
C GLU A 1225 -27.22 -34.26 30.93
N GLU A 1226 -26.15 -33.47 30.97
CA GLU A 1226 -25.66 -32.72 29.81
C GLU A 1226 -24.92 -33.60 28.79
N LEU A 1227 -24.22 -34.66 29.20
CA LEU A 1227 -23.67 -35.65 28.27
C LEU A 1227 -24.77 -36.38 27.48
N SER A 1228 -25.97 -36.51 28.06
CA SER A 1228 -27.12 -37.12 27.38
C SER A 1228 -27.71 -36.19 26.31
N SER A 1229 -27.70 -34.87 26.54
CA SER A 1229 -28.15 -33.87 25.57
C SER A 1229 -27.10 -33.62 24.48
N LEU A 1230 -25.81 -33.62 24.83
CA LEU A 1230 -24.69 -33.58 23.89
C LEU A 1230 -24.63 -34.83 23.00
N ARG A 1231 -24.91 -36.02 23.54
CA ARG A 1231 -24.99 -37.24 22.74
C ARG A 1231 -26.12 -37.19 21.71
N LYS A 1232 -27.24 -36.52 22.03
CA LYS A 1232 -28.33 -36.23 21.08
C LYS A 1232 -27.89 -35.23 20.01
N ALA A 1233 -27.29 -34.10 20.39
CA ALA A 1233 -26.82 -33.09 19.45
C ALA A 1233 -25.71 -33.62 18.52
N VAL A 1234 -24.83 -34.48 19.01
CA VAL A 1234 -23.81 -35.17 18.20
C VAL A 1234 -24.43 -36.19 17.25
N LEU A 1235 -25.52 -36.85 17.65
CA LEU A 1235 -26.30 -37.71 16.75
C LEU A 1235 -26.97 -36.89 15.65
N ASP A 1236 -27.51 -35.73 15.98
CA ASP A 1236 -28.15 -34.80 15.03
C ASP A 1236 -27.15 -34.15 14.07
N LEU A 1237 -25.93 -33.88 14.53
CA LEU A 1237 -24.84 -33.42 13.66
C LEU A 1237 -24.34 -34.54 12.74
N ARG A 1238 -24.36 -35.79 13.20
CA ARG A 1238 -24.00 -36.96 12.38
C ARG A 1238 -25.05 -37.21 11.30
N THR A 1239 -26.33 -37.07 11.60
CA THR A 1239 -27.39 -37.16 10.59
C THR A 1239 -27.31 -36.01 9.58
N TYR A 1240 -27.02 -34.78 10.03
CA TYR A 1240 -26.74 -33.65 9.13
C TYR A 1240 -25.51 -33.88 8.24
N SER A 1241 -24.44 -34.47 8.78
CA SER A 1241 -23.26 -34.86 8.00
C SER A 1241 -23.59 -35.94 6.96
N GLU A 1242 -24.44 -36.90 7.29
CA GLU A 1242 -24.88 -37.96 6.37
C GLU A 1242 -25.83 -37.44 5.29
N GLU A 1243 -26.65 -36.43 5.60
CA GLU A 1243 -27.47 -35.71 4.62
C GLU A 1243 -26.62 -34.83 3.70
N MET A 1244 -25.62 -34.11 4.25
CA MET A 1244 -24.66 -33.34 3.45
C MET A 1244 -23.81 -34.24 2.55
N ASN A 1245 -23.38 -35.41 3.03
CA ASN A 1245 -22.67 -36.38 2.20
C ASN A 1245 -23.56 -36.93 1.09
N ARG A 1246 -24.85 -37.19 1.36
CA ARG A 1246 -25.83 -37.55 0.32
C ARG A 1246 -26.05 -36.42 -0.69
N TYR A 1247 -26.10 -35.17 -0.23
CA TYR A 1247 -26.23 -34.00 -1.10
C TYR A 1247 -25.00 -33.80 -1.99
N MET A 1248 -23.80 -34.00 -1.42
CA MET A 1248 -22.53 -33.99 -2.14
C MET A 1248 -22.46 -35.12 -3.17
N GLN A 1249 -22.87 -36.34 -2.82
CA GLN A 1249 -22.97 -37.45 -3.76
C GLN A 1249 -23.96 -37.15 -4.88
N TRP A 1250 -25.14 -36.60 -4.55
CA TRP A 1250 -26.12 -36.19 -5.56
C TRP A 1250 -25.57 -35.10 -6.49
N MET A 1251 -24.81 -34.14 -5.95
CA MET A 1251 -24.13 -33.10 -6.73
C MET A 1251 -23.02 -33.67 -7.62
N MET A 1252 -22.24 -34.61 -7.11
CA MET A 1252 -21.20 -35.31 -7.88
C MET A 1252 -21.82 -36.12 -9.01
N ASP A 1253 -22.89 -36.88 -8.75
CA ASP A 1253 -23.68 -37.57 -9.78
C ASP A 1253 -24.29 -36.59 -10.79
N ALA A 1254 -24.76 -35.41 -10.35
CA ALA A 1254 -25.29 -34.39 -11.24
C ALA A 1254 -24.19 -33.78 -12.14
N MET A 1255 -22.99 -33.53 -11.59
CA MET A 1255 -21.84 -33.08 -12.37
C MET A 1255 -21.33 -34.17 -13.32
N GLU A 1256 -21.39 -35.44 -12.93
CA GLU A 1256 -21.01 -36.57 -13.77
C GLU A 1256 -22.01 -36.75 -14.92
N ARG A 1257 -23.32 -36.57 -14.66
CA ARG A 1257 -24.37 -36.47 -15.69
C ARG A 1257 -24.16 -35.30 -16.66
N VAL A 1258 -23.66 -34.15 -16.18
CA VAL A 1258 -23.31 -32.99 -17.03
C VAL A 1258 -21.99 -33.21 -17.80
N LYS A 1259 -21.06 -34.00 -17.26
CA LYS A 1259 -19.84 -34.42 -17.97
C LYS A 1259 -20.16 -35.40 -19.11
N MET A 1260 -21.11 -36.32 -18.90
CA MET A 1260 -21.56 -37.26 -19.94
C MET A 1260 -22.36 -36.60 -21.08
N SER A 1261 -22.87 -35.38 -20.91
CA SER A 1261 -23.53 -34.63 -22.00
C SER A 1261 -22.56 -33.86 -22.92
N LYS A 1262 -21.25 -33.92 -22.64
CA LYS A 1262 -20.18 -33.25 -23.40
C LYS A 1262 -19.32 -34.19 -24.25
N GLU A 1263 -19.81 -35.37 -24.61
CA GLU A 1263 -19.24 -36.13 -25.74
C GLU A 1263 -19.90 -35.69 -27.07
N PRO A 1264 -19.12 -35.47 -28.15
CA PRO A 1264 -19.66 -34.99 -29.41
C PRO A 1264 -20.34 -36.14 -30.16
N LYS A 1265 -21.68 -36.11 -30.27
CA LYS A 1265 -22.39 -36.95 -31.25
C LYS A 1265 -22.03 -36.50 -32.68
N PRO A 1266 -21.76 -37.44 -33.61
CA PRO A 1266 -21.44 -37.11 -34.99
C PRO A 1266 -22.66 -36.53 -35.70
N ARG A 1267 -22.43 -35.47 -36.47
CA ARG A 1267 -23.44 -34.78 -37.29
C ARG A 1267 -23.99 -35.74 -38.36
N LEU A 1268 -25.31 -35.98 -38.33
CA LEU A 1268 -26.06 -36.39 -39.53
C LEU A 1268 -26.69 -35.16 -40.18
N LYS A 1269 -26.33 -34.92 -41.45
CA LYS A 1269 -27.00 -34.03 -42.39
C LYS A 1269 -28.22 -34.77 -42.98
N SER A 1270 -29.39 -34.16 -42.93
CA SER A 1270 -30.47 -34.20 -43.96
C SER A 1270 -31.73 -33.55 -43.37
N ALA A 1271 -32.24 -32.45 -43.96
CA ALA A 1271 -33.48 -32.45 -44.77
C ALA A 1271 -34.73 -32.39 -43.83
N ILE A 1272 -35.62 -31.39 -43.78
CA ILE A 1272 -36.58 -30.86 -44.79
C ILE A 1272 -37.59 -30.03 -43.91
N ILE A 1273 -37.79 -28.72 -44.16
CA ILE A 1273 -39.02 -28.08 -44.69
C ILE A 1273 -40.22 -28.01 -43.71
N THR A 1274 -40.90 -26.84 -43.73
CA THR A 1274 -42.27 -26.48 -43.21
C THR A 1274 -42.45 -26.47 -41.69
N ASP A 1275 -43.18 -25.57 -41.03
CA ASP A 1275 -44.04 -24.43 -41.39
C ASP A 1275 -44.29 -23.58 -40.12
N SER A 1276 -44.76 -22.34 -40.33
CA SER A 1276 -45.30 -21.31 -39.41
C SER A 1276 -44.38 -20.62 -38.43
#